data_AF-A0A8M6YXV1-F1
#
_entry.id   AF-A0A8M6YXV1-F1
#
_cell.length_a   1.000
_cell.length_b   1.000
_cell.length_c   1.000
_cell.angle_alpha   90.00
_cell.angle_beta   90.00
_cell.angle_gamma   90.00
#
_symmetry.space_group_name_H-M   'P 1'
#
loop_
_entity.id
_entity.type
_entity.pdbx_description
1 polymer ?
#
loop_
_entity_poly.entity_id
_entity_poly.type
_entity_poly.pdbx_seq_one_letter_code
_entity_poly.pdbx_strand_id
1 'polypeptide(L)'
;MAVMENIVWRWLILVLFFCFADGRSSELFYVDNPSQTGPVTDGRGSGPFFMVTFPSLIESGSDAKLCASLLKPKDRFTMTISLVDEKNIETRLVRQASQRKLHRCFKFQAPQVNGDSVQTVRVVVQGRSFKMTEESKVMFRSYLPLTFIQTDKPLYNPGQTVYFRVLTMSDKFEPQDQLYSLVVVVEDNNNIRINQWTNVSSTNWILELSHTLNAEARVGTYTLKAYIGDRVISKRFNVKKYVLPKFDLTVNTPQKYSVADVGLKVEACGKYTYGQPVPGQVFVEVCRQRRPYIRDPKVTSVCLNETTWMNDTGCASLVLSTSTFFSTNFKNSLQNSFVVNVNVTEEGTGVVMSKSSTVSITFEVGKVTFVDLPKFYDYGSTVNGKISVSDFGGNAISNKVVYLLDRGQWPNKVLFNVTTDESGFADFSLNTTNFPKANLILVASATPQTYRDSSSPYFATDYQVVQLSQAAAPDNPTYSDLSIVSLQQPLKCGTTYPVTVKYTFVGETGDYSADIIYMVMSRGVIVLHGFKTVQAFGSDTLTKGTVSFDLSVLAGMAPVVQILVFSVLPSQTVVTGSASFDTEKCFSNQVSLQFSPATAVPGEGSILTVSAQAGSLCGLSAIDQSVLIMQSGGRLSAEAMFGLLPVRALHDYPPGVEDQQGCLKFRPLRAVPTDQAYNTFKGVGIKIATNLLVREPPCLTYRGQNYYSSFQGGVSPFSETGFAMVENIAAPAVLAARVGGDSSSSAVDVTIRTFFPETWIWQLANVGDSGSTSVPLTVPDTITTWDTEAFCLSSSGFGLAPPVLLTAFQPFFLELTLPYSIIRGEFFELKATVFNYLSQCIKVQVTPTPSSNFTLKSLNDDHSYTLSANGRKTFKWDLSASVLGTLNVTVSAEASPSQELCDNDIVTVPSSGRIDVVTRSLLVLAEGVKRTFTRSWLLCPKGSMLSENVKITFPANIIKGSARCSVSVIGDIMGRSLRNLANLLQMPYGCGEQNMIILAPNIYTLRYLKETAQLTPAIQDTATSYLQSGYQGELNYRHRDGSFSTFGYDASNTWLTAFVMRTFGLARSFTYIDPNVLKGAKDWLIGTQGSDGCFVQQGTLYHNDMKGGVDDNVTMTGYIVASLLEIGVPVTDPVITKALSFLRPLVGNLGNTYVTALLAYTFSLAGETRTRAQLLNSLRNTAISEGTTLHWSQTSSGDTLAVEISAYVLLAVLTLQPVTTANLGYANRIVNWLVAQQNPYGGFTSTQDTVVALQALALYAAQVFSPGGSSKVTVQSSVPTGDVFHFAVTPNNRLLYQESPLKNFPGTYSVAATGSACVSAQVACFYNIPTPPVRFSKTLSVGAKVTGDCQAVPVNLMLTFTVRYTGPKPTTNMVLVDIKLLSGFTADTSLLGSPPNFTPFVQRVDAEGDHVLVYLQEVPKGVPVTFSIQLTQAVAVKNLKPAVINIYDYYQRSDRFETKYTSSCR
;
A
#
# COMPACT_ATOMS: atom_id res chain seq x y z
N MET A 1 44.62 1.78 -22.94
CA MET A 1 44.84 1.81 -21.48
C MET A 1 46.33 1.74 -21.13
N ALA A 2 47.09 0.74 -21.61
CA ALA A 2 48.52 0.51 -21.33
C ALA A 2 49.55 1.67 -21.57
N VAL A 3 49.10 2.85 -22.00
CA VAL A 3 49.93 4.07 -22.14
C VAL A 3 49.82 4.99 -20.92
N MET A 4 48.73 4.92 -20.13
CA MET A 4 48.55 5.78 -18.95
C MET A 4 49.35 5.29 -17.73
N GLU A 5 49.48 3.97 -17.53
CA GLU A 5 50.18 3.39 -16.37
C GLU A 5 51.66 3.78 -16.31
N ASN A 6 52.33 3.86 -17.48
CA ASN A 6 53.74 4.27 -17.59
C ASN A 6 54.00 5.75 -17.20
N ILE A 7 52.97 6.61 -17.23
CA ILE A 7 53.12 8.03 -16.85
C ILE A 7 53.03 8.18 -15.33
N VAL A 8 52.14 7.44 -14.67
CA VAL A 8 51.98 7.45 -13.20
C VAL A 8 53.24 6.90 -12.52
N TRP A 9 53.82 5.81 -13.04
CA TRP A 9 55.03 5.21 -12.47
C TRP A 9 56.26 6.13 -12.56
N ARG A 10 56.39 6.93 -13.65
CA ARG A 10 57.49 7.91 -13.79
C ARG A 10 57.41 9.06 -12.78
N TRP A 11 56.20 9.49 -12.39
CA TRP A 11 56.04 10.54 -11.37
C TRP A 11 56.40 10.06 -9.95
N LEU A 12 56.02 8.82 -9.59
CA LEU A 12 56.36 8.23 -8.29
C LEU A 12 57.88 8.06 -8.08
N ILE A 13 58.61 7.66 -9.12
CA ILE A 13 60.08 7.54 -9.06
C ILE A 13 60.76 8.91 -8.89
N LEU A 14 60.23 9.96 -9.55
CA LEU A 14 60.77 11.32 -9.44
C LEU A 14 60.63 11.92 -8.04
N VAL A 15 59.54 11.63 -7.31
CA VAL A 15 59.34 12.11 -5.93
C VAL A 15 60.28 11.39 -4.95
N LEU A 16 60.54 10.08 -5.15
CA LEU A 16 61.43 9.32 -4.27
C LEU A 16 62.91 9.69 -4.42
N PHE A 17 63.34 10.17 -5.59
CA PHE A 17 64.75 10.53 -5.84
C PHE A 17 65.20 11.84 -5.16
N PHE A 18 64.29 12.74 -4.79
CA PHE A 18 64.64 14.03 -4.19
C PHE A 18 64.93 14.00 -2.68
N CYS A 19 64.73 12.85 -2.00
CA CYS A 19 64.91 12.73 -0.54
C CYS A 19 66.24 12.08 -0.10
N PHE A 20 67.12 11.69 -1.05
CA PHE A 20 68.38 10.98 -0.76
C PHE A 20 69.61 11.63 -1.41
N ALA A 21 69.66 12.96 -1.41
CA ALA A 21 70.80 13.71 -1.95
C ALA A 21 71.02 15.07 -1.26
N ASP A 22 71.47 15.07 0.00
CA ASP A 22 72.71 15.80 0.32
C ASP A 22 73.33 15.32 1.64
N GLY A 23 74.65 15.47 1.77
CA GLY A 23 75.38 15.00 2.95
C GLY A 23 76.72 15.68 3.13
N ARG A 24 76.77 16.68 4.03
CA ARG A 24 78.02 17.19 4.61
C ARG A 24 77.81 17.87 5.96
N SER A 25 78.86 17.81 6.77
CA SER A 25 78.99 18.36 8.12
C SER A 25 79.31 19.86 8.13
N SER A 26 78.85 20.59 9.15
CA SER A 26 79.75 21.26 10.13
C SER A 26 79.00 22.14 11.16
N GLU A 27 79.37 21.96 12.44
CA GLU A 27 79.65 22.94 13.50
C GLU A 27 78.69 24.12 13.87
N LEU A 28 78.95 24.66 15.07
CA LEU A 28 78.17 25.72 15.74
C LEU A 28 78.40 27.11 15.14
N PHE A 29 77.45 28.03 15.36
CA PHE A 29 77.77 29.35 15.93
C PHE A 29 76.59 29.92 16.75
N TYR A 30 76.91 30.85 17.65
CA TYR A 30 76.02 31.57 18.57
C TYR A 30 75.94 33.07 18.18
N VAL A 31 74.92 33.80 18.66
CA VAL A 31 74.99 35.20 19.19
C VAL A 31 73.57 35.71 19.51
N ASP A 32 73.46 36.61 20.48
CA ASP A 32 72.22 36.97 21.20
C ASP A 32 71.46 38.23 20.70
N ASN A 33 70.36 38.49 21.42
CA ASN A 33 69.93 39.79 21.98
C ASN A 33 68.70 40.52 21.32
N PRO A 34 68.04 41.50 21.97
CA PRO A 34 66.83 41.15 22.74
C PRO A 34 65.61 42.11 22.60
N SER A 35 64.61 41.86 23.47
CA SER A 35 63.51 42.74 23.94
C SER A 35 62.24 42.84 23.08
N GLN A 36 61.10 42.45 23.64
CA GLN A 36 60.11 43.35 24.28
C GLN A 36 59.01 42.55 25.03
N THR A 37 58.46 43.17 26.10
CA THR A 37 57.16 42.91 26.78
C THR A 37 56.65 41.46 27.03
N GLY A 38 56.40 41.13 28.31
CA GLY A 38 55.58 39.97 28.72
C GLY A 38 54.05 40.25 28.65
N PRO A 39 53.16 39.46 29.31
CA PRO A 39 53.41 38.58 30.46
C PRO A 39 52.76 37.17 30.36
N VAL A 40 52.63 36.49 31.52
CA VAL A 40 51.99 35.17 31.78
C VAL A 40 52.77 33.95 31.28
N THR A 41 53.31 33.18 32.23
CA THR A 41 53.88 31.84 32.01
C THR A 41 52.76 30.82 31.78
N ASP A 42 52.71 30.21 30.60
CA ASP A 42 51.77 29.12 30.29
C ASP A 42 52.05 27.89 31.16
N GLY A 43 51.08 27.53 32.01
CA GLY A 43 51.28 26.74 33.24
C GLY A 43 51.44 25.22 33.05
N ARG A 44 51.88 24.74 31.88
CA ARG A 44 51.92 23.31 31.50
C ARG A 44 52.87 22.42 32.33
N GLY A 45 53.65 22.98 33.25
CA GLY A 45 54.61 22.22 34.09
C GLY A 45 54.10 21.70 35.44
N SER A 46 53.04 22.28 36.02
CA SER A 46 52.66 21.98 37.42
C SER A 46 51.16 22.02 37.75
N GLY A 47 50.29 22.26 36.77
CA GLY A 47 48.84 22.29 36.95
C GLY A 47 48.18 20.92 37.16
N PRO A 48 46.87 20.91 37.51
CA PRO A 48 46.05 19.71 37.49
C PRO A 48 45.67 19.33 36.06
N PHE A 49 45.24 18.08 35.87
CA PHE A 49 44.57 17.67 34.64
C PHE A 49 43.06 17.69 34.85
N PHE A 50 42.31 17.99 33.80
CA PHE A 50 40.86 17.95 33.84
C PHE A 50 40.27 17.44 32.53
N MET A 51 39.07 16.90 32.60
CA MET A 51 38.33 16.41 31.45
C MET A 51 36.83 16.62 31.69
N VAL A 52 36.19 17.39 30.84
CA VAL A 52 34.76 17.64 30.84
C VAL A 52 34.15 16.99 29.61
N THR A 53 33.16 16.11 29.79
CA THR A 53 32.45 15.42 28.71
C THR A 53 30.97 15.76 28.69
N PHE A 54 30.39 15.81 27.50
CA PHE A 54 28.98 16.12 27.25
C PHE A 54 28.54 15.58 25.88
N PRO A 55 27.25 15.34 25.63
CA PRO A 55 26.76 14.97 24.29
C PRO A 55 27.05 16.05 23.25
N SER A 56 27.43 15.65 22.03
CA SER A 56 27.63 16.54 20.89
C SER A 56 26.34 17.18 20.37
N LEU A 57 25.23 16.47 20.53
CA LEU A 57 23.87 16.88 20.21
C LEU A 57 23.03 16.81 21.49
N ILE A 58 22.34 17.89 21.81
CA ILE A 58 21.46 18.00 22.98
C ILE A 58 20.08 18.51 22.53
N GLU A 59 19.01 17.96 23.11
CA GLU A 59 17.64 18.40 22.84
C GLU A 59 17.40 19.81 23.44
N SER A 60 16.78 20.71 22.66
CA SER A 60 16.34 22.04 23.07
C SER A 60 15.47 21.98 24.32
N GLY A 61 15.80 22.76 25.35
CA GLY A 61 15.03 22.76 26.61
C GLY A 61 15.11 21.49 27.47
N SER A 62 15.93 20.51 27.11
CA SER A 62 16.04 19.25 27.87
C SER A 62 16.85 19.36 29.16
N ASP A 63 16.64 18.39 30.05
CA ASP A 63 17.33 18.24 31.34
C ASP A 63 18.70 17.54 31.12
N ALA A 64 19.58 18.23 30.38
CA ALA A 64 20.87 17.74 29.92
C ALA A 64 21.87 17.45 31.05
N LYS A 65 22.89 16.62 30.77
CA LYS A 65 23.98 16.30 31.70
C LYS A 65 25.33 16.58 31.06
N LEU A 66 26.23 17.20 31.83
CA LEU A 66 27.67 17.25 31.56
C LEU A 66 28.43 16.61 32.72
N CYS A 67 29.60 16.04 32.45
CA CYS A 67 30.39 15.27 33.40
C CYS A 67 31.80 15.84 33.51
N ALA A 68 32.23 16.17 34.73
CA ALA A 68 33.53 16.78 34.96
C ALA A 68 34.43 15.90 35.84
N SER A 69 35.68 15.79 35.39
CA SER A 69 36.78 15.09 36.07
C SER A 69 37.90 16.06 36.40
N LEU A 70 38.40 16.05 37.64
CA LEU A 70 39.60 16.78 38.07
C LEU A 70 40.62 15.79 38.66
N LEU A 71 41.83 15.81 38.10
CA LEU A 71 42.86 14.81 38.30
C LEU A 71 44.17 15.45 38.82
N LYS A 72 44.82 14.76 39.76
CA LYS A 72 46.07 15.18 40.43
C LYS A 72 46.08 16.64 40.95
N PRO A 73 45.01 17.19 41.59
CA PRO A 73 45.05 18.53 42.15
C PRO A 73 46.04 18.63 43.32
N LYS A 74 47.11 19.40 43.16
CA LYS A 74 48.10 19.70 44.22
C LYS A 74 47.69 20.84 45.17
N ASP A 75 46.62 21.56 44.84
CA ASP A 75 46.18 22.80 45.50
C ASP A 75 44.65 22.94 45.32
N ARG A 76 44.03 24.01 45.86
CA ARG A 76 42.60 24.27 45.68
C ARG A 76 42.31 24.88 44.30
N PHE A 77 41.74 24.09 43.41
CA PHE A 77 41.30 24.53 42.09
C PHE A 77 39.79 24.77 42.06
N THR A 78 39.39 25.81 41.34
CA THR A 78 38.00 26.11 40.99
C THR A 78 37.82 25.87 39.50
N MET A 79 36.98 24.90 39.15
CA MET A 79 36.51 24.67 37.80
C MET A 79 35.19 25.43 37.59
N THR A 80 35.14 26.24 36.55
CA THR A 80 33.93 26.92 36.08
C THR A 80 33.63 26.43 34.68
N ILE A 81 32.39 26.04 34.42
CA ILE A 81 31.91 25.58 33.11
C ILE A 81 30.76 26.50 32.72
N SER A 82 30.85 27.05 31.53
CA SER A 82 29.88 28.00 30.97
C SER A 82 29.57 27.65 29.51
N LEU A 83 28.41 28.14 29.06
CA LEU A 83 27.92 28.02 27.71
C LEU A 83 27.93 29.42 27.09
N VAL A 84 28.60 29.58 25.96
CA VAL A 84 28.71 30.84 25.20
C VAL A 84 27.86 30.71 23.95
N ASP A 85 26.85 31.56 23.82
CA ASP A 85 25.96 31.57 22.66
C ASP A 85 26.59 32.29 21.44
N GLU A 86 25.87 32.28 20.32
CA GLU A 86 26.27 32.93 19.06
C GLU A 86 26.41 34.46 19.17
N LYS A 87 25.97 35.07 20.29
CA LYS A 87 26.08 36.50 20.62
C LYS A 87 27.18 36.78 21.66
N ASN A 88 27.98 35.78 22.01
CA ASN A 88 29.00 35.81 23.08
C ASN A 88 28.44 36.06 24.51
N ILE A 89 27.17 35.73 24.76
CA ILE A 89 26.57 35.79 26.10
C ILE A 89 26.98 34.52 26.87
N GLU A 90 27.74 34.69 27.96
CA GLU A 90 28.27 33.58 28.76
C GLU A 90 27.33 33.19 29.91
N THR A 91 26.66 32.04 29.77
CA THR A 91 25.79 31.45 30.80
C THR A 91 26.56 30.42 31.63
N ARG A 92 26.77 30.68 32.93
CA ARG A 92 27.54 29.80 33.82
C ARG A 92 26.74 28.59 34.30
N LEU A 93 27.01 27.42 33.73
CA LEU A 93 26.38 26.14 34.07
C LEU A 93 26.85 25.57 35.42
N VAL A 94 28.17 25.52 35.66
CA VAL A 94 28.77 24.88 36.85
C VAL A 94 29.89 25.74 37.44
N ARG A 95 30.01 25.74 38.77
CA ARG A 95 31.20 26.25 39.48
C ARG A 95 31.52 25.36 40.66
N GLN A 96 32.55 24.53 40.54
CA GLN A 96 32.95 23.55 41.55
C GLN A 96 34.40 23.79 41.99
N ALA A 97 34.62 23.94 43.29
CA ALA A 97 35.96 23.95 43.89
C ALA A 97 36.31 22.56 44.45
N SER A 98 37.58 22.15 44.35
CA SER A 98 38.10 20.93 44.99
C SER A 98 39.59 21.04 45.33
N GLN A 99 40.01 20.27 46.34
CA GLN A 99 41.40 19.97 46.70
C GLN A 99 41.71 18.46 46.55
N ARG A 100 40.75 17.66 46.10
CA ARG A 100 40.86 16.20 45.90
C ARG A 100 40.41 15.83 44.49
N LYS A 101 40.79 14.64 44.04
CA LYS A 101 40.28 14.01 42.81
C LYS A 101 38.75 14.05 42.81
N LEU A 102 38.15 14.39 41.67
CA LEU A 102 36.71 14.59 41.53
C LEU A 102 36.26 13.93 40.23
N HIS A 103 35.18 13.15 40.31
CA HIS A 103 34.42 12.64 39.17
C HIS A 103 32.93 12.87 39.47
N ARG A 104 32.27 13.78 38.75
CA ARG A 104 30.88 14.14 39.01
C ARG A 104 30.17 14.65 37.75
N CYS A 105 28.95 14.20 37.51
CA CYS A 105 28.06 14.82 36.52
C CYS A 105 27.10 15.82 37.16
N PHE A 106 26.74 16.83 36.36
CA PHE A 106 25.88 17.95 36.72
C PHE A 106 24.73 18.02 35.71
N LYS A 107 23.50 18.18 36.20
CA LYS A 107 22.35 18.51 35.36
C LYS A 107 22.37 20.00 35.01
N PHE A 108 21.91 20.36 33.82
CA PHE A 108 21.58 21.72 33.43
C PHE A 108 20.41 21.72 32.46
N GLN A 109 19.62 22.80 32.46
CA GLN A 109 18.57 23.01 31.47
C GLN A 109 19.20 23.53 30.18
N ALA A 110 18.96 22.85 29.06
CA ALA A 110 19.41 23.30 27.75
C ALA A 110 18.65 24.58 27.31
N PRO A 111 19.28 25.48 26.53
CA PRO A 111 18.57 26.64 25.97
C PRO A 111 17.42 26.19 25.07
N GLN A 112 16.38 27.02 24.98
CA GLN A 112 15.33 26.87 23.98
C GLN A 112 15.74 27.52 22.67
N VAL A 113 15.72 26.76 21.57
CA VAL A 113 16.18 27.17 20.24
C VAL A 113 15.19 26.73 19.16
N ASN A 114 15.03 27.53 18.11
CA ASN A 114 14.19 27.19 16.96
C ASN A 114 15.04 26.49 15.90
N GLY A 115 14.86 25.18 15.72
CA GLY A 115 15.71 24.37 14.83
C GLY A 115 17.04 24.01 15.49
N ASP A 116 18.15 24.31 14.82
CA ASP A 116 19.52 24.03 15.28
C ASP A 116 20.25 25.31 15.69
N SER A 117 21.02 25.26 16.78
CA SER A 117 21.97 26.30 17.20
C SER A 117 23.28 25.65 17.65
N VAL A 118 24.43 26.25 17.31
CA VAL A 118 25.76 25.73 17.68
C VAL A 118 26.44 26.71 18.62
N GLN A 119 26.70 26.24 19.84
CA GLN A 119 27.19 27.07 20.95
C GLN A 119 28.50 26.47 21.50
N THR A 120 29.22 27.23 22.33
CA THR A 120 30.55 26.82 22.81
C THR A 120 30.54 26.56 24.31
N VAL A 121 30.92 25.35 24.73
CA VAL A 121 31.19 25.02 26.13
C VAL A 121 32.59 25.49 26.49
N ARG A 122 32.67 26.49 27.37
CA ARG A 122 33.91 27.08 27.90
C ARG A 122 34.21 26.48 29.27
N VAL A 123 35.43 25.98 29.48
CA VAL A 123 35.89 25.38 30.74
C VAL A 123 37.09 26.15 31.26
N VAL A 124 36.94 26.83 32.39
CA VAL A 124 38.00 27.59 33.07
C VAL A 124 38.40 26.89 34.36
N VAL A 125 39.65 26.44 34.46
CA VAL A 125 40.21 25.85 35.70
C VAL A 125 41.24 26.82 36.28
N GLN A 126 40.98 27.33 37.48
CA GLN A 126 41.80 28.34 38.14
C GLN A 126 42.20 27.93 39.56
N GLY A 127 43.49 28.02 39.86
CA GLY A 127 44.08 27.95 41.21
C GLY A 127 44.82 29.23 41.56
N ARG A 128 45.73 29.18 42.54
CA ARG A 128 46.52 30.35 42.98
C ARG A 128 47.52 30.87 41.94
N SER A 129 48.23 29.95 41.27
CA SER A 129 49.33 30.24 40.33
C SER A 129 49.15 29.59 38.96
N PHE A 130 47.93 29.14 38.65
CA PHE A 130 47.59 28.44 37.42
C PHE A 130 46.18 28.81 36.98
N LYS A 131 46.01 29.13 35.69
CA LYS A 131 44.72 29.26 35.02
C LYS A 131 44.84 28.58 33.65
N MET A 132 43.88 27.73 33.33
CA MET A 132 43.71 27.14 31.99
C MET A 132 42.30 27.44 31.49
N THR A 133 42.13 27.52 30.17
CA THR A 133 40.82 27.69 29.53
C THR A 133 40.80 26.85 28.26
N GLU A 134 39.81 25.97 28.17
CA GLU A 134 39.57 25.10 27.01
C GLU A 134 38.13 25.33 26.52
N GLU A 135 37.90 25.21 25.21
CA GLU A 135 36.62 25.46 24.57
C GLU A 135 36.28 24.34 23.59
N SER A 136 35.01 23.91 23.55
CA SER A 136 34.54 22.87 22.64
C SER A 136 33.06 23.05 22.31
N LYS A 137 32.66 22.86 21.06
CA LYS A 137 31.29 23.14 20.57
C LYS A 137 30.25 22.12 21.05
N VAL A 138 28.98 22.52 21.01
CA VAL A 138 27.80 21.67 21.19
C VAL A 138 26.66 22.15 20.28
N MET A 139 25.84 21.24 19.74
CA MET A 139 24.61 21.58 19.03
C MET A 139 23.39 21.37 19.92
N PHE A 140 22.52 22.37 19.98
CA PHE A 140 21.16 22.23 20.50
C PHE A 140 20.19 22.11 19.32
N ARG A 141 19.27 21.15 19.40
CA ARG A 141 18.26 20.88 18.36
C ARG A 141 16.87 20.76 18.96
N SER A 142 15.90 21.45 18.38
CA SER A 142 14.48 21.22 18.67
C SER A 142 13.97 19.96 17.96
N TYR A 143 13.34 19.04 18.68
CA TYR A 143 12.67 17.87 18.10
C TYR A 143 11.19 18.16 17.83
N LEU A 144 10.66 17.57 16.77
CA LEU A 144 9.24 17.66 16.38
C LEU A 144 8.47 16.44 16.91
N PRO A 145 7.19 16.57 17.31
CA PRO A 145 6.37 15.44 17.78
C PRO A 145 6.31 14.29 16.77
N LEU A 146 6.37 13.04 17.23
CA LEU A 146 6.25 11.88 16.35
C LEU A 146 4.79 11.76 15.89
N THR A 147 4.53 11.60 14.59
CA THR A 147 3.18 11.48 14.04
C THR A 147 3.17 10.38 12.98
N PHE A 148 2.19 9.48 13.02
CA PHE A 148 2.02 8.44 12.00
C PHE A 148 0.56 8.21 11.60
N ILE A 149 0.37 7.45 10.52
CA ILE A 149 -0.94 7.07 9.98
C ILE A 149 -1.01 5.54 9.89
N GLN A 150 -1.99 4.92 10.55
CA GLN A 150 -2.36 3.50 10.40
C GLN A 150 -3.50 3.40 9.38
N THR A 151 -3.51 2.36 8.55
CA THR A 151 -4.66 1.98 7.70
C THR A 151 -5.15 0.61 8.13
N ASP A 152 -6.42 0.27 7.93
CA ASP A 152 -6.96 -1.05 8.30
C ASP A 152 -6.28 -2.20 7.54
N LYS A 153 -5.80 -1.93 6.32
CA LYS A 153 -4.98 -2.86 5.54
C LYS A 153 -4.05 -2.11 4.57
N PRO A 154 -3.04 -2.77 3.97
CA PRO A 154 -2.13 -2.13 2.99
C PRO A 154 -2.64 -2.21 1.54
N LEU A 155 -3.70 -2.97 1.28
CA LEU A 155 -4.20 -3.33 -0.04
C LEU A 155 -5.74 -3.28 -0.07
N TYR A 156 -6.32 -2.68 -1.10
CA TYR A 156 -7.77 -2.53 -1.28
C TYR A 156 -8.22 -2.88 -2.70
N ASN A 157 -9.38 -3.52 -2.84
CA ASN A 157 -10.07 -3.61 -4.11
C ASN A 157 -10.74 -2.26 -4.44
N PRO A 158 -10.89 -1.88 -5.72
CA PRO A 158 -11.78 -0.79 -6.12
C PRO A 158 -13.19 -0.98 -5.53
N GLY A 159 -13.85 0.11 -5.13
CA GLY A 159 -15.14 0.07 -4.43
C GLY A 159 -15.05 -0.09 -2.90
N GLN A 160 -13.89 -0.44 -2.33
CA GLN A 160 -13.75 -0.63 -0.88
C GLN A 160 -13.52 0.67 -0.11
N THR A 161 -13.87 0.67 1.18
CA THR A 161 -13.56 1.75 2.12
C THR A 161 -12.19 1.56 2.76
N VAL A 162 -11.35 2.58 2.66
CA VAL A 162 -10.09 2.74 3.38
C VAL A 162 -10.41 3.33 4.75
N TYR A 163 -10.18 2.59 5.83
CA TYR A 163 -10.26 3.13 7.19
C TYR A 163 -8.85 3.48 7.68
N PHE A 164 -8.70 4.62 8.36
CA PHE A 164 -7.39 5.06 8.81
C PHE A 164 -7.43 5.87 10.12
N ARG A 165 -6.31 5.81 10.85
CA ARG A 165 -6.06 6.53 12.11
C ARG A 165 -4.86 7.43 11.94
N VAL A 166 -4.93 8.64 12.47
CA VAL A 166 -3.79 9.58 12.60
C VAL A 166 -3.61 9.90 14.08
N LEU A 167 -2.37 9.83 14.59
CA LEU A 167 -2.06 10.16 15.98
C LEU A 167 -0.68 10.79 16.12
N THR A 168 -0.50 11.57 17.19
CA THR A 168 0.71 12.37 17.47
C THR A 168 1.16 12.20 18.92
N MET A 169 2.47 12.22 19.16
CA MET A 169 3.09 11.95 20.46
C MET A 169 4.46 12.67 20.62
N SER A 170 4.99 12.73 21.84
CA SER A 170 6.35 13.22 22.13
C SER A 170 7.45 12.22 21.70
N ASP A 171 8.71 12.65 21.76
CA ASP A 171 9.91 11.81 21.65
C ASP A 171 9.97 10.69 22.72
N LYS A 172 9.28 10.91 23.85
CA LYS A 172 9.09 9.96 24.95
C LYS A 172 7.91 9.02 24.73
N PHE A 173 7.25 9.11 23.57
CA PHE A 173 6.03 8.40 23.19
C PHE A 173 4.77 8.81 24.00
N GLU A 174 4.75 10.00 24.62
CA GLU A 174 3.57 10.51 25.35
C GLU A 174 2.55 11.09 24.37
N PRO A 175 1.26 10.67 24.38
CA PRO A 175 0.28 11.11 23.39
C PRO A 175 -0.07 12.60 23.54
N GLN A 176 -0.38 13.25 22.42
CA GLN A 176 -0.73 14.67 22.37
C GLN A 176 -1.91 14.90 21.42
N ASP A 177 -2.86 15.74 21.83
CA ASP A 177 -3.93 16.16 20.93
C ASP A 177 -3.41 17.14 19.89
N GLN A 178 -3.73 16.88 18.62
CA GLN A 178 -3.15 17.57 17.48
C GLN A 178 -4.26 18.07 16.55
N LEU A 179 -4.20 19.36 16.23
CA LEU A 179 -4.95 19.95 15.11
C LEU A 179 -4.19 19.67 13.80
N TYR A 180 -4.83 19.00 12.85
CA TYR A 180 -4.33 18.78 11.51
C TYR A 180 -5.00 19.81 10.58
N SER A 181 -4.20 20.75 10.04
CA SER A 181 -4.72 21.84 9.20
C SER A 181 -5.39 21.31 7.93
N LEU A 182 -4.86 20.21 7.39
CA LEU A 182 -5.40 19.51 6.23
C LEU A 182 -5.06 18.02 6.31
N VAL A 183 -6.00 17.15 5.96
CA VAL A 183 -5.77 15.72 5.69
C VAL A 183 -6.28 15.46 4.27
N VAL A 184 -5.52 14.74 3.45
CA VAL A 184 -5.83 14.53 2.02
C VAL A 184 -5.57 13.08 1.62
N VAL A 185 -6.45 12.52 0.80
CA VAL A 185 -6.19 11.29 0.04
C VAL A 185 -5.76 11.67 -1.38
N VAL A 186 -4.61 11.17 -1.83
CA VAL A 186 -3.99 11.53 -3.12
C VAL A 186 -3.69 10.29 -3.96
N GLU A 187 -4.03 10.31 -5.25
CA GLU A 187 -3.56 9.34 -6.26
C GLU A 187 -2.14 9.73 -6.69
N ASP A 188 -1.12 8.90 -6.39
CA ASP A 188 0.29 9.31 -6.60
C ASP A 188 0.64 9.53 -8.08
N ASN A 189 0.04 8.76 -9.00
CA ASN A 189 0.38 8.77 -10.44
C ASN A 189 0.19 10.14 -11.14
N ASN A 190 -0.73 10.98 -10.64
CA ASN A 190 -0.97 12.34 -11.15
C ASN A 190 -1.03 13.41 -10.02
N ASN A 191 -0.77 13.05 -8.76
CA ASN A 191 -1.00 13.89 -7.56
C ASN A 191 -2.42 14.48 -7.45
N ILE A 192 -3.44 13.75 -7.95
CA ILE A 192 -4.83 14.19 -7.89
C ILE A 192 -5.33 14.03 -6.45
N ARG A 193 -5.87 15.12 -5.87
CA ARG A 193 -6.56 15.10 -4.58
C ARG A 193 -7.97 14.55 -4.79
N ILE A 194 -8.24 13.37 -4.24
CA ILE A 194 -9.53 12.67 -4.42
C ILE A 194 -10.48 12.88 -3.23
N ASN A 195 -9.96 13.17 -2.03
CA ASN A 195 -10.76 13.59 -0.87
C ASN A 195 -9.90 14.42 0.10
N GLN A 196 -10.53 15.28 0.92
CA GLN A 196 -9.85 16.08 1.94
C GLN A 196 -10.72 16.42 3.16
N TRP A 197 -10.08 16.63 4.30
CA TRP A 197 -10.66 17.19 5.53
C TRP A 197 -9.80 18.36 6.00
N THR A 198 -10.42 19.46 6.43
CA THR A 198 -9.73 20.70 6.83
C THR A 198 -9.94 20.99 8.31
N ASN A 199 -8.88 21.40 9.02
CA ASN A 199 -8.91 21.77 10.44
C ASN A 199 -9.55 20.70 11.35
N VAL A 200 -9.21 19.43 11.13
CA VAL A 200 -9.66 18.31 11.97
C VAL A 200 -8.69 18.09 13.13
N SER A 201 -9.19 17.91 14.34
CA SER A 201 -8.39 17.58 15.52
C SER A 201 -8.54 16.10 15.88
N SER A 202 -7.52 15.50 16.49
CA SER A 202 -7.76 14.30 17.30
C SER A 202 -8.71 14.62 18.46
N THR A 203 -9.48 13.61 18.90
CA THR A 203 -10.27 13.67 20.12
C THR A 203 -9.88 12.48 20.98
N ASN A 204 -9.30 12.74 22.15
CA ASN A 204 -8.60 11.73 22.96
C ASN A 204 -7.43 11.11 22.17
N TRP A 205 -6.53 11.96 21.64
CA TRP A 205 -5.26 11.60 20.99
C TRP A 205 -5.32 10.86 19.63
N ILE A 206 -6.43 10.22 19.29
CA ILE A 206 -6.63 9.53 18.01
C ILE A 206 -7.61 10.33 17.13
N LEU A 207 -7.29 10.45 15.84
CA LEU A 207 -8.20 10.89 14.78
C LEU A 207 -8.53 9.68 13.90
N GLU A 208 -9.77 9.19 13.95
CA GLU A 208 -10.30 8.19 13.01
C GLU A 208 -11.02 8.85 11.83
N LEU A 209 -10.73 8.39 10.62
CA LEU A 209 -11.35 8.83 9.37
C LEU A 209 -11.49 7.63 8.41
N SER A 210 -12.35 7.78 7.40
CA SER A 210 -12.53 6.76 6.35
C SER A 210 -12.79 7.38 4.98
N HIS A 211 -12.48 6.63 3.92
CA HIS A 211 -12.72 7.05 2.54
C HIS A 211 -13.10 5.86 1.66
N THR A 212 -14.33 5.88 1.12
CA THR A 212 -14.77 4.91 0.11
C THR A 212 -14.15 5.25 -1.24
N LEU A 213 -13.46 4.26 -1.83
CA LEU A 213 -12.95 4.32 -3.20
C LEU A 213 -14.10 4.08 -4.18
N ASN A 214 -14.14 4.82 -5.28
CA ASN A 214 -15.01 4.52 -6.44
C ASN A 214 -14.78 3.07 -6.93
N ALA A 215 -15.84 2.41 -7.46
CA ALA A 215 -15.79 1.04 -7.98
C ALA A 215 -14.82 0.86 -9.18
N GLU A 216 -14.50 1.96 -9.87
CA GLU A 216 -13.49 2.05 -10.94
C GLU A 216 -12.25 2.85 -10.52
N ALA A 217 -11.98 2.98 -9.22
CA ALA A 217 -10.75 3.60 -8.73
C ALA A 217 -9.52 2.97 -9.40
N ARG A 218 -8.68 3.82 -10.03
CA ARG A 218 -7.50 3.40 -10.78
C ARG A 218 -6.59 2.49 -9.96
N VAL A 219 -6.13 1.41 -10.57
CA VAL A 219 -5.14 0.50 -9.98
C VAL A 219 -3.79 1.22 -9.87
N GLY A 220 -3.19 1.21 -8.69
CA GLY A 220 -1.96 1.94 -8.40
C GLY A 220 -1.69 2.15 -6.90
N THR A 221 -0.74 3.03 -6.60
CA THR A 221 -0.41 3.44 -5.23
C THR A 221 -1.10 4.77 -4.91
N TYR A 222 -1.64 4.88 -3.70
CA TYR A 222 -2.28 6.07 -3.16
C TYR A 222 -1.57 6.48 -1.88
N THR A 223 -1.56 7.79 -1.59
CA THR A 223 -0.93 8.35 -0.40
C THR A 223 -1.93 9.17 0.41
N LEU A 224 -2.13 8.77 1.67
CA LEU A 224 -2.71 9.62 2.71
C LEU A 224 -1.66 10.64 3.13
N LYS A 225 -1.99 11.94 3.14
CA LYS A 225 -1.12 13.04 3.56
C LYS A 225 -1.81 13.87 4.65
N ALA A 226 -1.22 13.93 5.84
CA ALA A 226 -1.67 14.77 6.95
C ALA A 226 -0.72 15.96 7.13
N TYR A 227 -1.26 17.16 7.25
CA TYR A 227 -0.54 18.43 7.33
C TYR A 227 -0.72 19.06 8.72
N ILE A 228 0.39 19.45 9.33
CA ILE A 228 0.46 20.16 10.62
C ILE A 228 1.26 21.44 10.36
N GLY A 229 0.56 22.50 9.93
CA GLY A 229 1.20 23.64 9.27
C GLY A 229 1.91 23.17 7.99
N ASP A 230 3.15 23.58 7.79
CA ASP A 230 3.98 23.17 6.65
C ASP A 230 4.47 21.71 6.71
N ARG A 231 4.32 21.04 7.87
CA ARG A 231 4.84 19.68 8.08
C ARG A 231 3.88 18.64 7.51
N VAL A 232 4.39 17.76 6.64
CA VAL A 232 3.62 16.68 6.00
C VAL A 232 4.03 15.32 6.53
N ILE A 233 3.05 14.49 6.90
CA ILE A 233 3.21 13.07 7.23
C ILE A 233 2.44 12.25 6.19
N SER A 234 3.03 11.14 5.72
CA SER A 234 2.46 10.33 4.63
C SER A 234 2.48 8.82 4.89
N LYS A 235 1.37 8.14 4.57
CA LYS A 235 1.26 6.67 4.51
C LYS A 235 0.73 6.26 3.15
N ARG A 236 1.35 5.25 2.55
CA ARG A 236 0.94 4.65 1.28
C ARG A 236 0.09 3.41 1.48
N PHE A 237 -0.86 3.21 0.58
CA PHE A 237 -1.61 1.97 0.38
C PHE A 237 -1.75 1.70 -1.13
N ASN A 238 -2.02 0.44 -1.49
CA ASN A 238 -2.22 0.04 -2.88
C ASN A 238 -3.69 -0.26 -3.17
N VAL A 239 -4.14 0.10 -4.38
CA VAL A 239 -5.42 -0.35 -4.94
C VAL A 239 -5.13 -1.27 -6.12
N LYS A 240 -5.67 -2.49 -6.09
CA LYS A 240 -5.51 -3.51 -7.15
C LYS A 240 -6.82 -4.30 -7.25
N LYS A 241 -7.16 -4.83 -8.43
CA LYS A 241 -8.19 -5.88 -8.52
C LYS A 241 -7.55 -7.21 -8.08
N TYR A 242 -8.08 -7.86 -7.04
CA TYR A 242 -7.60 -9.16 -6.54
C TYR A 242 -8.72 -10.03 -5.97
N VAL A 243 -8.45 -11.34 -5.92
CA VAL A 243 -9.19 -12.34 -5.14
C VAL A 243 -8.27 -12.83 -4.02
N LEU A 244 -8.81 -13.07 -2.84
CA LEU A 244 -8.03 -13.54 -1.68
C LEU A 244 -7.44 -14.94 -1.94
N PRO A 245 -6.16 -15.19 -1.56
CA PRO A 245 -5.55 -16.51 -1.67
C PRO A 245 -6.08 -17.47 -0.59
N LYS A 246 -6.32 -18.74 -0.97
CA LYS A 246 -6.72 -19.80 -0.03
C LYS A 246 -5.60 -20.29 0.91
N PHE A 247 -4.34 -20.05 0.55
CA PHE A 247 -3.16 -20.56 1.24
C PHE A 247 -2.00 -19.55 1.17
N ASP A 248 -0.98 -19.73 2.02
CA ASP A 248 0.34 -19.12 1.84
C ASP A 248 1.36 -20.15 1.33
N LEU A 249 2.38 -19.65 0.66
CA LEU A 249 3.56 -20.37 0.22
C LEU A 249 4.79 -19.79 0.92
N THR A 250 5.36 -20.53 1.86
CA THR A 250 6.65 -20.22 2.49
C THR A 250 7.78 -20.81 1.64
N VAL A 251 8.82 -20.01 1.37
CA VAL A 251 10.02 -20.46 0.65
C VAL A 251 11.23 -20.30 1.56
N ASN A 252 11.78 -21.43 2.00
CA ASN A 252 12.97 -21.52 2.83
C ASN A 252 14.20 -21.65 1.92
N THR A 253 15.08 -20.65 1.96
CA THR A 253 16.38 -20.61 1.25
C THR A 253 17.46 -20.08 2.20
N PRO A 254 18.73 -20.46 2.02
CA PRO A 254 19.81 -19.86 2.79
C PRO A 254 20.02 -18.39 2.39
N GLN A 255 20.23 -17.50 3.37
CA GLN A 255 20.59 -16.09 3.16
C GLN A 255 21.76 -15.90 2.17
N LYS A 256 22.80 -16.70 2.39
CA LYS A 256 24.06 -16.68 1.68
C LYS A 256 24.40 -18.08 1.19
N TYR A 257 24.92 -18.15 -0.01
CA TYR A 257 25.39 -19.37 -0.66
C TYR A 257 26.86 -19.18 -1.06
N SER A 258 27.73 -20.13 -0.73
CA SER A 258 29.15 -20.10 -1.11
C SER A 258 29.37 -20.85 -2.41
N VAL A 259 30.29 -20.34 -3.24
CA VAL A 259 30.77 -21.04 -4.45
C VAL A 259 31.47 -22.39 -4.19
N ALA A 260 31.67 -22.78 -2.93
CA ALA A 260 32.11 -24.13 -2.54
C ALA A 260 30.96 -25.13 -2.34
N ASP A 261 29.73 -24.67 -2.15
CA ASP A 261 28.58 -25.52 -1.84
C ASP A 261 28.12 -26.29 -3.10
N VAL A 262 27.96 -27.61 -3.02
CA VAL A 262 27.72 -28.47 -4.20
C VAL A 262 26.37 -28.22 -4.89
N GLY A 263 25.40 -27.67 -4.16
CA GLY A 263 24.09 -27.29 -4.71
C GLY A 263 23.30 -26.37 -3.77
N LEU A 264 22.30 -25.68 -4.33
CA LEU A 264 21.42 -24.80 -3.59
C LEU A 264 20.20 -25.59 -3.09
N LYS A 265 20.08 -25.76 -1.76
CA LYS A 265 18.83 -26.27 -1.16
C LYS A 265 17.75 -25.20 -1.24
N VAL A 266 16.59 -25.57 -1.79
CA VAL A 266 15.35 -24.79 -1.77
C VAL A 266 14.26 -25.66 -1.17
N GLU A 267 13.45 -25.09 -0.28
CA GLU A 267 12.32 -25.79 0.32
C GLU A 267 11.08 -24.90 0.27
N ALA A 268 9.97 -25.47 -0.18
CA ALA A 268 8.71 -24.80 -0.44
C ALA A 268 7.60 -25.47 0.37
N CYS A 269 6.90 -24.71 1.23
CA CYS A 269 5.84 -25.22 2.08
C CYS A 269 4.54 -24.43 1.85
N GLY A 270 3.48 -25.12 1.43
CA GLY A 270 2.14 -24.59 1.23
C GLY A 270 1.24 -24.90 2.43
N LYS A 271 0.62 -23.87 3.00
CA LYS A 271 -0.37 -24.02 4.08
C LYS A 271 -1.60 -23.17 3.84
N TYR A 272 -2.78 -23.77 3.96
CA TYR A 272 -4.05 -23.06 3.96
C TYR A 272 -4.07 -21.96 5.04
N THR A 273 -4.88 -20.93 4.86
CA THR A 273 -4.94 -19.78 5.79
C THR A 273 -5.35 -20.16 7.22
N TYR A 274 -6.01 -21.31 7.39
CA TYR A 274 -6.35 -21.96 8.66
C TYR A 274 -5.29 -22.99 9.14
N GLY A 275 -4.07 -22.96 8.60
CA GLY A 275 -2.86 -23.64 9.11
C GLY A 275 -2.57 -25.06 8.58
N GLN A 276 -3.51 -25.69 7.88
CA GLN A 276 -3.41 -27.07 7.38
C GLN A 276 -2.53 -27.19 6.11
N PRO A 277 -1.90 -28.35 5.84
CA PRO A 277 -1.01 -28.54 4.69
C PRO A 277 -1.77 -28.54 3.35
N VAL A 278 -1.16 -27.97 2.32
CA VAL A 278 -1.67 -28.00 0.93
C VAL A 278 -1.01 -29.15 0.16
N PRO A 279 -1.76 -30.12 -0.38
CA PRO A 279 -1.24 -31.06 -1.36
C PRO A 279 -1.21 -30.40 -2.76
N GLY A 280 -0.15 -30.64 -3.52
CA GLY A 280 0.01 -30.02 -4.82
C GLY A 280 1.35 -30.30 -5.50
N GLN A 281 1.46 -29.86 -6.75
CA GLN A 281 2.71 -29.91 -7.53
C GLN A 281 3.49 -28.61 -7.33
N VAL A 282 4.82 -28.70 -7.21
CA VAL A 282 5.74 -27.57 -7.03
C VAL A 282 6.64 -27.43 -8.25
N PHE A 283 6.71 -26.23 -8.81
CA PHE A 283 7.65 -25.82 -9.85
C PHE A 283 8.69 -24.85 -9.28
N VAL A 284 9.94 -25.30 -9.34
CA VAL A 284 11.26 -24.69 -9.08
C VAL A 284 11.83 -23.83 -10.22
N GLU A 285 12.07 -22.53 -10.12
CA GLU A 285 13.00 -21.84 -11.05
C GLU A 285 14.06 -21.03 -10.27
N VAL A 286 15.34 -21.18 -10.63
CA VAL A 286 16.44 -20.41 -10.05
C VAL A 286 17.25 -19.73 -11.14
N CYS A 287 17.32 -18.40 -11.09
CA CYS A 287 17.96 -17.56 -12.08
C CYS A 287 19.12 -16.75 -11.49
N ARG A 288 20.26 -16.71 -12.18
CA ARG A 288 21.35 -15.75 -11.95
C ARG A 288 21.27 -14.66 -13.02
N GLN A 289 20.81 -13.48 -12.62
CA GLN A 289 20.48 -12.39 -13.55
C GLN A 289 21.69 -11.61 -14.07
N ARG A 290 21.55 -10.96 -15.23
CA ARG A 290 22.53 -9.98 -15.75
C ARG A 290 22.62 -8.74 -14.85
N ARG A 291 23.81 -8.13 -14.74
CA ARG A 291 23.96 -6.82 -14.06
C ARG A 291 23.29 -5.69 -14.87
N PRO A 292 22.57 -4.73 -14.25
CA PRO A 292 21.78 -3.73 -14.98
C PRO A 292 22.57 -2.85 -15.96
N TYR A 293 23.83 -2.54 -15.65
CA TYR A 293 24.68 -1.68 -16.47
C TYR A 293 25.29 -2.38 -17.70
N ILE A 294 25.28 -3.71 -17.76
CA ILE A 294 25.66 -4.45 -18.98
C ILE A 294 24.56 -4.20 -20.00
N ARG A 295 24.91 -3.68 -21.19
CA ARG A 295 23.97 -3.49 -22.31
C ARG A 295 24.10 -4.50 -23.45
N ASP A 296 25.11 -5.38 -23.41
CA ASP A 296 25.32 -6.39 -24.46
C ASP A 296 24.13 -7.39 -24.53
N PRO A 297 23.43 -7.50 -25.68
CA PRO A 297 22.33 -8.44 -25.85
C PRO A 297 22.77 -9.91 -25.89
N LYS A 298 24.07 -10.21 -26.07
CA LYS A 298 24.61 -11.58 -26.01
C LYS A 298 24.70 -12.14 -24.59
N VAL A 299 24.62 -11.29 -23.57
CA VAL A 299 24.62 -11.72 -22.17
C VAL A 299 23.18 -11.86 -21.70
N THR A 300 22.69 -13.10 -21.64
CA THR A 300 21.40 -13.45 -21.04
C THR A 300 21.54 -13.81 -19.56
N SER A 301 20.44 -13.74 -18.81
CA SER A 301 20.35 -14.40 -17.51
C SER A 301 20.45 -15.93 -17.70
N VAL A 302 21.05 -16.63 -16.74
CA VAL A 302 21.10 -18.09 -16.71
C VAL A 302 20.07 -18.59 -15.71
N CYS A 303 19.22 -19.54 -16.09
CA CYS A 303 18.20 -20.12 -15.21
C CYS A 303 18.23 -21.66 -15.27
N LEU A 304 17.87 -22.30 -14.16
CA LEU A 304 17.55 -23.73 -14.07
C LEU A 304 16.14 -23.89 -13.51
N ASN A 305 15.44 -24.93 -13.94
CA ASN A 305 14.09 -25.24 -13.47
C ASN A 305 13.91 -26.73 -13.14
N GLU A 306 13.04 -27.00 -12.16
CA GLU A 306 12.82 -28.32 -11.54
C GLU A 306 11.34 -28.49 -11.15
N THR A 307 10.86 -29.72 -11.04
CA THR A 307 9.46 -30.01 -10.65
C THR A 307 9.34 -31.20 -9.71
N THR A 308 8.54 -31.05 -8.66
CA THR A 308 8.34 -32.06 -7.61
C THR A 308 6.91 -31.98 -7.05
N TRP A 309 6.58 -32.81 -6.05
CA TRP A 309 5.29 -32.81 -5.36
C TRP A 309 5.46 -32.52 -3.87
N MET A 310 4.44 -31.92 -3.24
CA MET A 310 4.40 -31.75 -1.79
C MET A 310 4.13 -33.08 -1.08
N ASN A 311 4.78 -33.25 0.07
CA ASN A 311 4.50 -34.36 0.99
C ASN A 311 3.28 -34.07 1.89
N ASP A 312 2.93 -35.01 2.76
CA ASP A 312 1.79 -34.92 3.69
C ASP A 312 1.88 -33.73 4.68
N THR A 313 3.08 -33.15 4.87
CA THR A 313 3.29 -31.94 5.69
C THR A 313 3.09 -30.63 4.91
N GLY A 314 2.71 -30.73 3.62
CA GLY A 314 2.53 -29.58 2.72
C GLY A 314 3.86 -29.00 2.22
N CYS A 315 4.95 -29.77 2.26
CA CYS A 315 6.29 -29.28 1.95
C CYS A 315 6.98 -30.10 0.85
N ALA A 316 7.80 -29.44 0.05
CA ALA A 316 8.72 -30.06 -0.90
C ALA A 316 10.13 -29.48 -0.72
N SER A 317 11.14 -30.33 -0.68
CA SER A 317 12.55 -29.96 -0.48
C SER A 317 13.39 -30.48 -1.65
N LEU A 318 14.20 -29.64 -2.27
CA LEU A 318 15.01 -29.97 -3.45
C LEU A 318 16.39 -29.30 -3.41
N VAL A 319 17.34 -29.82 -4.17
CA VAL A 319 18.72 -29.32 -4.23
C VAL A 319 19.16 -29.20 -5.70
N LEU A 320 19.31 -27.98 -6.22
CA LEU A 320 19.79 -27.76 -7.59
C LEU A 320 21.32 -27.74 -7.64
N SER A 321 21.93 -28.40 -8.63
CA SER A 321 23.36 -28.19 -8.92
C SER A 321 23.57 -26.78 -9.50
N THR A 322 24.44 -26.00 -8.87
CA THR A 322 24.72 -24.61 -9.23
C THR A 322 25.85 -24.43 -10.25
N SER A 323 26.51 -25.52 -10.62
CA SER A 323 27.70 -25.56 -11.48
C SER A 323 27.55 -24.78 -12.80
N THR A 324 26.34 -24.78 -13.39
CA THR A 324 26.00 -24.05 -14.61
C THR A 324 26.12 -22.52 -14.47
N PHE A 325 25.80 -21.96 -13.30
CA PHE A 325 25.78 -20.52 -13.03
C PHE A 325 27.18 -19.90 -12.86
N PHE A 326 28.23 -20.72 -12.77
CA PHE A 326 29.61 -20.29 -12.49
C PHE A 326 30.57 -20.48 -13.66
N SER A 327 30.08 -20.86 -14.85
CA SER A 327 30.91 -20.98 -16.05
C SER A 327 31.62 -19.67 -16.40
N THR A 328 32.84 -19.79 -16.94
CA THR A 328 33.81 -18.68 -17.06
C THR A 328 33.36 -17.54 -17.98
N ASN A 329 32.56 -17.83 -19.00
CA ASN A 329 32.25 -16.90 -20.09
C ASN A 329 31.47 -15.64 -19.67
N PHE A 330 30.73 -15.67 -18.55
CA PHE A 330 29.88 -14.57 -18.11
C PHE A 330 30.09 -14.14 -16.65
N LYS A 331 31.14 -14.65 -15.99
CA LYS A 331 31.34 -14.59 -14.53
C LYS A 331 31.19 -13.19 -13.91
N ASN A 332 31.70 -12.16 -14.61
CA ASN A 332 31.70 -10.76 -14.17
C ASN A 332 30.48 -9.95 -14.67
N SER A 333 29.69 -10.49 -15.60
CA SER A 333 28.52 -9.83 -16.21
C SER A 333 27.19 -10.17 -15.52
N LEU A 334 27.19 -11.22 -14.69
CA LEU A 334 26.05 -11.64 -13.87
C LEU A 334 26.11 -11.06 -12.45
N GLN A 335 24.96 -10.93 -11.80
CA GLN A 335 24.85 -10.46 -10.42
C GLN A 335 25.45 -11.47 -9.43
N ASN A 336 25.72 -11.02 -8.20
CA ASN A 336 26.21 -11.87 -7.11
C ASN A 336 25.02 -12.33 -6.24
N SER A 337 23.93 -12.74 -6.88
CA SER A 337 22.71 -13.22 -6.26
C SER A 337 22.01 -14.23 -7.18
N PHE A 338 21.28 -15.16 -6.57
CA PHE A 338 20.24 -15.94 -7.24
C PHE A 338 18.87 -15.35 -6.92
N VAL A 339 17.97 -15.39 -7.89
CA VAL A 339 16.54 -15.16 -7.72
C VAL A 339 15.85 -16.52 -7.84
N VAL A 340 15.12 -16.91 -6.80
CA VAL A 340 14.42 -18.19 -6.70
C VAL A 340 12.93 -17.93 -6.82
N ASN A 341 12.30 -18.41 -7.89
CA ASN A 341 10.87 -18.35 -8.13
C ASN A 341 10.26 -19.74 -7.81
N VAL A 342 9.16 -19.77 -7.04
CA VAL A 342 8.46 -21.01 -6.68
C VAL A 342 6.98 -20.84 -7.03
N ASN A 343 6.45 -21.77 -7.81
CA ASN A 343 5.02 -21.90 -8.10
C ASN A 343 4.47 -23.20 -7.49
N VAL A 344 3.29 -23.15 -6.88
CA VAL A 344 2.60 -24.32 -6.31
C VAL A 344 1.19 -24.40 -6.85
N THR A 345 0.82 -25.54 -7.43
CA THR A 345 -0.51 -25.83 -7.99
C THR A 345 -1.27 -26.75 -7.04
N GLU A 346 -2.37 -26.27 -6.44
CA GLU A 346 -3.21 -27.02 -5.51
C GLU A 346 -3.90 -28.22 -6.19
N GLU A 347 -3.81 -29.39 -5.55
CA GLU A 347 -4.44 -30.62 -6.04
C GLU A 347 -5.98 -30.56 -5.96
N GLY A 348 -6.64 -30.80 -7.10
CA GLY A 348 -8.10 -30.88 -7.22
C GLY A 348 -8.79 -29.56 -7.59
N THR A 349 -8.15 -28.42 -7.35
CA THR A 349 -8.65 -27.09 -7.76
C THR A 349 -7.89 -26.52 -8.97
N GLY A 350 -6.60 -26.83 -9.10
CA GLY A 350 -5.73 -26.22 -10.11
C GLY A 350 -5.32 -24.77 -9.81
N VAL A 351 -5.58 -24.27 -8.60
CA VAL A 351 -5.18 -22.91 -8.19
C VAL A 351 -3.66 -22.84 -8.03
N VAL A 352 -3.03 -21.88 -8.72
CA VAL A 352 -1.57 -21.67 -8.66
C VAL A 352 -1.24 -20.49 -7.75
N MET A 353 -0.25 -20.67 -6.88
CA MET A 353 0.36 -19.61 -6.07
C MET A 353 1.85 -19.45 -6.40
N SER A 354 2.33 -18.21 -6.46
CA SER A 354 3.72 -17.86 -6.71
C SER A 354 4.36 -17.12 -5.54
N LYS A 355 5.62 -17.44 -5.23
CA LYS A 355 6.46 -16.72 -4.25
C LYS A 355 7.88 -16.60 -4.82
N SER A 356 8.62 -15.56 -4.43
CA SER A 356 10.03 -15.41 -4.81
C SER A 356 10.92 -15.10 -3.61
N SER A 357 12.19 -15.51 -3.71
CA SER A 357 13.25 -15.30 -2.72
C SER A 357 14.54 -14.88 -3.43
N THR A 358 15.45 -14.23 -2.71
CA THR A 358 16.79 -13.87 -3.19
C THR A 358 17.83 -14.55 -2.30
N VAL A 359 18.92 -15.04 -2.90
CA VAL A 359 20.05 -15.66 -2.18
C VAL A 359 21.33 -14.96 -2.56
N SER A 360 22.07 -14.45 -1.58
CA SER A 360 23.33 -13.73 -1.79
C SER A 360 24.48 -14.69 -2.10
N ILE A 361 25.22 -14.48 -3.20
CA ILE A 361 26.38 -15.33 -3.56
C ILE A 361 27.66 -14.75 -2.97
N THR A 362 28.39 -15.54 -2.20
CA THR A 362 29.74 -15.21 -1.72
C THR A 362 30.82 -16.07 -2.37
N PHE A 363 31.99 -15.47 -2.57
CA PHE A 363 33.21 -16.17 -2.99
C PHE A 363 34.08 -16.61 -1.79
N GLU A 364 33.66 -16.30 -0.56
CA GLU A 364 34.28 -16.82 0.66
C GLU A 364 33.92 -18.30 0.84
N VAL A 365 34.94 -19.17 0.84
CA VAL A 365 34.79 -20.63 1.01
C VAL A 365 35.14 -21.11 2.42
N GLY A 366 35.55 -20.18 3.28
CA GLY A 366 35.96 -20.43 4.65
C GLY A 366 36.80 -19.29 5.21
N LYS A 367 37.22 -19.42 6.47
CA LYS A 367 37.97 -18.40 7.20
C LYS A 367 39.16 -18.99 7.93
N VAL A 368 40.17 -18.16 8.15
CA VAL A 368 41.36 -18.44 8.95
C VAL A 368 41.44 -17.38 10.04
N THR A 369 41.39 -17.79 11.31
CA THR A 369 41.30 -16.88 12.48
C THR A 369 42.30 -17.25 13.57
N PHE A 370 42.88 -16.25 14.23
CA PHE A 370 43.75 -16.48 15.38
C PHE A 370 42.95 -16.90 16.62
N VAL A 371 43.53 -17.80 17.40
CA VAL A 371 43.01 -18.33 18.68
C VAL A 371 44.15 -18.37 19.68
N ASP A 372 43.89 -18.07 20.95
CA ASP A 372 44.86 -18.03 22.06
C ASP A 372 46.09 -17.11 21.87
N LEU A 373 46.13 -16.30 20.80
CA LEU A 373 47.20 -15.32 20.55
C LEU A 373 47.21 -14.21 21.62
N PRO A 374 48.29 -14.02 22.39
CA PRO A 374 48.38 -12.94 23.37
C PRO A 374 48.37 -11.56 22.69
N LYS A 375 47.77 -10.56 23.33
CA LYS A 375 47.82 -9.16 22.89
C LYS A 375 49.20 -8.48 23.11
N PHE A 376 50.02 -9.02 24.00
CA PHE A 376 51.25 -8.42 24.50
C PHE A 376 52.39 -9.43 24.57
N TYR A 377 53.64 -9.00 24.39
CA TYR A 377 54.82 -9.84 24.51
C TYR A 377 56.05 -9.10 25.04
N ASP A 378 56.91 -9.77 25.80
CA ASP A 378 58.21 -9.23 26.23
C ASP A 378 59.30 -9.57 25.23
N TYR A 379 60.17 -8.61 24.87
CA TYR A 379 61.23 -8.86 23.89
C TYR A 379 62.23 -9.90 24.38
N GLY A 380 62.36 -11.00 23.62
CA GLY A 380 63.14 -12.18 24.01
C GLY A 380 62.29 -13.37 24.47
N SER A 381 60.98 -13.17 24.70
CA SER A 381 60.04 -14.26 24.96
C SER A 381 59.64 -15.01 23.68
N THR A 382 59.02 -16.18 23.85
CA THR A 382 58.36 -16.92 22.76
C THR A 382 56.87 -16.60 22.76
N VAL A 383 56.36 -16.01 21.67
CA VAL A 383 54.92 -15.78 21.47
C VAL A 383 54.30 -17.04 20.88
N ASN A 384 53.49 -17.73 21.68
CA ASN A 384 52.70 -18.87 21.23
C ASN A 384 51.29 -18.41 20.82
N GLY A 385 50.69 -19.12 19.87
CA GLY A 385 49.29 -18.94 19.48
C GLY A 385 48.79 -20.07 18.60
N LYS A 386 47.50 -20.07 18.29
CA LYS A 386 46.87 -21.00 17.36
C LYS A 386 46.24 -20.26 16.17
N ILE A 387 46.16 -20.96 15.06
CA ILE A 387 45.35 -20.59 13.91
C ILE A 387 44.25 -21.64 13.78
N SER A 388 42.98 -21.21 13.82
CA SER A 388 41.83 -22.06 13.50
C SER A 388 41.40 -21.84 12.05
N VAL A 389 41.02 -22.92 11.37
CA VAL A 389 40.48 -22.88 10.00
C VAL A 389 39.11 -23.53 9.98
N SER A 390 38.11 -22.79 9.46
CA SER A 390 36.79 -23.35 9.16
C SER A 390 36.42 -23.18 7.70
N ASP A 391 35.48 -24.01 7.23
CA ASP A 391 34.73 -23.76 6.01
C ASP A 391 33.73 -22.59 6.19
N PHE A 392 32.94 -22.32 5.16
CA PHE A 392 31.90 -21.28 5.19
C PHE A 392 30.72 -21.62 6.13
N GLY A 393 30.43 -22.91 6.35
CA GLY A 393 29.43 -23.37 7.33
C GLY A 393 29.89 -23.27 8.79
N GLY A 394 31.18 -23.06 9.02
CA GLY A 394 31.81 -23.00 10.34
C GLY A 394 32.42 -24.31 10.83
N ASN A 395 32.43 -25.36 10.01
CA ASN A 395 33.04 -26.65 10.36
C ASN A 395 34.57 -26.56 10.29
N ALA A 396 35.27 -27.18 11.23
CA ALA A 396 36.73 -27.27 11.25
C ALA A 396 37.29 -27.98 10.01
N ILE A 397 38.35 -27.43 9.41
CA ILE A 397 39.07 -28.08 8.30
C ILE A 397 40.40 -28.64 8.81
N SER A 398 40.50 -29.95 8.88
CA SER A 398 41.73 -30.67 9.24
C SER A 398 42.72 -30.80 8.08
N ASN A 399 43.99 -31.07 8.40
CA ASN A 399 45.09 -31.28 7.46
C ASN A 399 45.30 -30.12 6.45
N LYS A 400 44.90 -28.90 6.81
CA LYS A 400 44.98 -27.71 5.96
C LYS A 400 46.26 -26.93 6.26
N VAL A 401 47.12 -26.76 5.25
CA VAL A 401 48.28 -25.86 5.34
C VAL A 401 47.79 -24.41 5.38
N VAL A 402 48.21 -23.68 6.42
CA VAL A 402 48.06 -22.24 6.58
C VAL A 402 49.42 -21.57 6.80
N TYR A 403 49.45 -20.27 6.52
CA TYR A 403 50.64 -19.43 6.52
C TYR A 403 50.48 -18.35 7.58
N LEU A 404 51.49 -18.25 8.45
CA LEU A 404 51.67 -17.10 9.33
C LEU A 404 52.57 -16.09 8.61
N LEU A 405 52.06 -14.87 8.42
CA LEU A 405 52.74 -13.81 7.67
C LEU A 405 53.05 -12.62 8.58
N ASP A 406 54.21 -12.00 8.38
CA ASP A 406 54.55 -10.67 8.90
C ASP A 406 54.22 -9.60 7.86
N ARG A 407 53.46 -8.58 8.27
CA ARG A 407 53.07 -7.43 7.45
C ARG A 407 53.96 -6.19 7.69
N GLY A 408 54.94 -6.26 8.60
CA GLY A 408 55.90 -5.19 8.88
C GLY A 408 56.83 -4.85 7.70
N GLN A 409 56.86 -5.71 6.67
CA GLN A 409 57.53 -5.47 5.39
C GLN A 409 56.56 -5.82 4.25
N TRP A 410 56.70 -5.15 3.10
CA TRP A 410 55.88 -5.39 1.91
C TRP A 410 56.75 -5.84 0.72
N PRO A 411 56.41 -6.92 0.00
CA PRO A 411 55.28 -7.82 0.22
C PRO A 411 55.41 -8.60 1.54
N ASN A 412 54.27 -9.04 2.10
CA ASN A 412 54.21 -9.75 3.39
C ASN A 412 55.19 -10.94 3.42
N LYS A 413 56.00 -11.03 4.48
CA LYS A 413 56.99 -12.08 4.65
C LYS A 413 56.33 -13.32 5.29
N VAL A 414 56.46 -14.49 4.65
CA VAL A 414 56.07 -15.76 5.30
C VAL A 414 57.01 -16.03 6.47
N LEU A 415 56.46 -16.25 7.66
CA LEU A 415 57.21 -16.66 8.85
C LEU A 415 57.26 -18.18 8.93
N PHE A 416 56.08 -18.82 8.93
CA PHE A 416 55.93 -20.27 8.95
C PHE A 416 54.76 -20.70 8.08
N ASN A 417 54.81 -21.95 7.60
CA ASN A 417 53.63 -22.71 7.22
C ASN A 417 53.39 -23.81 8.27
N VAL A 418 52.16 -23.92 8.75
CA VAL A 418 51.72 -24.94 9.72
C VAL A 418 50.45 -25.60 9.22
N THR A 419 50.20 -26.84 9.63
CA THR A 419 49.08 -27.65 9.14
C THR A 419 48.09 -27.88 10.27
N THR A 420 46.78 -27.78 10.01
CA THR A 420 45.75 -28.01 11.03
C THR A 420 45.63 -29.48 11.43
N ASP A 421 45.37 -29.69 12.72
CA ASP A 421 45.04 -30.98 13.33
C ASP A 421 43.62 -31.46 12.96
N GLU A 422 43.19 -32.58 13.54
CA GLU A 422 41.83 -33.12 13.33
C GLU A 422 40.71 -32.18 13.80
N SER A 423 41.00 -31.24 14.71
CA SER A 423 40.07 -30.23 15.23
C SER A 423 40.12 -28.90 14.47
N GLY A 424 40.93 -28.79 13.42
CA GLY A 424 41.06 -27.58 12.59
C GLY A 424 41.97 -26.49 13.18
N PHE A 425 42.82 -26.82 14.16
CA PHE A 425 43.78 -25.90 14.78
C PHE A 425 45.22 -26.18 14.38
N ALA A 426 46.02 -25.12 14.21
CA ALA A 426 47.46 -25.21 14.00
C ALA A 426 48.19 -24.29 15.00
N ASP A 427 48.89 -24.88 15.96
CA ASP A 427 49.75 -24.18 16.91
C ASP A 427 51.01 -23.59 16.22
N PHE A 428 51.49 -22.45 16.72
CA PHE A 428 52.74 -21.83 16.30
C PHE A 428 53.48 -21.16 17.47
N SER A 429 54.80 -21.05 17.34
CA SER A 429 55.70 -20.42 18.31
C SER A 429 56.68 -19.47 17.63
N LEU A 430 56.58 -18.17 17.93
CA LEU A 430 57.47 -17.11 17.45
C LEU A 430 58.53 -16.79 18.50
N ASN A 431 59.79 -17.15 18.26
CA ASN A 431 60.91 -16.64 19.05
C ASN A 431 61.18 -15.17 18.64
N THR A 432 60.94 -14.25 19.57
CA THR A 432 60.94 -12.81 19.27
C THR A 432 62.33 -12.17 19.18
N THR A 433 63.40 -12.90 19.56
CA THR A 433 64.80 -12.45 19.35
C THR A 433 65.17 -12.30 17.87
N ASN A 434 64.45 -12.97 16.97
CA ASN A 434 64.68 -12.92 15.53
C ASN A 434 63.98 -11.73 14.82
N PHE A 435 63.31 -10.86 15.57
CA PHE A 435 62.52 -9.74 15.06
C PHE A 435 63.07 -8.40 15.55
N PRO A 436 62.78 -7.28 14.86
CA PRO A 436 63.01 -5.96 15.42
C PRO A 436 62.29 -5.81 16.77
N LYS A 437 62.84 -5.02 17.69
CA LYS A 437 62.17 -4.69 18.96
C LYS A 437 61.05 -3.67 18.71
N ALA A 438 59.93 -4.15 18.19
CA ALA A 438 58.74 -3.39 17.81
C ALA A 438 57.49 -4.30 17.81
N ASN A 439 56.30 -3.74 17.64
CA ASN A 439 55.06 -4.52 17.57
C ASN A 439 55.07 -5.53 16.41
N LEU A 440 54.60 -6.76 16.67
CA LEU A 440 54.49 -7.80 15.64
C LEU A 440 53.15 -7.65 14.90
N ILE A 441 53.19 -7.55 13.57
CA ILE A 441 51.99 -7.34 12.74
C ILE A 441 51.68 -8.63 11.98
N LEU A 442 50.88 -9.50 12.60
CA LEU A 442 50.66 -10.87 12.15
C LEU A 442 49.39 -11.00 11.30
N VAL A 443 49.47 -11.82 10.25
CA VAL A 443 48.32 -12.21 9.41
C VAL A 443 48.28 -13.74 9.30
N ALA A 444 47.11 -14.34 9.56
CA ALA A 444 46.87 -15.75 9.33
C ALA A 444 46.12 -15.94 8.01
N SER A 445 46.63 -16.80 7.12
CA SER A 445 46.12 -16.95 5.76
C SER A 445 46.21 -18.38 5.24
N ALA A 446 45.25 -18.82 4.43
CA ALA A 446 45.35 -20.09 3.69
C ALA A 446 46.21 -19.99 2.40
N THR A 447 46.68 -18.79 2.04
CA THR A 447 47.55 -18.54 0.88
C THR A 447 48.74 -17.63 1.22
N PRO A 448 49.94 -17.87 0.66
CA PRO A 448 51.14 -17.08 0.98
C PRO A 448 51.11 -15.67 0.36
N GLN A 449 50.25 -15.43 -0.63
CA GLN A 449 49.93 -14.10 -1.14
C GLN A 449 48.47 -13.75 -0.81
N THR A 450 48.23 -12.47 -0.52
CA THR A 450 46.92 -11.92 -0.11
C THR A 450 46.18 -11.17 -1.22
N TYR A 451 46.88 -10.77 -2.29
CA TYR A 451 46.28 -10.11 -3.46
C TYR A 451 45.42 -11.10 -4.25
N ARG A 452 44.12 -10.78 -4.44
CA ARG A 452 43.13 -11.67 -5.06
C ARG A 452 42.15 -10.88 -5.92
N ASP A 453 41.72 -11.46 -7.04
CA ASP A 453 40.61 -10.93 -7.83
C ASP A 453 39.27 -11.17 -7.12
N SER A 454 38.43 -10.15 -7.15
CA SER A 454 37.08 -10.03 -6.60
C SER A 454 36.12 -11.20 -6.84
N SER A 455 36.33 -11.96 -7.92
CA SER A 455 35.48 -13.07 -8.37
C SER A 455 36.09 -14.46 -8.14
N SER A 456 37.17 -14.60 -7.36
CA SER A 456 37.87 -15.88 -7.14
C SER A 456 37.54 -16.49 -5.77
N PRO A 457 37.30 -17.82 -5.67
CA PRO A 457 37.05 -18.50 -4.39
C PRO A 457 38.22 -18.26 -3.42
N TYR A 458 37.92 -17.82 -2.19
CA TYR A 458 38.95 -17.38 -1.24
C TYR A 458 38.65 -17.76 0.21
N PHE A 459 39.72 -17.95 1.00
CA PHE A 459 39.64 -18.01 2.46
C PHE A 459 39.85 -16.63 3.05
N ALA A 460 38.95 -16.18 3.93
CA ALA A 460 39.12 -14.97 4.73
C ALA A 460 40.36 -15.08 5.63
N THR A 461 41.02 -13.95 5.88
CA THR A 461 42.32 -13.87 6.57
C THR A 461 42.23 -12.92 7.76
N ASP A 462 42.59 -13.39 8.95
CA ASP A 462 42.62 -12.59 10.17
C ASP A 462 43.95 -11.81 10.31
N TYR A 463 43.88 -10.66 10.97
CA TYR A 463 44.95 -9.67 11.14
C TYR A 463 44.98 -9.26 12.61
N GLN A 464 46.13 -9.45 13.27
CA GLN A 464 46.30 -9.16 14.69
C GLN A 464 47.65 -8.47 14.93
N VAL A 465 47.68 -7.54 15.90
CA VAL A 465 48.91 -6.84 16.30
C VAL A 465 49.26 -7.23 17.72
N VAL A 466 50.40 -7.90 17.90
CA VAL A 466 50.93 -8.27 19.23
C VAL A 466 51.87 -7.14 19.67
N GLN A 467 51.46 -6.42 20.72
CA GLN A 467 52.11 -5.22 21.20
C GLN A 467 53.35 -5.55 22.04
N LEU A 468 54.42 -4.78 21.91
CA LEU A 468 55.61 -4.94 22.74
C LEU A 468 55.38 -4.39 24.15
N SER A 469 55.54 -5.25 25.15
CA SER A 469 55.64 -4.87 26.56
C SER A 469 56.92 -4.06 26.80
N GLN A 470 56.77 -2.79 27.18
CA GLN A 470 57.86 -1.92 27.60
C GLN A 470 57.38 -0.83 28.55
N ALA A 471 58.30 -0.20 29.28
CA ALA A 471 58.00 0.89 30.20
C ALA A 471 57.53 2.16 29.46
N ALA A 472 56.62 2.91 30.06
CA ALA A 472 56.10 4.15 29.49
C ALA A 472 57.15 5.26 29.58
N ALA A 473 57.58 5.79 28.44
CA ALA A 473 58.56 6.86 28.34
C ALA A 473 58.05 7.96 27.38
N PRO A 474 58.52 9.22 27.48
CA PRO A 474 57.98 10.35 26.69
C PRO A 474 58.11 10.17 25.17
N ASP A 475 59.00 9.29 24.74
CA ASP A 475 59.38 8.91 23.38
C ASP A 475 58.76 7.58 22.91
N ASN A 476 58.21 6.76 23.82
CA ASN A 476 57.67 5.43 23.54
C ASN A 476 56.18 5.31 23.93
N PRO A 477 55.24 5.20 22.96
CA PRO A 477 53.84 4.96 23.28
C PRO A 477 53.62 3.53 23.78
N THR A 478 53.07 3.36 24.99
CA THR A 478 52.66 2.04 25.49
C THR A 478 51.18 1.81 25.22
N TYR A 479 50.87 0.68 24.57
CA TYR A 479 49.48 0.33 24.29
C TYR A 479 48.80 -0.23 25.54
N SER A 480 47.75 0.45 26.01
CA SER A 480 46.89 -0.01 27.10
C SER A 480 45.46 -0.20 26.59
N ASP A 481 44.71 -1.15 27.15
CA ASP A 481 43.42 -1.62 26.65
C ASP A 481 42.32 -1.51 27.70
N LEU A 482 41.13 -1.08 27.26
CA LEU A 482 39.87 -1.17 28.00
C LEU A 482 38.83 -1.82 27.08
N SER A 483 38.43 -3.05 27.38
CA SER A 483 37.46 -3.80 26.59
C SER A 483 36.26 -4.23 27.43
N ILE A 484 35.05 -3.96 26.92
CA ILE A 484 33.79 -4.36 27.57
C ILE A 484 33.45 -5.78 27.11
N VAL A 485 33.10 -6.66 28.05
CA VAL A 485 32.64 -8.02 27.73
C VAL A 485 31.27 -7.94 27.06
N SER A 486 31.11 -8.61 25.90
CA SER A 486 29.82 -8.62 25.21
C SER A 486 28.74 -9.31 26.05
N LEU A 487 27.61 -8.64 26.18
CA LEU A 487 26.38 -9.21 26.74
C LEU A 487 25.62 -10.01 25.67
N GLN A 488 24.72 -10.89 26.10
CA GLN A 488 23.74 -11.52 25.21
C GLN A 488 22.69 -10.49 24.82
N GLN A 489 22.43 -10.35 23.51
CA GLN A 489 21.52 -9.36 22.93
C GLN A 489 20.27 -10.03 22.35
N PRO A 490 19.12 -9.32 22.28
CA PRO A 490 18.87 -7.98 22.80
C PRO A 490 18.75 -7.95 24.34
N LEU A 491 19.12 -6.83 24.96
CA LEU A 491 18.98 -6.62 26.41
C LEU A 491 17.50 -6.44 26.78
N LYS A 492 16.98 -7.31 27.65
CA LYS A 492 15.58 -7.30 28.08
C LYS A 492 15.27 -6.11 28.99
N CYS A 493 14.07 -5.55 28.84
CA CYS A 493 13.60 -4.47 29.69
C CYS A 493 13.30 -4.94 31.12
N GLY A 494 13.46 -4.05 32.10
CA GLY A 494 13.34 -4.35 33.53
C GLY A 494 14.47 -5.22 34.11
N THR A 495 15.33 -5.78 33.25
CA THR A 495 16.43 -6.67 33.66
C THR A 495 17.68 -5.86 34.02
N THR A 496 18.44 -6.35 35.00
CA THR A 496 19.73 -5.76 35.39
C THR A 496 20.87 -6.67 34.97
N TYR A 497 21.85 -6.12 34.26
CA TYR A 497 23.00 -6.84 33.69
C TYR A 497 24.31 -6.39 34.35
N PRO A 498 25.18 -7.31 34.81
CA PRO A 498 26.51 -6.98 35.32
C PRO A 498 27.49 -6.72 34.16
N VAL A 499 27.68 -5.45 33.82
CA VAL A 499 28.62 -5.02 32.77
C VAL A 499 30.04 -5.19 33.28
N THR A 500 30.81 -6.10 32.67
CA THR A 500 32.20 -6.35 33.04
C THR A 500 33.17 -5.70 32.05
N VAL A 501 34.11 -4.92 32.58
CA VAL A 501 35.18 -4.24 31.84
C VAL A 501 36.49 -4.95 32.15
N LYS A 502 37.16 -5.46 31.12
CA LYS A 502 38.54 -5.94 31.18
C LYS A 502 39.47 -4.75 30.99
N TYR A 503 40.48 -4.63 31.87
CA TYR A 503 41.52 -3.62 31.75
C TYR A 503 42.90 -4.28 31.59
N THR A 504 43.77 -3.65 30.82
CA THR A 504 45.18 -4.02 30.74
C THR A 504 46.02 -2.76 30.55
N PHE A 505 46.78 -2.40 31.58
CA PHE A 505 47.64 -1.20 31.61
C PHE A 505 49.11 -1.63 31.48
N VAL A 506 49.86 -0.96 30.60
CA VAL A 506 51.21 -1.37 30.20
C VAL A 506 52.22 -0.25 30.43
N GLY A 507 53.30 -0.60 31.13
CA GLY A 507 54.48 0.26 31.29
C GLY A 507 54.38 1.37 32.34
N GLU A 508 53.26 1.50 33.06
CA GLU A 508 53.18 2.35 34.25
C GLU A 508 54.07 1.79 35.38
N THR A 509 54.86 2.63 36.05
CA THR A 509 55.89 2.19 37.00
C THR A 509 55.62 2.59 38.44
N GLY A 510 55.81 1.65 39.38
CA GLY A 510 55.59 1.86 40.82
C GLY A 510 54.13 1.61 41.24
N ASP A 511 53.83 1.76 42.54
CA ASP A 511 52.46 1.59 43.04
C ASP A 511 51.56 2.76 42.57
N TYR A 512 50.44 2.45 41.94
CA TYR A 512 49.50 3.48 41.46
C TYR A 512 48.03 3.08 41.61
N SER A 513 47.14 4.07 41.50
CA SER A 513 45.70 3.84 41.38
C SER A 513 45.12 4.57 40.18
N ALA A 514 44.29 3.86 39.42
CA ALA A 514 43.61 4.34 38.23
C ALA A 514 42.09 4.24 38.44
N ASP A 515 41.34 5.26 38.04
CA ASP A 515 39.87 5.19 38.07
C ASP A 515 39.37 4.85 36.67
N ILE A 516 38.69 3.73 36.52
CA ILE A 516 37.95 3.37 35.31
C ILE A 516 36.58 4.04 35.45
N ILE A 517 36.37 5.09 34.68
CA ILE A 517 35.15 5.90 34.65
C ILE A 517 34.25 5.34 33.55
N TYR A 518 32.97 5.14 33.86
CA TYR A 518 31.98 4.61 32.93
C TYR A 518 30.82 5.59 32.74
N MET A 519 30.32 5.66 31.51
CA MET A 519 29.17 6.45 31.10
C MET A 519 28.30 5.58 30.20
N VAL A 520 27.00 5.56 30.46
CA VAL A 520 26.01 4.83 29.65
C VAL A 520 25.07 5.84 29.02
N MET A 521 24.78 5.67 27.74
CA MET A 521 23.95 6.56 26.94
C MET A 521 22.82 5.79 26.26
N SER A 522 21.71 6.48 26.03
CA SER A 522 20.64 6.04 25.12
C SER A 522 19.99 7.29 24.51
N ARG A 523 19.56 7.22 23.24
CA ARG A 523 19.01 8.35 22.46
C ARG A 523 19.88 9.62 22.51
N GLY A 524 21.20 9.47 22.64
CA GLY A 524 22.18 10.56 22.80
C GLY A 524 22.33 11.14 24.22
N VAL A 525 21.48 10.75 25.18
CA VAL A 525 21.49 11.27 26.55
C VAL A 525 22.29 10.35 27.48
N ILE A 526 23.16 10.92 28.33
CA ILE A 526 23.86 10.17 29.38
C ILE A 526 22.83 9.73 30.43
N VAL A 527 22.54 8.43 30.53
CA VAL A 527 21.58 7.88 31.51
C VAL A 527 22.26 7.58 32.85
N LEU A 528 23.32 6.77 32.85
CA LEU A 528 24.08 6.34 34.03
C LEU A 528 25.55 6.78 33.93
N HIS A 529 26.18 7.03 35.07
CA HIS A 529 27.61 7.33 35.17
C HIS A 529 28.18 6.82 36.49
N GLY A 530 29.50 6.59 36.54
CA GLY A 530 30.21 6.25 37.77
C GLY A 530 31.70 5.98 37.52
N PHE A 531 32.38 5.46 38.53
CA PHE A 531 33.77 5.00 38.39
C PHE A 531 34.08 3.83 39.34
N LYS A 532 35.15 3.10 39.04
CA LYS A 532 35.75 2.06 39.90
C LYS A 532 37.26 2.31 39.99
N THR A 533 37.80 2.39 41.19
CA THR A 533 39.25 2.51 41.42
C THR A 533 39.92 1.15 41.39
N VAL A 534 40.96 1.02 40.56
CA VAL A 534 41.89 -0.11 40.51
C VAL A 534 43.17 0.30 41.24
N GLN A 535 43.78 -0.62 41.99
CA GLN A 535 45.14 -0.48 42.50
C GLN A 535 46.08 -1.42 41.73
N ALA A 536 47.30 -0.95 41.49
CA ALA A 536 48.35 -1.66 40.78
C ALA A 536 49.62 -1.64 41.64
N PHE A 537 50.31 -2.77 41.72
CA PHE A 537 51.51 -2.94 42.52
C PHE A 537 52.77 -2.91 41.64
N GLY A 538 53.81 -2.23 42.10
CA GLY A 538 54.98 -1.85 41.28
C GLY A 538 55.92 -2.97 40.82
N SER A 539 55.59 -4.25 41.04
CA SER A 539 56.32 -5.40 40.52
C SER A 539 56.04 -5.68 39.04
N ASP A 540 54.87 -5.28 38.54
CA ASP A 540 54.31 -5.80 37.29
C ASP A 540 54.30 -4.71 36.21
N THR A 541 55.04 -4.93 35.11
CA THR A 541 55.01 -4.08 33.90
C THR A 541 53.66 -4.13 33.14
N LEU A 542 52.80 -5.09 33.51
CA LEU A 542 51.54 -5.44 32.85
C LEU A 542 50.44 -5.63 33.91
N THR A 543 49.73 -4.57 34.28
CA THR A 543 48.60 -4.66 35.22
C THR A 543 47.33 -5.09 34.47
N LYS A 544 46.77 -6.26 34.79
CA LYS A 544 45.57 -6.80 34.12
C LYS A 544 44.49 -7.24 35.12
N GLY A 545 43.22 -7.09 34.75
CA GLY A 545 42.10 -7.55 35.57
C GLY A 545 40.74 -7.13 35.04
N THR A 546 39.73 -7.19 35.91
CA THR A 546 38.34 -6.81 35.61
C THR A 546 37.74 -5.90 36.67
N VAL A 547 36.83 -5.01 36.25
CA VAL A 547 35.88 -4.31 37.12
C VAL A 547 34.46 -4.47 36.56
N SER A 548 33.44 -4.49 37.43
CA SER A 548 32.05 -4.63 37.00
C SER A 548 31.14 -3.58 37.64
N PHE A 549 30.07 -3.21 36.92
CA PHE A 549 28.99 -2.36 37.40
C PHE A 549 27.65 -2.83 36.85
N ASP A 550 26.56 -2.54 37.57
CA ASP A 550 25.22 -3.01 37.22
C ASP A 550 24.50 -2.01 36.31
N LEU A 551 23.83 -2.54 35.27
CA LEU A 551 23.05 -1.78 34.29
C LEU A 551 21.60 -2.30 34.29
N SER A 552 20.69 -1.56 34.93
CA SER A 552 19.24 -1.80 34.86
C SER A 552 18.65 -1.15 33.62
N VAL A 553 18.08 -1.95 32.72
CA VAL A 553 17.56 -1.49 31.43
C VAL A 553 16.09 -1.07 31.56
N LEU A 554 15.79 0.20 31.27
CA LEU A 554 14.44 0.77 31.35
C LEU A 554 13.86 1.00 29.94
N ALA A 555 12.53 1.07 29.80
CA ALA A 555 11.89 1.29 28.49
C ALA A 555 12.33 2.58 27.79
N GLY A 556 12.60 3.65 28.55
CA GLY A 556 13.19 4.89 28.02
C GLY A 556 14.61 4.74 27.46
N MET A 557 15.29 3.62 27.70
CA MET A 557 16.61 3.31 27.13
C MET A 557 16.54 2.57 25.78
N ALA A 558 15.35 2.12 25.35
CA ALA A 558 15.19 1.50 24.04
C ALA A 558 15.32 2.53 22.90
N PRO A 559 15.91 2.18 21.74
CA PRO A 559 16.22 0.81 21.30
C PRO A 559 17.69 0.37 21.44
N VAL A 560 18.61 1.29 21.80
CA VAL A 560 20.06 1.02 21.86
C VAL A 560 20.67 1.65 23.10
N VAL A 561 21.52 0.90 23.79
CA VAL A 561 22.35 1.37 24.90
C VAL A 561 23.82 1.39 24.46
N GLN A 562 24.45 2.56 24.53
CA GLN A 562 25.87 2.75 24.24
C GLN A 562 26.63 2.90 25.57
N ILE A 563 27.68 2.11 25.77
CA ILE A 563 28.54 2.17 26.94
C ILE A 563 29.92 2.68 26.53
N LEU A 564 30.38 3.70 27.24
CA LEU A 564 31.71 4.31 27.12
C LEU A 564 32.46 4.14 28.43
N VAL A 565 33.68 3.64 28.36
CA VAL A 565 34.60 3.53 29.51
C VAL A 565 35.92 4.22 29.18
N PHE A 566 36.52 4.89 30.17
CA PHE A 566 37.85 5.46 30.02
C PHE A 566 38.61 5.50 31.34
N SER A 567 39.93 5.62 31.25
CA SER A 567 40.80 5.91 32.40
C SER A 567 41.93 6.85 31.97
N VAL A 568 42.47 7.60 32.93
CA VAL A 568 43.63 8.48 32.73
C VAL A 568 44.75 7.98 33.63
N LEU A 569 45.78 7.42 33.01
CA LEU A 569 46.86 6.72 33.69
C LEU A 569 47.90 7.68 34.31
N PRO A 570 48.79 7.21 35.21
CA PRO A 570 49.85 8.03 35.78
C PRO A 570 50.72 8.75 34.72
N SER A 571 51.02 8.10 33.59
CA SER A 571 51.69 8.65 32.40
C SER A 571 50.99 9.86 31.74
N GLN A 572 49.72 10.14 32.06
CA GLN A 572 48.79 11.05 31.37
C GLN A 572 48.13 10.47 30.11
N THR A 573 48.42 9.20 29.78
CA THR A 573 47.73 8.48 28.69
C THR A 573 46.24 8.31 29.01
N VAL A 574 45.37 8.59 28.04
CA VAL A 574 43.92 8.35 28.15
C VAL A 574 43.58 7.06 27.41
N VAL A 575 43.16 6.05 28.15
CA VAL A 575 42.72 4.75 27.62
C VAL A 575 41.20 4.78 27.50
N THR A 576 40.65 4.26 26.41
CA THR A 576 39.21 4.27 26.12
C THR A 576 38.72 2.91 25.65
N GLY A 577 37.44 2.63 25.86
CA GLY A 577 36.72 1.49 25.30
C GLY A 577 35.24 1.83 25.14
N SER A 578 34.58 1.24 24.14
CA SER A 578 33.15 1.44 23.90
C SER A 578 32.48 0.19 23.35
N ALA A 579 31.22 -0.02 23.71
CA ALA A 579 30.36 -1.06 23.16
C ALA A 579 28.93 -0.51 22.99
N SER A 580 28.21 -0.98 21.98
CA SER A 580 26.78 -0.69 21.81
C SER A 580 26.01 -2.01 21.89
N PHE A 581 24.87 -1.99 22.57
CA PHE A 581 24.00 -3.14 22.77
C PHE A 581 22.57 -2.77 22.36
N ASP A 582 21.97 -3.56 21.49
CA ASP A 582 20.55 -3.48 21.18
C ASP A 582 19.72 -3.89 22.40
N THR A 583 18.62 -3.18 22.65
CA THR A 583 17.63 -3.57 23.66
C THR A 583 16.40 -4.20 23.02
N GLU A 584 15.63 -4.86 23.86
CA GLU A 584 14.23 -5.14 23.60
C GLU A 584 13.48 -3.82 23.31
N LYS A 585 12.58 -3.85 22.31
CA LYS A 585 11.85 -2.66 21.83
C LYS A 585 10.53 -2.52 22.60
N CYS A 586 10.66 -2.46 23.93
CA CYS A 586 9.56 -2.39 24.88
C CYS A 586 9.04 -0.96 25.05
N PHE A 587 7.78 -0.83 25.48
CA PHE A 587 7.12 0.46 25.73
C PHE A 587 6.82 0.64 27.23
N SER A 588 6.61 1.90 27.65
CA SER A 588 6.25 2.22 29.04
C SER A 588 4.84 1.72 29.39
N ASN A 589 3.88 1.90 28.49
CA ASN A 589 2.55 1.30 28.60
C ASN A 589 2.64 -0.16 28.11
N GLN A 590 2.48 -1.12 29.02
CA GLN A 590 2.51 -2.54 28.71
C GLN A 590 1.12 -2.98 28.23
N VAL A 591 1.04 -3.51 27.00
CA VAL A 591 -0.23 -3.89 26.37
C VAL A 591 -0.21 -5.36 25.98
N SER A 592 -1.29 -6.08 26.31
CA SER A 592 -1.51 -7.45 25.87
C SER A 592 -2.92 -7.65 25.34
N LEU A 593 -3.03 -8.52 24.34
CA LEU A 593 -4.29 -9.04 23.82
C LEU A 593 -4.41 -10.52 24.18
N GLN A 594 -5.64 -11.01 24.35
CA GLN A 594 -5.93 -12.44 24.42
C GLN A 594 -7.35 -12.70 23.90
N PHE A 595 -7.50 -13.68 22.99
CA PHE A 595 -8.81 -14.22 22.64
C PHE A 595 -9.17 -15.40 23.55
N SER A 596 -10.45 -15.47 23.91
CA SER A 596 -11.05 -16.56 24.66
C SER A 596 -12.34 -17.02 23.94
N PRO A 597 -12.31 -18.15 23.20
CA PRO A 597 -11.16 -19.01 22.89
C PRO A 597 -10.29 -18.46 21.74
N ALA A 598 -9.04 -18.94 21.63
CA ALA A 598 -8.09 -18.57 20.57
C ALA A 598 -8.25 -19.36 19.25
N THR A 599 -8.97 -20.48 19.30
CA THR A 599 -9.47 -21.22 18.13
C THR A 599 -10.98 -21.37 18.33
N ALA A 600 -11.76 -21.04 17.30
CA ALA A 600 -13.22 -20.94 17.39
C ALA A 600 -13.87 -21.39 16.08
N VAL A 601 -15.14 -21.80 16.11
CA VAL A 601 -15.91 -22.14 14.90
C VAL A 601 -16.59 -20.91 14.28
N PRO A 602 -16.88 -20.92 12.97
CA PRO A 602 -17.76 -19.96 12.30
C PRO A 602 -19.06 -19.65 13.07
N GLY A 603 -19.27 -18.37 13.39
CA GLY A 603 -20.43 -17.87 14.13
C GLY A 603 -20.35 -17.99 15.66
N GLU A 604 -19.27 -18.55 16.22
CA GLU A 604 -19.08 -18.66 17.67
C GLU A 604 -18.86 -17.28 18.33
N GLY A 605 -19.32 -17.13 19.58
CA GLY A 605 -19.01 -15.97 20.41
C GLY A 605 -17.61 -16.08 21.01
N SER A 606 -16.75 -15.10 20.76
CA SER A 606 -15.41 -15.01 21.35
C SER A 606 -15.23 -13.68 22.08
N ILE A 607 -14.40 -13.67 23.13
CA ILE A 607 -14.06 -12.47 23.88
C ILE A 607 -12.61 -12.10 23.59
N LEU A 608 -12.39 -10.88 23.09
CA LEU A 608 -11.07 -10.27 23.02
C LEU A 608 -10.84 -9.44 24.28
N THR A 609 -10.00 -9.95 25.18
CA THR A 609 -9.52 -9.21 26.35
C THR A 609 -8.34 -8.33 25.94
N VAL A 610 -8.43 -7.05 26.27
CA VAL A 610 -7.42 -6.02 26.03
C VAL A 610 -6.96 -5.48 27.38
N SER A 611 -5.71 -5.71 27.72
CA SER A 611 -5.12 -5.23 28.98
C SER A 611 -4.03 -4.20 28.71
N ALA A 612 -4.07 -3.08 29.43
CA ALA A 612 -3.13 -1.97 29.34
C ALA A 612 -3.17 -1.16 30.65
N GLN A 613 -2.43 -0.04 30.73
CA GLN A 613 -2.62 0.88 31.85
C GLN A 613 -4.08 1.37 31.94
N ALA A 614 -4.61 1.47 33.17
CA ALA A 614 -5.92 2.06 33.45
C ALA A 614 -6.08 3.45 32.80
N GLY A 615 -7.24 3.69 32.20
CA GLY A 615 -7.51 4.91 31.43
C GLY A 615 -6.87 4.96 30.03
N SER A 616 -6.31 3.84 29.53
CA SER A 616 -5.80 3.80 28.14
C SER A 616 -6.93 3.81 27.11
N LEU A 617 -6.73 4.55 26.01
CA LEU A 617 -7.50 4.40 24.78
C LEU A 617 -6.74 3.49 23.82
N CYS A 618 -7.35 2.38 23.40
CA CYS A 618 -6.74 1.38 22.53
C CYS A 618 -7.37 1.37 21.13
N GLY A 619 -6.55 1.45 20.08
CA GLY A 619 -6.96 1.24 18.69
C GLY A 619 -6.78 -0.21 18.28
N LEU A 620 -7.90 -0.91 18.03
CA LEU A 620 -7.92 -2.33 17.66
C LEU A 620 -8.03 -2.50 16.13
N SER A 621 -7.36 -3.50 15.58
CA SER A 621 -7.47 -3.93 14.19
C SER A 621 -7.39 -5.45 14.09
N ALA A 622 -8.26 -6.10 13.29
CA ALA A 622 -8.15 -7.51 12.94
C ALA A 622 -8.44 -7.74 11.46
N ILE A 623 -7.52 -8.42 10.78
CA ILE A 623 -7.47 -8.57 9.32
C ILE A 623 -7.38 -10.06 8.98
N ASP A 624 -8.02 -10.48 7.89
CA ASP A 624 -7.81 -11.83 7.33
C ASP A 624 -6.34 -11.98 6.89
N GLN A 625 -5.66 -13.03 7.37
CA GLN A 625 -4.28 -13.37 6.97
C GLN A 625 -4.12 -13.43 5.43
N SER A 626 -5.18 -13.78 4.69
CA SER A 626 -5.24 -13.75 3.23
C SER A 626 -4.79 -12.42 2.61
N VAL A 627 -5.09 -11.28 3.25
CA VAL A 627 -4.68 -9.94 2.80
C VAL A 627 -3.19 -9.72 3.03
N LEU A 628 -2.66 -10.21 4.15
CA LEU A 628 -1.24 -10.06 4.54
C LEU A 628 -0.32 -10.95 3.69
N ILE A 629 -0.81 -12.10 3.21
CA ILE A 629 -0.13 -12.97 2.23
C ILE A 629 0.13 -12.20 0.92
N MET A 630 -0.85 -11.42 0.44
CA MET A 630 -0.73 -10.66 -0.81
C MET A 630 0.17 -9.42 -0.73
N GLN A 631 0.24 -8.77 0.43
CA GLN A 631 0.89 -7.46 0.60
C GLN A 631 1.50 -7.34 2.00
N SER A 632 2.59 -8.05 2.23
CA SER A 632 3.38 -7.94 3.46
C SER A 632 3.91 -6.51 3.67
N GLY A 633 4.12 -6.13 4.94
CA GLY A 633 4.63 -4.80 5.33
C GLY A 633 3.59 -3.73 5.68
N GLY A 634 2.29 -4.08 5.79
CA GLY A 634 1.26 -3.13 6.26
C GLY A 634 1.27 -2.84 7.77
N ARG A 635 1.64 -3.87 8.56
CA ARG A 635 1.50 -4.01 10.02
C ARG A 635 2.13 -2.88 10.84
N LEU A 636 1.51 -2.50 11.95
CA LEU A 636 2.14 -1.68 12.98
C LEU A 636 3.17 -2.53 13.76
N SER A 637 4.44 -2.10 13.76
CA SER A 637 5.53 -2.84 14.41
C SER A 637 6.35 -1.94 15.32
N ALA A 638 6.98 -2.53 16.34
CA ALA A 638 7.86 -1.80 17.24
C ALA A 638 9.02 -1.12 16.49
N GLU A 639 9.61 -1.77 15.48
CA GLU A 639 10.66 -1.15 14.65
C GLU A 639 10.14 0.10 13.91
N ALA A 640 8.92 0.07 13.37
CA ALA A 640 8.34 1.24 12.73
C ALA A 640 8.13 2.41 13.71
N MET A 641 7.80 2.12 14.99
CA MET A 641 7.63 3.14 16.03
C MET A 641 8.96 3.69 16.54
N PHE A 642 9.93 2.82 16.86
CA PHE A 642 11.27 3.25 17.26
C PHE A 642 12.02 3.93 16.11
N GLY A 643 11.70 3.62 14.85
CA GLY A 643 12.20 4.29 13.66
C GLY A 643 11.71 5.73 13.45
N LEU A 644 10.68 6.19 14.18
CA LEU A 644 10.25 7.60 14.19
C LEU A 644 11.17 8.50 15.04
N LEU A 645 11.94 7.93 15.98
CA LEU A 645 12.75 8.71 16.92
C LEU A 645 13.83 9.52 16.22
N PRO A 646 14.01 10.82 16.56
CA PRO A 646 15.02 11.68 15.92
C PRO A 646 16.46 11.25 16.24
N VAL A 647 16.68 10.58 17.38
CA VAL A 647 17.96 9.96 17.76
C VAL A 647 17.70 8.60 18.38
N ARG A 648 18.22 7.54 17.77
CA ARG A 648 18.24 6.17 18.34
C ARG A 648 19.55 5.91 19.09
N ALA A 649 20.67 6.26 18.45
CA ALA A 649 22.03 6.25 18.97
C ALA A 649 22.83 7.37 18.30
N LEU A 650 23.99 7.74 18.84
CA LEU A 650 24.95 8.66 18.19
C LEU A 650 26.15 7.85 17.70
N HIS A 651 26.52 8.02 16.43
CA HIS A 651 27.63 7.29 15.79
C HIS A 651 28.77 8.18 15.29
N ASP A 652 28.58 9.49 15.30
CA ASP A 652 29.59 10.52 15.02
C ASP A 652 29.11 11.86 15.63
N TYR A 653 29.90 12.93 15.52
CA TYR A 653 29.46 14.30 15.78
C TYR A 653 28.61 14.85 14.61
N PRO A 654 27.55 15.63 14.88
CA PRO A 654 26.79 16.29 13.83
C PRO A 654 27.64 17.38 13.13
N PRO A 655 27.36 17.67 11.84
CA PRO A 655 28.07 18.71 11.09
C PRO A 655 28.11 20.07 11.81
N GLY A 656 29.26 20.75 11.71
CA GLY A 656 29.51 22.06 12.35
C GLY A 656 30.06 21.99 13.78
N VAL A 657 29.84 20.88 14.51
CA VAL A 657 30.27 20.69 15.92
C VAL A 657 31.72 20.20 16.04
N GLU A 658 32.40 19.88 14.94
CA GLU A 658 33.85 19.61 14.96
C GLU A 658 34.64 20.85 15.44
N ASP A 659 35.59 20.66 16.37
CA ASP A 659 36.47 21.74 16.84
C ASP A 659 37.70 21.84 15.93
N GLN A 660 38.09 23.07 15.56
CA GLN A 660 39.32 23.33 14.81
C GLN A 660 40.51 23.37 15.77
N GLN A 661 41.49 22.48 15.57
CA GLN A 661 42.69 22.40 16.42
C GLN A 661 43.85 23.17 15.80
N GLY A 662 44.48 24.06 16.58
CA GLY A 662 45.66 24.81 16.16
C GLY A 662 46.95 23.98 16.11
N CYS A 663 47.93 24.43 15.34
CA CYS A 663 49.20 23.73 15.18
C CYS A 663 50.05 23.72 16.47
N LEU A 664 50.69 22.58 16.76
CA LEU A 664 51.45 22.36 17.98
C LEU A 664 52.90 22.89 17.86
N LYS A 665 53.26 23.91 18.63
CA LYS A 665 54.63 24.47 18.65
C LYS A 665 55.64 23.48 19.27
N PHE A 666 56.73 23.22 18.56
CA PHE A 666 57.63 22.09 18.83
C PHE A 666 58.77 22.37 19.83
N ARG A 667 59.11 21.36 20.63
CA ARG A 667 60.38 21.14 21.36
C ARG A 667 60.69 19.63 21.35
N PRO A 668 61.94 19.19 21.60
CA PRO A 668 62.44 17.91 21.06
C PRO A 668 61.75 16.66 21.60
N LEU A 669 61.63 15.66 20.71
CA LEU A 669 61.28 14.25 20.92
C LEU A 669 60.21 13.97 21.99
N ARG A 670 58.97 13.91 21.52
CA ARG A 670 57.84 13.30 22.22
C ARG A 670 57.05 12.45 21.24
N ALA A 671 56.59 11.28 21.66
CA ALA A 671 55.61 10.52 20.89
C ALA A 671 54.29 11.32 20.78
N VAL A 672 53.62 11.22 19.64
CA VAL A 672 52.31 11.82 19.41
C VAL A 672 51.24 10.78 19.79
N PRO A 673 50.25 11.10 20.64
CA PRO A 673 49.20 10.15 21.00
C PRO A 673 48.26 9.93 19.81
N THR A 674 47.90 8.67 19.59
CA THR A 674 46.97 8.25 18.53
C THR A 674 45.55 8.73 18.79
N ASP A 675 44.82 9.08 17.72
CA ASP A 675 43.40 9.47 17.75
C ASP A 675 42.41 8.41 18.29
N GLN A 676 42.87 7.22 18.71
CA GLN A 676 42.04 6.16 19.28
C GLN A 676 41.13 6.66 20.42
N ALA A 677 41.66 7.50 21.33
CA ALA A 677 40.86 8.08 22.40
C ALA A 677 39.76 8.99 21.84
N TYR A 678 40.14 10.03 21.08
CA TYR A 678 39.23 10.96 20.43
C TYR A 678 38.14 10.25 19.60
N ASN A 679 38.53 9.30 18.77
CA ASN A 679 37.63 8.52 17.93
C ASN A 679 36.67 7.62 18.73
N THR A 680 37.08 7.13 19.91
CA THR A 680 36.17 6.38 20.80
C THR A 680 35.08 7.29 21.38
N PHE A 681 35.43 8.50 21.83
CA PHE A 681 34.45 9.49 22.30
C PHE A 681 33.54 9.97 21.15
N LYS A 682 34.12 10.21 19.97
CA LYS A 682 33.42 10.65 18.75
C LYS A 682 32.44 9.60 18.22
N GLY A 683 32.82 8.33 18.18
CA GLY A 683 31.98 7.20 17.73
C GLY A 683 30.77 6.88 18.63
N VAL A 684 30.70 7.47 19.84
CA VAL A 684 29.50 7.47 20.70
C VAL A 684 28.87 8.86 20.85
N GLY A 685 29.33 9.85 20.06
CA GLY A 685 28.80 11.21 20.05
C GLY A 685 29.10 12.06 21.29
N ILE A 686 30.10 11.72 22.10
CA ILE A 686 30.53 12.50 23.28
C ILE A 686 31.65 13.47 22.91
N LYS A 687 31.47 14.75 23.23
CA LYS A 687 32.48 15.81 23.13
C LYS A 687 33.32 15.89 24.40
N ILE A 688 34.52 16.46 24.28
CA ILE A 688 35.50 16.57 25.35
C ILE A 688 36.11 17.98 25.36
N ALA A 689 36.15 18.63 26.52
CA ALA A 689 37.03 19.76 26.79
C ALA A 689 38.05 19.35 27.86
N THR A 690 39.34 19.33 27.51
CA THR A 690 40.41 18.76 28.34
C THR A 690 41.77 19.36 28.01
N ASN A 691 42.64 19.47 29.02
CA ASN A 691 44.05 19.80 28.84
C ASN A 691 44.97 18.57 28.67
N LEU A 692 44.38 17.37 28.46
CA LEU A 692 45.09 16.13 28.13
C LEU A 692 45.28 16.01 26.60
N LEU A 693 46.38 15.39 26.19
CA LEU A 693 46.66 15.14 24.76
C LEU A 693 45.91 13.88 24.30
N VAL A 694 44.67 14.06 23.85
CA VAL A 694 43.75 12.96 23.44
C VAL A 694 43.56 12.84 21.92
N ARG A 695 44.15 13.76 21.15
CA ARG A 695 43.99 13.91 19.69
C ARG A 695 45.32 14.27 19.04
N GLU A 696 45.61 13.67 17.89
CA GLU A 696 46.76 13.97 17.04
C GLU A 696 46.64 15.40 16.46
N PRO A 697 47.65 16.28 16.63
CA PRO A 697 47.58 17.63 16.11
C PRO A 697 47.67 17.62 14.57
N PRO A 698 46.76 18.31 13.85
CA PRO A 698 46.75 18.30 12.37
C PRO A 698 47.98 18.98 11.75
N CYS A 699 48.77 19.71 12.56
CA CYS A 699 50.01 20.35 12.14
C CYS A 699 50.96 20.59 13.32
N LEU A 700 52.26 20.58 13.02
CA LEU A 700 53.35 20.93 13.92
C LEU A 700 53.96 22.28 13.50
N THR A 701 54.13 23.21 14.44
CA THR A 701 54.82 24.48 14.17
C THR A 701 56.29 24.37 14.58
N TYR A 702 57.20 24.38 13.60
CA TYR A 702 58.65 24.38 13.81
C TYR A 702 59.28 25.65 13.20
N ARG A 703 60.08 26.38 14.00
CA ARG A 703 60.71 27.66 13.62
C ARG A 703 59.75 28.69 12.96
N GLY A 704 58.47 28.65 13.31
CA GLY A 704 57.43 29.55 12.77
C GLY A 704 56.73 29.05 11.51
N GLN A 705 57.15 27.95 10.90
CA GLN A 705 56.46 27.29 9.78
C GLN A 705 55.56 26.15 10.29
N ASN A 706 54.40 25.98 9.66
CA ASN A 706 53.44 24.92 9.98
C ASN A 706 53.58 23.74 9.01
N TYR A 707 53.91 22.58 9.56
CA TYR A 707 54.01 21.30 8.85
C TYR A 707 52.75 20.51 9.15
N TYR A 708 51.83 20.44 8.18
CA TYR A 708 50.59 19.67 8.29
C TYR A 708 50.87 18.18 8.08
N SER A 709 50.20 17.30 8.82
CA SER A 709 50.24 15.87 8.48
C SER A 709 49.56 15.69 7.12
N SER A 710 50.17 14.89 6.23
CA SER A 710 49.77 14.85 4.83
C SER A 710 48.43 14.15 4.66
N PHE A 711 47.38 14.96 4.48
CA PHE A 711 46.00 14.54 4.23
C PHE A 711 45.96 13.48 3.11
N GLN A 712 45.65 12.21 3.43
CA GLN A 712 45.22 11.25 2.42
C GLN A 712 43.79 11.61 1.99
N GLY A 713 43.71 12.65 1.15
CA GLY A 713 42.50 13.11 0.49
C GLY A 713 42.01 12.09 -0.54
N GLY A 714 41.49 10.96 -0.05
CA GLY A 714 40.78 9.97 -0.86
C GLY A 714 39.44 10.53 -1.34
N VAL A 715 39.48 11.39 -2.35
CA VAL A 715 38.29 11.92 -3.03
C VAL A 715 37.60 10.78 -3.77
N SER A 716 36.69 10.10 -3.08
CA SER A 716 35.76 9.16 -3.72
C SER A 716 34.77 9.96 -4.58
N PRO A 717 34.61 9.66 -5.88
CA PRO A 717 33.65 10.36 -6.73
C PRO A 717 32.21 9.99 -6.35
N PHE A 718 31.29 10.93 -6.56
CA PHE A 718 29.87 10.73 -6.33
C PHE A 718 29.24 9.76 -7.35
N SER A 719 28.57 8.73 -6.83
CA SER A 719 27.36 8.14 -7.43
C SER A 719 26.54 7.55 -6.27
N GLU A 720 25.49 8.23 -5.80
CA GLU A 720 24.12 8.23 -6.35
C GLU A 720 23.26 7.05 -5.89
N THR A 721 21.99 7.37 -5.59
CA THR A 721 20.81 6.47 -5.48
C THR A 721 20.90 5.31 -4.47
N GLY A 722 20.00 5.31 -3.48
CA GLY A 722 19.82 4.18 -2.58
C GLY A 722 18.83 3.13 -3.08
N PHE A 723 18.77 2.00 -2.39
CA PHE A 723 17.56 1.19 -2.20
C PHE A 723 17.60 0.55 -0.80
N ALA A 724 16.48 -0.03 -0.36
CA ALA A 724 16.28 -0.54 0.99
C ALA A 724 16.05 -2.07 1.01
N MET A 725 15.89 -2.62 2.23
CA MET A 725 15.57 -4.02 2.56
C MET A 725 16.76 -5.00 2.41
N VAL A 726 16.94 -6.07 3.19
CA VAL A 726 16.54 -6.58 4.53
C VAL A 726 16.71 -8.10 4.43
N GLU A 727 17.25 -8.75 5.47
CA GLU A 727 17.38 -10.20 5.47
C GLU A 727 17.52 -10.78 6.90
N ASN A 728 17.42 -12.11 7.04
CA ASN A 728 16.59 -12.76 8.06
C ASN A 728 17.00 -14.21 8.43
N ILE A 729 16.91 -14.58 9.73
CA ILE A 729 16.59 -15.96 10.26
C ILE A 729 17.73 -17.02 9.99
N ALA A 730 17.95 -18.17 10.66
CA ALA A 730 17.29 -19.06 11.65
C ALA A 730 18.35 -19.83 12.51
N ALA A 731 18.06 -20.63 13.56
CA ALA A 731 16.95 -20.59 14.54
C ALA A 731 17.17 -21.45 15.84
N PRO A 732 17.10 -22.81 15.87
CA PRO A 732 16.24 -23.43 16.92
C PRO A 732 16.73 -24.64 17.76
N ALA A 733 16.00 -24.87 18.86
CA ALA A 733 16.10 -26.00 19.82
C ALA A 733 14.71 -26.47 20.38
N VAL A 734 14.67 -27.26 21.47
CA VAL A 734 13.74 -28.41 21.73
C VAL A 734 13.75 -28.78 23.26
N LEU A 735 12.80 -29.43 23.99
CA LEU A 735 11.55 -30.22 23.79
C LEU A 735 10.66 -30.27 25.10
N ALA A 736 9.36 -30.60 24.96
CA ALA A 736 8.46 -31.44 25.84
C ALA A 736 7.80 -31.00 27.20
N ALA A 737 6.52 -31.47 27.34
CA ALA A 737 5.77 -31.92 28.55
C ALA A 737 5.14 -30.88 29.53
N ARG A 738 3.96 -31.09 30.17
CA ARG A 738 2.93 -32.16 30.11
C ARG A 738 1.55 -31.71 30.67
N VAL A 739 0.46 -32.19 30.05
CA VAL A 739 -0.90 -32.57 30.57
C VAL A 739 -1.55 -31.82 31.75
N GLY A 740 -2.80 -31.37 31.54
CA GLY A 740 -3.81 -31.13 32.59
C GLY A 740 -5.03 -30.38 32.04
N GLY A 741 -6.25 -30.82 32.35
CA GLY A 741 -7.49 -30.13 31.94
C GLY A 741 -8.73 -30.81 32.52
N ASP A 742 -9.90 -30.19 32.32
CA ASP A 742 -11.19 -30.89 32.29
C ASP A 742 -12.23 -30.07 31.48
N SER A 743 -13.40 -30.65 31.27
CA SER A 743 -14.42 -30.21 30.32
C SER A 743 -15.68 -29.64 30.97
N SER A 744 -16.35 -28.72 30.27
CA SER A 744 -17.73 -28.34 30.55
C SER A 744 -18.48 -28.17 29.23
N SER A 745 -19.47 -29.01 28.97
CA SER A 745 -20.27 -29.00 27.74
C SER A 745 -21.51 -28.10 27.86
N SER A 746 -21.84 -27.38 26.79
CA SER A 746 -23.10 -26.62 26.66
C SER A 746 -23.54 -26.56 25.21
N ALA A 747 -24.82 -26.89 24.97
CA ALA A 747 -25.62 -26.69 23.75
C ALA A 747 -24.92 -26.77 22.38
N VAL A 748 -25.29 -27.76 21.56
CA VAL A 748 -24.94 -27.80 20.13
C VAL A 748 -25.77 -26.74 19.40
N ASP A 749 -25.14 -25.63 19.04
CA ASP A 749 -25.71 -24.60 18.16
C ASP A 749 -25.36 -24.91 16.68
N VAL A 750 -26.20 -24.46 15.74
CA VAL A 750 -26.08 -24.81 14.31
C VAL A 750 -26.02 -23.54 13.46
N THR A 751 -24.80 -23.13 13.10
CA THR A 751 -24.54 -21.90 12.34
C THR A 751 -24.63 -22.13 10.82
N ILE A 752 -25.09 -21.10 10.09
CA ILE A 752 -25.24 -21.12 8.62
C ILE A 752 -24.33 -20.05 8.03
N ARG A 753 -23.29 -20.49 7.31
CA ARG A 753 -22.16 -19.64 6.92
C ARG A 753 -22.50 -18.66 5.78
N THR A 754 -22.46 -17.35 6.05
CA THR A 754 -22.84 -16.27 5.10
C THR A 754 -21.96 -15.00 5.12
N PHE A 755 -21.25 -14.69 6.20
CA PHE A 755 -20.52 -13.42 6.41
C PHE A 755 -18.98 -13.55 6.24
N PHE A 756 -18.46 -12.94 5.17
CA PHE A 756 -17.05 -13.06 4.75
C PHE A 756 -16.37 -11.69 4.55
N PRO A 757 -15.90 -11.00 5.61
CA PRO A 757 -15.20 -9.71 5.51
C PRO A 757 -13.70 -9.87 5.24
N GLU A 758 -13.01 -8.79 4.79
CA GLU A 758 -11.53 -8.72 4.76
C GLU A 758 -10.94 -8.13 6.06
N THR A 759 -11.67 -7.19 6.67
CA THR A 759 -11.33 -6.52 7.93
C THR A 759 -12.48 -6.80 8.90
N TRP A 760 -12.21 -7.48 10.02
CA TRP A 760 -13.24 -7.91 10.99
C TRP A 760 -13.42 -6.89 12.12
N ILE A 761 -12.32 -6.43 12.71
CA ILE A 761 -12.32 -5.46 13.81
C ILE A 761 -11.62 -4.19 13.31
N TRP A 762 -12.32 -3.05 13.43
CA TRP A 762 -11.68 -1.73 13.33
C TRP A 762 -12.44 -0.76 14.25
N GLN A 763 -12.04 -0.72 15.52
CA GLN A 763 -12.72 0.09 16.54
C GLN A 763 -11.77 0.55 17.65
N LEU A 764 -12.21 1.53 18.43
CA LEU A 764 -11.53 1.96 19.66
C LEU A 764 -12.12 1.27 20.89
N ALA A 765 -11.29 0.99 21.90
CA ALA A 765 -11.69 0.44 23.18
C ALA A 765 -11.08 1.25 24.34
N ASN A 766 -11.89 1.61 25.33
CA ASN A 766 -11.42 2.24 26.56
C ASN A 766 -11.09 1.16 27.60
N VAL A 767 -9.91 1.26 28.21
CA VAL A 767 -9.47 0.42 29.32
C VAL A 767 -9.85 1.10 30.63
N GLY A 768 -10.75 0.47 31.40
CA GLY A 768 -11.23 1.00 32.67
C GLY A 768 -10.18 0.95 33.80
N ASP A 769 -10.60 1.36 35.00
CA ASP A 769 -9.73 1.47 36.20
C ASP A 769 -9.10 0.13 36.63
N SER A 770 -9.66 -0.99 36.16
CA SER A 770 -9.14 -2.36 36.30
C SER A 770 -7.85 -2.65 35.52
N GLY A 771 -7.46 -1.80 34.56
CA GLY A 771 -6.36 -2.09 33.62
C GLY A 771 -6.69 -3.16 32.57
N SER A 772 -7.96 -3.56 32.44
CA SER A 772 -8.40 -4.52 31.42
C SER A 772 -9.84 -4.28 30.99
N THR A 773 -10.13 -4.52 29.71
CA THR A 773 -11.46 -4.43 29.10
C THR A 773 -11.72 -5.63 28.21
N SER A 774 -12.98 -6.07 28.14
CA SER A 774 -13.40 -7.25 27.37
C SER A 774 -14.33 -6.84 26.24
N VAL A 775 -13.92 -7.11 25.01
CA VAL A 775 -14.70 -6.87 23.80
C VAL A 775 -15.42 -8.17 23.40
N PRO A 776 -16.75 -8.26 23.52
CA PRO A 776 -17.51 -9.39 22.98
C PRO A 776 -17.59 -9.30 21.45
N LEU A 777 -17.35 -10.41 20.77
CA LEU A 777 -17.29 -10.51 19.32
C LEU A 777 -17.98 -11.78 18.83
N THR A 778 -18.46 -11.76 17.59
CA THR A 778 -18.87 -12.97 16.85
C THR A 778 -17.85 -13.26 15.78
N VAL A 779 -17.35 -14.49 15.73
CA VAL A 779 -16.34 -14.94 14.77
C VAL A 779 -16.96 -15.04 13.36
N PRO A 780 -16.38 -14.41 12.32
CA PRO A 780 -16.96 -14.43 10.98
C PRO A 780 -17.00 -15.83 10.37
N ASP A 781 -17.81 -16.01 9.33
CA ASP A 781 -18.03 -17.32 8.70
C ASP A 781 -16.87 -17.82 7.82
N THR A 782 -15.77 -17.06 7.80
CA THR A 782 -14.57 -17.33 7.00
C THR A 782 -13.66 -18.27 7.76
N ILE A 783 -13.40 -19.45 7.19
CA ILE A 783 -12.42 -20.40 7.73
C ILE A 783 -11.02 -19.87 7.34
N THR A 784 -10.41 -19.12 8.27
CA THR A 784 -9.13 -18.42 8.10
C THR A 784 -8.52 -18.10 9.48
N THR A 785 -7.29 -17.61 9.51
CA THR A 785 -6.70 -17.01 10.70
C THR A 785 -6.79 -15.48 10.62
N TRP A 786 -7.32 -14.88 11.69
CA TRP A 786 -7.46 -13.44 11.89
C TRP A 786 -6.23 -12.90 12.63
N ASP A 787 -5.44 -12.08 11.96
CA ASP A 787 -4.28 -11.42 12.56
C ASP A 787 -4.72 -10.12 13.23
N THR A 788 -4.60 -10.06 14.56
CA THR A 788 -5.06 -8.94 15.38
C THR A 788 -3.87 -8.14 15.91
N GLU A 789 -3.93 -6.82 15.75
CA GLU A 789 -3.01 -5.87 16.37
C GLU A 789 -3.77 -4.82 17.20
N ALA A 790 -3.13 -4.35 18.27
CA ALA A 790 -3.62 -3.22 19.06
C ALA A 790 -2.47 -2.37 19.55
N PHE A 791 -2.68 -1.06 19.55
CA PHE A 791 -1.86 -0.11 20.30
C PHE A 791 -2.76 0.62 21.31
N CYS A 792 -2.18 1.09 22.40
CA CYS A 792 -2.89 1.84 23.43
C CYS A 792 -2.13 3.12 23.82
N LEU A 793 -2.86 4.19 24.05
CA LEU A 793 -2.35 5.50 24.48
C LEU A 793 -2.81 5.78 25.90
N SER A 794 -1.91 6.22 26.78
CA SER A 794 -2.23 6.71 28.13
C SER A 794 -1.26 7.82 28.55
N SER A 795 -1.45 8.36 29.75
CA SER A 795 -0.53 9.32 30.38
C SER A 795 0.91 8.79 30.59
N SER A 796 1.11 7.47 30.60
CA SER A 796 2.45 6.85 30.61
C SER A 796 3.02 6.59 29.21
N GLY A 797 2.28 6.96 28.16
CA GLY A 797 2.68 6.86 26.76
C GLY A 797 1.94 5.81 25.93
N PHE A 798 2.39 5.70 24.69
CA PHE A 798 2.06 4.63 23.74
C PHE A 798 2.55 3.27 24.25
N GLY A 799 1.79 2.23 23.92
CA GLY A 799 2.17 0.83 24.02
C GLY A 799 1.62 0.04 22.83
N LEU A 800 2.30 -1.02 22.44
CA LEU A 800 1.93 -1.88 21.31
C LEU A 800 1.86 -3.33 21.78
N ALA A 801 0.73 -3.99 21.53
CA ALA A 801 0.58 -5.42 21.80
C ALA A 801 1.40 -6.24 20.78
N PRO A 802 1.95 -7.40 21.20
CA PRO A 802 2.35 -8.44 20.26
C PRO A 802 1.17 -8.88 19.37
N PRO A 803 1.43 -9.43 18.17
CA PRO A 803 0.42 -10.12 17.38
C PRO A 803 -0.35 -11.15 18.20
N VAL A 804 -1.67 -11.19 18.04
CA VAL A 804 -2.47 -12.34 18.49
C VAL A 804 -3.33 -12.82 17.33
N LEU A 805 -3.30 -14.12 17.10
CA LEU A 805 -4.03 -14.80 16.05
C LEU A 805 -5.28 -15.45 16.65
N LEU A 806 -6.44 -15.27 16.01
CA LEU A 806 -7.61 -16.14 16.23
C LEU A 806 -7.78 -17.01 15.00
N THR A 807 -7.77 -18.33 15.18
CA THR A 807 -7.99 -19.28 14.08
C THR A 807 -9.46 -19.67 14.03
N ALA A 808 -10.18 -19.16 13.04
CA ALA A 808 -11.56 -19.54 12.76
C ALA A 808 -11.54 -20.85 11.96
N PHE A 809 -11.85 -21.97 12.61
CA PHE A 809 -11.66 -23.30 12.04
C PHE A 809 -12.68 -24.31 12.56
N GLN A 810 -13.10 -25.21 11.68
CA GLN A 810 -14.07 -26.26 11.96
C GLN A 810 -13.39 -27.63 11.70
N PRO A 811 -13.40 -28.59 12.65
CA PRO A 811 -12.55 -29.80 12.56
C PRO A 811 -12.83 -30.69 11.34
N PHE A 812 -14.07 -30.65 10.85
CA PHE A 812 -14.43 -31.03 9.49
C PHE A 812 -15.33 -29.94 8.91
N PHE A 813 -15.31 -29.75 7.59
CA PHE A 813 -16.22 -28.81 6.92
C PHE A 813 -16.49 -29.19 5.47
N LEU A 814 -17.52 -28.57 4.91
CA LEU A 814 -18.01 -28.68 3.54
C LEU A 814 -17.55 -27.47 2.70
N GLU A 815 -17.07 -27.71 1.49
CA GLU A 815 -16.97 -26.69 0.44
C GLU A 815 -17.87 -27.07 -0.75
N LEU A 816 -18.68 -26.10 -1.22
CA LEU A 816 -19.56 -26.26 -2.39
C LEU A 816 -18.98 -25.56 -3.62
N THR A 817 -18.78 -26.31 -4.70
CA THR A 817 -18.44 -25.76 -6.02
C THR A 817 -19.71 -25.60 -6.86
N LEU A 818 -20.03 -24.36 -7.25
CA LEU A 818 -21.12 -24.03 -8.17
C LEU A 818 -20.64 -23.02 -9.23
N PRO A 819 -21.17 -23.03 -10.46
CA PRO A 819 -20.96 -21.95 -11.41
C PRO A 819 -21.73 -20.70 -10.98
N TYR A 820 -21.30 -19.52 -11.45
CA TYR A 820 -22.01 -18.24 -11.23
C TYR A 820 -23.46 -18.30 -11.72
N SER A 821 -23.67 -18.88 -12.90
CA SER A 821 -24.97 -19.03 -13.56
C SER A 821 -25.06 -20.33 -14.34
N ILE A 822 -26.29 -20.74 -14.66
CA ILE A 822 -26.61 -21.77 -15.67
C ILE A 822 -27.83 -21.33 -16.49
N ILE A 823 -27.98 -21.89 -17.70
CA ILE A 823 -29.18 -21.75 -18.51
C ILE A 823 -30.13 -22.92 -18.21
N ARG A 824 -31.43 -22.65 -18.17
CA ARG A 824 -32.46 -23.67 -17.90
C ARG A 824 -32.32 -24.91 -18.80
N GLY A 825 -32.39 -26.09 -18.19
CA GLY A 825 -32.22 -27.38 -18.88
C GLY A 825 -30.77 -27.72 -19.26
N GLU A 826 -29.79 -26.95 -18.80
CA GLU A 826 -28.43 -27.44 -18.54
C GLU A 826 -28.40 -28.19 -17.20
N PHE A 827 -27.33 -28.94 -16.96
CA PHE A 827 -27.06 -29.55 -15.66
C PHE A 827 -25.55 -29.61 -15.40
N PHE A 828 -25.13 -29.54 -14.15
CA PHE A 828 -23.72 -29.55 -13.77
C PHE A 828 -23.48 -30.50 -12.60
N GLU A 829 -22.23 -30.96 -12.47
CA GLU A 829 -21.81 -31.74 -11.31
C GLU A 829 -21.64 -30.81 -10.11
N LEU A 830 -22.66 -30.76 -9.24
CA LEU A 830 -22.55 -30.14 -7.92
C LEU A 830 -21.57 -30.97 -7.10
N LYS A 831 -20.38 -30.42 -6.89
CA LYS A 831 -19.35 -31.01 -6.02
C LYS A 831 -19.49 -30.42 -4.62
N ALA A 832 -19.64 -31.30 -3.63
CA ALA A 832 -19.48 -30.96 -2.23
C ALA A 832 -18.28 -31.73 -1.67
N THR A 833 -17.19 -31.02 -1.37
CA THR A 833 -15.99 -31.63 -0.79
C THR A 833 -16.06 -31.49 0.72
N VAL A 834 -16.08 -32.62 1.42
CA VAL A 834 -15.90 -32.69 2.87
C VAL A 834 -14.43 -32.95 3.16
N PHE A 835 -13.85 -32.14 4.05
CA PHE A 835 -12.49 -32.31 4.57
C PHE A 835 -12.59 -32.78 6.03
N ASN A 836 -11.83 -33.81 6.41
CA ASN A 836 -11.63 -34.21 7.80
C ASN A 836 -10.20 -33.84 8.22
N TYR A 837 -10.05 -32.94 9.19
CA TYR A 837 -8.75 -32.56 9.74
C TYR A 837 -8.58 -32.98 11.21
N LEU A 838 -9.46 -33.86 11.71
CA LEU A 838 -9.24 -34.56 12.97
C LEU A 838 -8.12 -35.60 12.80
N SER A 839 -7.41 -35.87 13.89
CA SER A 839 -6.39 -36.95 13.97
C SER A 839 -7.01 -38.35 14.07
N GLN A 840 -8.31 -38.49 13.82
CA GLN A 840 -9.12 -39.70 13.93
C GLN A 840 -10.07 -39.78 12.74
N CYS A 841 -10.52 -40.99 12.40
CA CYS A 841 -11.53 -41.15 11.36
C CYS A 841 -12.90 -40.63 11.82
N ILE A 842 -13.67 -40.09 10.86
CA ILE A 842 -15.08 -39.72 11.06
C ILE A 842 -15.96 -40.37 9.98
N LYS A 843 -17.16 -40.81 10.35
CA LYS A 843 -18.19 -41.20 9.37
C LYS A 843 -19.07 -39.99 9.12
N VAL A 844 -19.03 -39.44 7.92
CA VAL A 844 -19.89 -38.30 7.53
C VAL A 844 -21.03 -38.77 6.65
N GLN A 845 -22.20 -38.19 6.88
CA GLN A 845 -23.38 -38.31 6.04
C GLN A 845 -23.67 -36.95 5.40
N VAL A 846 -23.74 -36.90 4.07
CA VAL A 846 -23.92 -35.63 3.33
C VAL A 846 -25.29 -35.62 2.66
N THR A 847 -26.10 -34.64 3.04
CA THR A 847 -27.50 -34.50 2.62
C THR A 847 -27.73 -33.14 1.96
N PRO A 848 -27.92 -33.09 0.62
CA PRO A 848 -28.38 -31.88 -0.04
C PRO A 848 -29.87 -31.66 0.24
N THR A 849 -30.28 -30.43 0.52
CA THR A 849 -31.67 -30.10 0.83
C THR A 849 -32.54 -30.21 -0.44
N PRO A 850 -33.58 -31.07 -0.46
CA PRO A 850 -34.43 -31.20 -1.64
C PRO A 850 -35.30 -29.95 -1.84
N SER A 851 -35.53 -29.59 -3.10
CA SER A 851 -36.37 -28.46 -3.49
C SER A 851 -37.27 -28.84 -4.66
N SER A 852 -38.43 -28.18 -4.81
CA SER A 852 -39.27 -28.28 -6.01
C SER A 852 -38.71 -27.50 -7.20
N ASN A 853 -37.72 -26.62 -6.99
CA ASN A 853 -37.20 -25.71 -8.02
C ASN A 853 -36.11 -26.33 -8.92
N PHE A 854 -35.43 -27.37 -8.42
CA PHE A 854 -34.34 -28.07 -9.09
C PHE A 854 -34.42 -29.58 -8.80
N THR A 855 -33.83 -30.39 -9.67
CA THR A 855 -33.64 -31.83 -9.44
C THR A 855 -32.18 -32.14 -9.18
N LEU A 856 -31.95 -33.05 -8.24
CA LEU A 856 -30.64 -33.63 -7.93
C LEU A 856 -30.66 -35.10 -8.29
N LYS A 857 -29.62 -35.58 -8.98
CA LYS A 857 -29.41 -37.00 -9.24
C LYS A 857 -28.02 -37.38 -8.73
N SER A 858 -27.95 -38.27 -7.74
CA SER A 858 -26.64 -38.68 -7.19
C SER A 858 -25.80 -39.39 -8.25
N LEU A 859 -24.49 -39.14 -8.21
CA LEU A 859 -23.48 -39.82 -9.02
C LEU A 859 -22.69 -40.87 -8.21
N ASN A 860 -22.84 -40.86 -6.89
CA ASN A 860 -22.36 -41.88 -5.97
C ASN A 860 -23.57 -42.56 -5.30
N ASP A 861 -23.56 -43.88 -5.10
CA ASP A 861 -24.66 -44.57 -4.41
C ASP A 861 -24.68 -44.22 -2.90
N ASP A 862 -23.52 -44.32 -2.24
CA ASP A 862 -23.39 -44.04 -0.81
C ASP A 862 -23.33 -42.54 -0.48
N HIS A 863 -24.30 -42.10 0.32
CA HIS A 863 -24.37 -40.76 0.90
C HIS A 863 -23.67 -40.67 2.27
N SER A 864 -23.17 -41.79 2.81
CA SER A 864 -22.29 -41.83 3.97
C SER A 864 -20.91 -42.35 3.59
N TYR A 865 -19.84 -41.72 4.06
CA TYR A 865 -18.47 -42.17 3.83
C TYR A 865 -17.63 -42.01 5.08
N THR A 866 -16.77 -42.98 5.35
CA THR A 866 -15.81 -42.94 6.45
C THR A 866 -14.51 -42.30 5.94
N LEU A 867 -14.24 -41.07 6.37
CA LEU A 867 -12.99 -40.36 6.08
C LEU A 867 -11.95 -40.76 7.13
N SER A 868 -10.75 -41.11 6.65
CA SER A 868 -9.54 -41.18 7.46
C SER A 868 -9.13 -39.81 8.02
N ALA A 869 -8.21 -39.81 8.99
CA ALA A 869 -7.57 -38.59 9.48
C ALA A 869 -6.88 -37.82 8.33
N ASN A 870 -6.99 -36.48 8.33
CA ASN A 870 -6.53 -35.59 7.25
C ASN A 870 -7.09 -35.88 5.84
N GLY A 871 -8.12 -36.74 5.73
CA GLY A 871 -8.73 -37.14 4.47
C GLY A 871 -9.63 -36.07 3.85
N ARG A 872 -9.93 -36.22 2.55
CA ARG A 872 -10.95 -35.44 1.83
C ARG A 872 -11.83 -36.35 0.98
N LYS A 873 -13.13 -36.06 0.89
CA LYS A 873 -14.09 -36.78 0.03
C LYS A 873 -14.99 -35.80 -0.71
N THR A 874 -15.04 -35.93 -2.04
CA THR A 874 -15.99 -35.15 -2.86
C THR A 874 -17.23 -36.00 -3.17
N PHE A 875 -18.37 -35.55 -2.69
CA PHE A 875 -19.70 -36.04 -3.04
C PHE A 875 -20.21 -35.26 -4.26
N LYS A 876 -21.02 -35.93 -5.08
CA LYS A 876 -21.35 -35.49 -6.44
C LYS A 876 -22.82 -35.75 -6.79
N TRP A 877 -23.50 -34.72 -7.28
CA TRP A 877 -24.84 -34.84 -7.85
C TRP A 877 -24.91 -34.08 -9.18
N ASP A 878 -25.52 -34.65 -10.21
CA ASP A 878 -25.95 -33.87 -11.38
C ASP A 878 -27.18 -33.04 -10.96
N LEU A 879 -27.01 -31.71 -10.89
CA LEU A 879 -28.07 -30.74 -10.56
C LEU A 879 -28.63 -30.14 -11.86
N SER A 880 -29.94 -30.25 -12.09
CA SER A 880 -30.64 -29.55 -13.18
C SER A 880 -31.73 -28.62 -12.64
N ALA A 881 -31.83 -27.40 -13.16
CA ALA A 881 -32.79 -26.41 -12.69
C ALA A 881 -34.04 -26.32 -13.59
N SER A 882 -35.22 -26.38 -12.95
CA SER A 882 -36.53 -26.31 -13.59
C SER A 882 -37.06 -24.88 -13.66
N VAL A 883 -36.78 -24.09 -12.63
CA VAL A 883 -37.34 -22.75 -12.39
C VAL A 883 -36.29 -21.66 -12.70
N LEU A 884 -36.76 -20.50 -13.19
CA LEU A 884 -35.93 -19.35 -13.54
C LEU A 884 -35.74 -18.40 -12.35
N GLY A 885 -34.57 -17.77 -12.26
CA GLY A 885 -34.22 -16.82 -11.19
C GLY A 885 -33.14 -17.37 -10.26
N THR A 886 -32.98 -16.73 -9.09
CA THR A 886 -32.00 -17.15 -8.07
C THR A 886 -32.55 -18.31 -7.26
N LEU A 887 -31.81 -19.42 -7.22
CA LEU A 887 -32.11 -20.59 -6.39
C LEU A 887 -31.08 -20.72 -5.27
N ASN A 888 -31.52 -20.94 -4.04
CA ASN A 888 -30.60 -21.28 -2.96
C ASN A 888 -30.37 -22.81 -2.95
N VAL A 889 -29.11 -23.20 -3.06
CA VAL A 889 -28.64 -24.59 -2.96
C VAL A 889 -28.02 -24.74 -1.57
N THR A 890 -28.65 -25.56 -0.73
CA THR A 890 -28.21 -25.85 0.63
C THR A 890 -27.77 -27.31 0.71
N VAL A 891 -26.64 -27.56 1.35
CA VAL A 891 -26.12 -28.91 1.61
C VAL A 891 -25.59 -28.97 3.04
N SER A 892 -25.93 -30.07 3.72
CA SER A 892 -25.50 -30.38 5.08
C SER A 892 -24.51 -31.53 5.05
N ALA A 893 -23.48 -31.49 5.89
CA ALA A 893 -22.66 -32.64 6.26
C ALA A 893 -22.69 -32.83 7.76
N GLU A 894 -23.07 -34.03 8.22
CA GLU A 894 -23.12 -34.42 9.63
C GLU A 894 -22.11 -35.54 9.90
N ALA A 895 -21.33 -35.42 10.97
CA ALA A 895 -20.59 -36.55 11.53
C ALA A 895 -21.53 -37.43 12.38
N SER A 896 -21.64 -38.71 12.03
CA SER A 896 -22.57 -39.67 12.66
C SER A 896 -21.82 -40.81 13.37
N PRO A 897 -22.33 -41.27 14.53
CA PRO A 897 -21.68 -42.35 15.30
C PRO A 897 -21.82 -43.69 14.57
N SER A 898 -20.75 -44.49 14.55
CA SER A 898 -20.75 -45.81 13.92
C SER A 898 -19.79 -46.77 14.62
N GLN A 899 -20.01 -48.07 14.47
CA GLN A 899 -19.12 -49.15 14.96
C GLN A 899 -18.19 -49.69 13.87
N GLU A 900 -18.11 -49.00 12.73
CA GLU A 900 -17.14 -49.30 11.68
C GLU A 900 -15.71 -49.06 12.23
N LEU A 901 -14.76 -49.91 11.85
CA LEU A 901 -13.35 -49.74 12.22
C LEU A 901 -12.61 -49.05 11.09
N CYS A 902 -11.81 -48.05 11.44
CA CYS A 902 -10.97 -47.28 10.53
C CYS A 902 -9.61 -47.10 11.20
N ASP A 903 -8.55 -47.55 10.52
CA ASP A 903 -7.18 -47.63 11.06
C ASP A 903 -7.06 -48.37 12.42
N ASN A 904 -7.96 -49.32 12.64
CA ASN A 904 -8.20 -50.13 13.85
C ASN A 904 -8.92 -49.43 15.03
N ASP A 905 -9.23 -48.13 14.92
CA ASP A 905 -10.04 -47.40 15.90
C ASP A 905 -11.52 -47.28 15.46
N ILE A 906 -12.39 -46.97 16.42
CA ILE A 906 -13.82 -46.73 16.18
C ILE A 906 -14.02 -45.29 15.68
N VAL A 907 -14.82 -45.12 14.62
CA VAL A 907 -15.13 -43.81 14.03
C VAL A 907 -15.69 -42.83 15.07
N THR A 908 -15.03 -41.68 15.21
CA THR A 908 -15.29 -40.72 16.29
C THR A 908 -16.27 -39.63 15.85
N VAL A 909 -16.99 -39.01 16.79
CA VAL A 909 -17.88 -37.87 16.54
C VAL A 909 -17.37 -36.65 17.32
N PRO A 910 -17.08 -35.50 16.68
CA PRO A 910 -16.60 -34.31 17.38
C PRO A 910 -17.68 -33.69 18.26
N SER A 911 -17.27 -33.12 19.39
CA SER A 911 -18.15 -32.50 20.40
C SER A 911 -18.72 -31.14 19.99
N SER A 912 -18.00 -30.40 19.14
CA SER A 912 -18.43 -29.13 18.53
C SER A 912 -18.29 -29.22 17.01
N GLY A 913 -19.09 -28.43 16.27
CA GLY A 913 -19.09 -28.43 14.81
C GLY A 913 -19.56 -29.74 14.15
N ARG A 914 -20.32 -30.60 14.85
CA ARG A 914 -20.81 -31.91 14.37
C ARG A 914 -21.59 -31.85 13.04
N ILE A 915 -22.16 -30.70 12.70
CA ILE A 915 -22.87 -30.45 11.45
C ILE A 915 -22.31 -29.15 10.83
N ASP A 916 -22.07 -29.15 9.52
CA ASP A 916 -21.80 -27.95 8.72
C ASP A 916 -22.86 -27.81 7.63
N VAL A 917 -23.43 -26.61 7.49
CA VAL A 917 -24.51 -26.31 6.55
C VAL A 917 -24.13 -25.10 5.70
N VAL A 918 -23.79 -25.36 4.43
CA VAL A 918 -23.45 -24.30 3.46
C VAL A 918 -24.64 -24.05 2.56
N THR A 919 -25.05 -22.78 2.45
CA THR A 919 -26.02 -22.31 1.46
C THR A 919 -25.31 -21.40 0.46
N ARG A 920 -25.49 -21.66 -0.84
CA ARG A 920 -24.98 -20.83 -1.94
C ARG A 920 -26.10 -20.54 -2.93
N SER A 921 -26.16 -19.31 -3.43
CA SER A 921 -27.14 -18.92 -4.45
C SER A 921 -26.63 -19.20 -5.85
N LEU A 922 -27.45 -19.84 -6.68
CA LEU A 922 -27.22 -20.17 -8.08
C LEU A 922 -28.18 -19.36 -8.97
N LEU A 923 -27.67 -18.69 -10.00
CA LEU A 923 -28.50 -17.90 -10.91
C LEU A 923 -28.93 -18.72 -12.14
N VAL A 924 -30.24 -18.98 -12.28
CA VAL A 924 -30.80 -19.74 -13.40
C VAL A 924 -31.42 -18.80 -14.43
N LEU A 925 -30.84 -18.77 -15.62
CA LEU A 925 -31.21 -17.89 -16.72
C LEU A 925 -32.08 -18.60 -17.76
N ALA A 926 -32.95 -17.83 -18.42
CA ALA A 926 -33.75 -18.31 -19.53
C ALA A 926 -32.92 -18.33 -20.82
N GLU A 927 -33.12 -19.36 -21.64
CA GLU A 927 -32.50 -19.47 -22.95
C GLU A 927 -32.92 -18.34 -23.91
N GLY A 928 -32.11 -18.11 -24.97
CA GLY A 928 -32.38 -17.07 -25.97
C GLY A 928 -32.02 -15.65 -25.51
N VAL A 929 -32.64 -14.65 -26.13
CA VAL A 929 -32.35 -13.21 -25.94
C VAL A 929 -33.54 -12.49 -25.33
N LYS A 930 -33.28 -11.70 -24.29
CA LYS A 930 -34.25 -10.87 -23.57
C LYS A 930 -34.71 -9.67 -24.42
N ARG A 931 -36.02 -9.45 -24.43
CA ARG A 931 -36.73 -8.34 -25.08
C ARG A 931 -37.60 -7.60 -24.07
N THR A 932 -38.09 -6.43 -24.46
CA THR A 932 -38.86 -5.54 -23.60
C THR A 932 -39.97 -4.87 -24.40
N PHE A 933 -41.15 -4.74 -23.79
CA PHE A 933 -42.29 -3.97 -24.28
C PHE A 933 -42.71 -2.98 -23.20
N THR A 934 -43.14 -1.79 -23.59
CA THR A 934 -43.44 -0.69 -22.64
C THR A 934 -44.51 0.24 -23.22
N ARG A 935 -45.44 0.69 -22.37
CA ARG A 935 -46.33 1.81 -22.69
C ARG A 935 -46.55 2.66 -21.44
N SER A 936 -46.43 3.97 -21.60
CA SER A 936 -46.35 4.96 -20.52
C SER A 936 -47.36 6.09 -20.78
N TRP A 937 -47.99 6.61 -19.73
CA TRP A 937 -48.97 7.71 -19.80
C TRP A 937 -48.79 8.70 -18.64
N LEU A 938 -49.22 9.94 -18.86
CA LEU A 938 -49.44 10.94 -17.81
C LEU A 938 -50.93 11.28 -17.75
N LEU A 939 -51.58 10.94 -16.64
CA LEU A 939 -53.01 11.15 -16.42
C LEU A 939 -53.21 12.24 -15.35
N CYS A 940 -53.76 13.38 -15.75
CA CYS A 940 -54.06 14.52 -14.87
C CYS A 940 -55.59 14.74 -14.77
N PRO A 941 -56.33 13.91 -14.00
CA PRO A 941 -57.79 13.86 -14.02
C PRO A 941 -58.53 15.17 -13.70
N LYS A 942 -57.97 16.04 -12.83
CA LYS A 942 -58.55 17.35 -12.46
C LYS A 942 -60.04 17.31 -12.07
N GLY A 943 -60.49 16.22 -11.44
CA GLY A 943 -61.88 15.95 -11.04
C GLY A 943 -62.67 15.05 -11.99
N SER A 944 -62.25 14.93 -13.26
CA SER A 944 -62.86 14.06 -14.28
C SER A 944 -62.10 12.74 -14.44
N MET A 945 -62.79 11.65 -14.82
CA MET A 945 -62.13 10.37 -15.08
C MET A 945 -61.40 10.39 -16.42
N LEU A 946 -60.12 9.99 -16.42
CA LEU A 946 -59.34 9.72 -17.63
C LEU A 946 -59.07 8.22 -17.72
N SER A 947 -59.11 7.64 -18.92
CA SER A 947 -58.92 6.20 -19.13
C SER A 947 -58.17 5.92 -20.43
N GLU A 948 -57.21 5.00 -20.37
CA GLU A 948 -56.34 4.57 -21.46
C GLU A 948 -56.36 3.05 -21.61
N ASN A 949 -56.15 2.52 -22.82
CA ASN A 949 -56.21 1.08 -23.09
C ASN A 949 -54.89 0.56 -23.68
N VAL A 950 -54.44 -0.62 -23.23
CA VAL A 950 -53.24 -1.29 -23.75
C VAL A 950 -53.49 -2.77 -24.04
N LYS A 951 -53.00 -3.22 -25.20
CA LYS A 951 -53.09 -4.62 -25.65
C LYS A 951 -51.70 -5.26 -25.59
N ILE A 952 -51.50 -6.13 -24.60
CA ILE A 952 -50.25 -6.89 -24.41
C ILE A 952 -50.29 -8.09 -25.37
N THR A 953 -49.28 -8.20 -26.22
CA THR A 953 -49.09 -9.35 -27.15
C THR A 953 -47.63 -9.76 -27.20
N PHE A 954 -47.38 -11.01 -27.58
CA PHE A 954 -46.03 -11.59 -27.65
C PHE A 954 -45.80 -12.28 -29.00
N PRO A 955 -44.54 -12.38 -29.46
CA PRO A 955 -44.18 -13.23 -30.61
C PRO A 955 -44.53 -14.69 -30.38
N ALA A 956 -44.97 -15.40 -31.42
CA ALA A 956 -45.35 -16.82 -31.35
C ALA A 956 -44.20 -17.76 -30.94
N ASN A 957 -42.94 -17.32 -31.12
CA ASN A 957 -41.73 -18.06 -30.73
C ASN A 957 -41.22 -17.73 -29.31
N ILE A 958 -42.03 -17.10 -28.44
CA ILE A 958 -41.64 -16.75 -27.07
C ILE A 958 -41.18 -17.96 -26.24
N ILE A 959 -40.11 -17.77 -25.46
CA ILE A 959 -39.59 -18.80 -24.53
C ILE A 959 -40.59 -18.97 -23.37
N LYS A 960 -41.18 -20.17 -23.25
CA LYS A 960 -42.19 -20.48 -22.22
C LYS A 960 -41.66 -20.19 -20.82
N GLY A 961 -42.45 -19.46 -20.02
CA GLY A 961 -42.11 -19.05 -18.65
C GLY A 961 -41.15 -17.87 -18.52
N SER A 962 -40.59 -17.34 -19.61
CA SER A 962 -39.72 -16.14 -19.55
C SER A 962 -40.48 -14.82 -19.45
N ALA A 963 -41.77 -14.83 -19.77
CA ALA A 963 -42.63 -13.66 -19.79
C ALA A 963 -42.96 -13.20 -18.36
N ARG A 964 -42.67 -11.92 -18.07
CA ARG A 964 -43.08 -11.23 -16.84
C ARG A 964 -43.57 -9.82 -17.20
N CYS A 965 -44.78 -9.48 -16.77
CA CYS A 965 -45.35 -8.15 -16.95
C CYS A 965 -45.71 -7.53 -15.60
N SER A 966 -45.53 -6.21 -15.48
CA SER A 966 -46.00 -5.43 -14.35
C SER A 966 -46.68 -4.14 -14.82
N VAL A 967 -47.54 -3.61 -13.95
CA VAL A 967 -48.06 -2.25 -14.06
C VAL A 967 -47.53 -1.42 -12.90
N SER A 968 -47.21 -0.15 -13.18
CA SER A 968 -46.68 0.78 -12.18
C SER A 968 -47.37 2.14 -12.20
N VAL A 969 -47.52 2.73 -11.01
CA VAL A 969 -48.18 4.02 -10.77
C VAL A 969 -47.33 4.85 -9.80
N ILE A 970 -47.21 6.14 -10.08
CA ILE A 970 -46.55 7.12 -9.21
C ILE A 970 -47.18 8.51 -9.35
N GLY A 971 -47.17 9.31 -8.28
CA GLY A 971 -47.76 10.67 -8.22
C GLY A 971 -46.85 11.79 -8.68
N ASP A 972 -45.79 11.45 -9.41
CA ASP A 972 -44.72 12.36 -9.79
C ASP A 972 -44.17 11.99 -11.16
N ILE A 973 -43.89 12.98 -12.01
CA ILE A 973 -43.39 12.75 -13.38
C ILE A 973 -41.91 12.38 -13.39
N MET A 974 -41.14 12.86 -12.42
CA MET A 974 -39.76 12.40 -12.24
C MET A 974 -39.76 10.97 -11.71
N GLY A 975 -40.73 10.62 -10.87
CA GLY A 975 -40.80 9.44 -10.01
C GLY A 975 -40.34 8.08 -10.56
N ARG A 976 -40.48 7.78 -11.87
CA ARG A 976 -39.93 6.51 -12.44
C ARG A 976 -38.42 6.51 -12.56
N SER A 977 -37.85 7.65 -12.91
CA SER A 977 -36.40 7.90 -12.86
C SER A 977 -35.86 7.87 -11.44
N LEU A 978 -36.75 7.89 -10.44
CA LEU A 978 -36.49 7.96 -9.00
C LEU A 978 -36.91 6.66 -8.26
N ARG A 979 -36.98 5.51 -8.95
CA ARG A 979 -37.56 4.24 -8.46
C ARG A 979 -36.85 3.75 -7.19
N ASN A 980 -37.58 3.69 -6.06
CA ASN A 980 -37.09 3.55 -4.66
C ASN A 980 -36.23 4.73 -4.20
N LEU A 981 -36.56 5.36 -3.07
CA LEU A 981 -35.83 6.55 -2.59
C LEU A 981 -34.35 6.32 -2.18
N ALA A 982 -33.89 5.07 -2.07
CA ALA A 982 -32.47 4.72 -1.90
C ALA A 982 -31.73 4.46 -3.25
N ASN A 983 -32.47 4.12 -4.32
CA ASN A 983 -31.95 3.92 -5.68
C ASN A 983 -32.37 5.08 -6.62
N LEU A 984 -32.93 6.12 -6.01
CA LEU A 984 -33.42 7.41 -6.54
C LEU A 984 -32.33 8.11 -7.35
N LEU A 985 -31.11 7.92 -6.86
CA LEU A 985 -29.86 8.28 -7.48
C LEU A 985 -29.17 6.96 -7.81
N GLN A 986 -28.48 6.88 -8.94
CA GLN A 986 -27.66 5.72 -9.27
C GLN A 986 -26.20 6.04 -8.96
N MET A 987 -25.43 5.06 -8.47
CA MET A 987 -23.99 5.22 -8.31
C MET A 987 -23.36 5.36 -9.70
N PRO A 988 -22.61 6.44 -9.99
CA PRO A 988 -21.93 6.58 -11.27
C PRO A 988 -20.80 5.53 -11.45
N TYR A 989 -20.72 4.97 -12.66
CA TYR A 989 -19.73 3.96 -13.07
C TYR A 989 -19.42 4.11 -14.57
N GLY A 990 -18.40 3.41 -15.04
CA GLY A 990 -18.01 3.38 -16.44
C GLY A 990 -16.95 4.42 -16.85
N CYS A 991 -16.69 4.48 -18.16
CA CYS A 991 -15.83 5.48 -18.78
C CYS A 991 -16.33 6.92 -18.56
N GLY A 992 -15.55 7.97 -18.88
CA GLY A 992 -15.92 9.36 -18.59
C GLY A 992 -17.23 9.79 -19.25
N GLU A 993 -17.53 9.26 -20.44
CA GLU A 993 -18.87 9.37 -21.03
C GLU A 993 -19.94 8.81 -20.07
N GLN A 994 -19.81 7.53 -19.67
CA GLN A 994 -20.76 6.74 -18.87
C GLN A 994 -21.00 7.29 -17.46
N ASN A 995 -19.92 7.64 -16.76
CA ASN A 995 -19.95 8.17 -15.41
C ASN A 995 -20.75 9.49 -15.37
N MET A 996 -20.60 10.34 -16.38
CA MET A 996 -21.36 11.59 -16.52
C MET A 996 -22.85 11.39 -16.89
N ILE A 997 -23.21 10.32 -17.60
CA ILE A 997 -24.63 9.95 -17.87
C ILE A 997 -25.41 9.81 -16.57
N ILE A 998 -24.77 9.27 -15.54
CA ILE A 998 -25.39 8.94 -14.26
C ILE A 998 -25.27 10.11 -13.28
N LEU A 999 -24.13 10.82 -13.29
CA LEU A 999 -23.89 11.94 -12.38
C LEU A 999 -24.82 13.15 -12.63
N ALA A 1000 -25.12 13.49 -13.89
CA ALA A 1000 -25.95 14.67 -14.19
C ALA A 1000 -27.43 14.53 -13.75
N PRO A 1001 -28.15 13.41 -14.03
CA PRO A 1001 -29.50 13.16 -13.51
C PRO A 1001 -29.60 13.21 -11.98
N ASN A 1002 -28.59 12.72 -11.26
CA ASN A 1002 -28.54 12.78 -9.80
C ASN A 1002 -28.63 14.23 -9.28
N ILE A 1003 -27.98 15.18 -9.97
CA ILE A 1003 -27.94 16.60 -9.60
C ILE A 1003 -29.28 17.30 -9.93
N TYR A 1004 -29.88 17.01 -11.09
CA TYR A 1004 -31.21 17.55 -11.43
C TYR A 1004 -32.30 17.02 -10.48
N THR A 1005 -32.17 15.76 -10.07
CA THR A 1005 -33.01 15.11 -9.05
C THR A 1005 -32.88 15.77 -7.69
N LEU A 1006 -31.65 15.98 -7.20
CA LEU A 1006 -31.39 16.72 -5.96
C LEU A 1006 -31.98 18.14 -6.01
N ARG A 1007 -31.84 18.83 -7.15
CA ARG A 1007 -32.43 20.15 -7.36
C ARG A 1007 -33.95 20.09 -7.30
N TYR A 1008 -34.60 19.16 -8.01
CA TYR A 1008 -36.05 18.98 -7.95
C TYR A 1008 -36.57 18.77 -6.51
N LEU A 1009 -35.95 17.86 -5.76
CA LEU A 1009 -36.34 17.57 -4.38
C LEU A 1009 -36.12 18.77 -3.44
N LYS A 1010 -35.08 19.59 -3.69
CA LYS A 1010 -34.81 20.82 -2.93
C LYS A 1010 -35.82 21.92 -3.24
N GLU A 1011 -36.10 22.20 -4.51
CA GLU A 1011 -37.04 23.25 -4.95
C GLU A 1011 -38.50 22.92 -4.54
N THR A 1012 -38.86 21.62 -4.45
CA THR A 1012 -40.19 21.16 -4.00
C THR A 1012 -40.30 20.88 -2.49
N ALA A 1013 -39.24 21.16 -1.72
CA ALA A 1013 -39.17 20.88 -0.27
C ALA A 1013 -39.45 19.41 0.12
N GLN A 1014 -39.07 18.45 -0.75
CA GLN A 1014 -39.20 17.01 -0.54
C GLN A 1014 -37.86 16.31 -0.19
N LEU A 1015 -36.75 17.05 -0.17
CA LEU A 1015 -35.43 16.52 0.19
C LEU A 1015 -35.32 16.25 1.70
N THR A 1016 -35.13 15.00 2.10
CA THR A 1016 -34.87 14.59 3.48
C THR A 1016 -33.37 14.32 3.71
N PRO A 1017 -32.86 14.38 4.96
CA PRO A 1017 -31.43 14.18 5.24
C PRO A 1017 -30.87 12.87 4.68
N ALA A 1018 -31.53 11.74 4.93
CA ALA A 1018 -31.06 10.43 4.45
C ALA A 1018 -30.96 10.32 2.91
N ILE A 1019 -31.82 11.04 2.17
CA ILE A 1019 -31.70 11.15 0.71
C ILE A 1019 -30.49 12.02 0.37
N GLN A 1020 -30.32 13.15 1.04
CA GLN A 1020 -29.21 14.07 0.81
C GLN A 1020 -27.84 13.41 1.10
N ASP A 1021 -27.72 12.62 2.16
CA ASP A 1021 -26.47 11.93 2.51
C ASP A 1021 -26.12 10.86 1.46
N THR A 1022 -27.10 10.02 1.10
CA THR A 1022 -26.97 9.00 0.03
C THR A 1022 -26.60 9.65 -1.31
N ALA A 1023 -27.27 10.75 -1.66
CA ALA A 1023 -27.00 11.51 -2.87
C ALA A 1023 -25.59 12.12 -2.86
N THR A 1024 -25.18 12.72 -1.75
CA THR A 1024 -23.86 13.35 -1.61
C THR A 1024 -22.75 12.30 -1.75
N SER A 1025 -22.93 11.10 -1.20
CA SER A 1025 -22.04 9.95 -1.41
C SER A 1025 -21.92 9.58 -2.90
N TYR A 1026 -23.04 9.49 -3.63
CA TYR A 1026 -22.99 9.17 -5.08
C TYR A 1026 -22.43 10.32 -5.92
N LEU A 1027 -22.63 11.59 -5.53
CA LEU A 1027 -21.96 12.73 -6.17
C LEU A 1027 -20.44 12.71 -5.92
N GLN A 1028 -20.00 12.38 -4.70
CA GLN A 1028 -18.58 12.23 -4.36
C GLN A 1028 -17.94 11.07 -5.13
N SER A 1029 -18.62 9.92 -5.20
CA SER A 1029 -18.17 8.77 -5.99
C SER A 1029 -18.04 9.11 -7.47
N GLY A 1030 -19.06 9.75 -8.09
CA GLY A 1030 -18.99 10.14 -9.49
C GLY A 1030 -17.98 11.24 -9.80
N TYR A 1031 -17.78 12.19 -8.88
CA TYR A 1031 -16.70 13.17 -8.97
C TYR A 1031 -15.32 12.49 -8.96
N GLN A 1032 -15.08 11.55 -8.03
CA GLN A 1032 -13.86 10.76 -7.99
C GLN A 1032 -13.69 9.89 -9.25
N GLY A 1033 -14.77 9.28 -9.73
CA GLY A 1033 -14.81 8.49 -10.96
C GLY A 1033 -14.38 9.29 -12.18
N GLU A 1034 -14.86 10.52 -12.32
CA GLU A 1034 -14.55 11.39 -13.46
C GLU A 1034 -13.11 11.92 -13.44
N LEU A 1035 -12.53 12.11 -12.25
CA LEU A 1035 -11.11 12.49 -12.13
C LEU A 1035 -10.16 11.43 -12.72
N ASN A 1036 -10.59 10.17 -12.85
CA ASN A 1036 -9.85 9.14 -13.58
C ASN A 1036 -9.70 9.44 -15.09
N TYR A 1037 -10.49 10.37 -15.63
CA TYR A 1037 -10.55 10.72 -17.06
C TYR A 1037 -10.06 12.15 -17.36
N ARG A 1038 -9.51 12.83 -16.33
CA ARG A 1038 -8.96 14.18 -16.42
C ARG A 1038 -7.49 14.19 -16.88
N HIS A 1039 -7.18 15.02 -17.87
CA HIS A 1039 -5.81 15.29 -18.34
C HIS A 1039 -5.06 16.31 -17.46
N ARG A 1040 -3.74 16.41 -17.68
CA ARG A 1040 -2.86 17.33 -16.93
C ARG A 1040 -3.14 18.81 -17.19
N ASP A 1041 -3.65 19.13 -18.38
CA ASP A 1041 -4.04 20.49 -18.80
C ASP A 1041 -5.41 20.95 -18.22
N GLY A 1042 -6.19 20.04 -17.63
CA GLY A 1042 -7.52 20.31 -17.08
C GLY A 1042 -8.69 19.87 -17.95
N SER A 1043 -8.44 19.37 -19.16
CA SER A 1043 -9.45 18.77 -20.04
C SER A 1043 -9.86 17.36 -19.60
N PHE A 1044 -10.94 16.85 -20.21
CA PHE A 1044 -11.46 15.50 -20.02
C PHE A 1044 -11.57 14.77 -21.37
N SER A 1045 -11.50 13.44 -21.32
CA SER A 1045 -11.57 12.51 -22.46
C SER A 1045 -12.37 11.26 -22.07
N THR A 1046 -12.68 10.36 -23.00
CA THR A 1046 -13.60 9.25 -22.70
C THR A 1046 -12.93 8.17 -21.84
N PHE A 1047 -11.64 7.90 -22.04
CA PHE A 1047 -10.89 6.86 -21.34
C PHE A 1047 -9.70 7.38 -20.51
N GLY A 1048 -9.33 8.66 -20.61
CA GLY A 1048 -8.30 9.30 -19.78
C GLY A 1048 -6.85 9.15 -20.30
N TYR A 1049 -6.69 8.55 -21.48
CA TYR A 1049 -5.43 8.41 -22.23
C TYR A 1049 -5.62 8.62 -23.74
N ASP A 1050 -6.86 8.70 -24.20
CA ASP A 1050 -7.28 9.22 -25.50
C ASP A 1050 -7.19 10.76 -25.55
N ALA A 1051 -7.49 11.36 -26.70
CA ALA A 1051 -7.35 12.80 -26.90
C ALA A 1051 -8.43 13.62 -26.16
N SER A 1052 -8.01 14.75 -25.58
CA SER A 1052 -8.87 15.75 -24.95
C SER A 1052 -10.06 16.16 -25.81
N ASN A 1053 -11.24 16.26 -25.18
CA ASN A 1053 -12.51 16.42 -25.88
C ASN A 1053 -13.24 17.70 -25.48
N THR A 1054 -13.52 18.60 -26.44
CA THR A 1054 -14.16 19.89 -26.14
C THR A 1054 -15.56 19.74 -25.57
N TRP A 1055 -16.35 18.79 -26.11
CA TRP A 1055 -17.72 18.59 -25.66
C TRP A 1055 -17.78 17.98 -24.26
N LEU A 1056 -17.02 16.91 -24.02
CA LEU A 1056 -17.02 16.24 -22.72
C LEU A 1056 -16.48 17.16 -21.63
N THR A 1057 -15.39 17.91 -21.91
CA THR A 1057 -14.87 18.92 -20.98
C THR A 1057 -15.92 19.98 -20.61
N ALA A 1058 -16.73 20.43 -21.59
CA ALA A 1058 -17.84 21.35 -21.33
C ALA A 1058 -18.97 20.72 -20.49
N PHE A 1059 -19.35 19.47 -20.78
CA PHE A 1059 -20.40 18.76 -20.04
C PHE A 1059 -19.97 18.40 -18.60
N VAL A 1060 -18.71 18.00 -18.40
CA VAL A 1060 -18.11 17.82 -17.07
C VAL A 1060 -18.09 19.14 -16.31
N MET A 1061 -17.57 20.22 -16.89
CA MET A 1061 -17.54 21.55 -16.28
C MET A 1061 -18.93 22.03 -15.86
N ARG A 1062 -19.93 21.91 -16.75
CA ARG A 1062 -21.34 22.23 -16.51
C ARG A 1062 -21.88 21.47 -15.29
N THR A 1063 -21.73 20.16 -15.32
CA THR A 1063 -22.30 19.25 -14.32
C THR A 1063 -21.63 19.41 -12.95
N PHE A 1064 -20.29 19.51 -12.92
CA PHE A 1064 -19.52 19.83 -11.71
C PHE A 1064 -19.87 21.20 -11.15
N GLY A 1065 -20.09 22.21 -12.00
CA GLY A 1065 -20.50 23.55 -11.58
C GLY A 1065 -21.86 23.55 -10.87
N LEU A 1066 -22.80 22.73 -11.34
CA LEU A 1066 -24.09 22.49 -10.68
C LEU A 1066 -23.98 21.62 -9.41
N ALA A 1067 -23.05 20.65 -9.38
CA ALA A 1067 -22.82 19.79 -8.21
C ALA A 1067 -22.40 20.56 -6.95
N ARG A 1068 -21.75 21.72 -7.12
CA ARG A 1068 -21.27 22.61 -6.03
C ARG A 1068 -22.34 23.03 -5.02
N SER A 1069 -23.63 22.99 -5.37
CA SER A 1069 -24.70 23.32 -4.42
C SER A 1069 -25.11 22.15 -3.50
N PHE A 1070 -24.43 21.01 -3.61
CA PHE A 1070 -24.71 19.77 -2.88
C PHE A 1070 -23.44 19.08 -2.34
N THR A 1071 -22.31 19.14 -3.05
CA THR A 1071 -21.02 18.55 -2.61
C THR A 1071 -19.84 19.49 -2.87
N TYR A 1072 -18.70 19.22 -2.23
CA TYR A 1072 -17.44 19.90 -2.52
C TYR A 1072 -16.88 19.44 -3.88
N ILE A 1073 -16.48 20.40 -4.71
CA ILE A 1073 -15.79 20.22 -5.99
C ILE A 1073 -14.57 21.14 -5.96
N ASP A 1074 -13.39 20.64 -6.33
CA ASP A 1074 -12.17 21.46 -6.28
C ASP A 1074 -12.28 22.64 -7.29
N PRO A 1075 -12.19 23.91 -6.84
CA PRO A 1075 -12.22 25.07 -7.72
C PRO A 1075 -11.15 25.05 -8.83
N ASN A 1076 -10.01 24.39 -8.59
CA ASN A 1076 -8.92 24.26 -9.56
C ASN A 1076 -9.25 23.27 -10.69
N VAL A 1077 -10.09 22.26 -10.43
CA VAL A 1077 -10.56 21.33 -11.47
C VAL A 1077 -11.52 22.05 -12.42
N LEU A 1078 -12.49 22.78 -11.87
CA LEU A 1078 -13.42 23.62 -12.66
C LEU A 1078 -12.69 24.76 -13.39
N LYS A 1079 -11.73 25.42 -12.74
CA LYS A 1079 -10.90 26.44 -13.39
C LYS A 1079 -10.09 25.85 -14.54
N GLY A 1080 -9.42 24.71 -14.35
CA GLY A 1080 -8.65 24.06 -15.41
C GLY A 1080 -9.52 23.73 -16.63
N ALA A 1081 -10.73 23.20 -16.43
CA ALA A 1081 -11.68 22.94 -17.50
C ALA A 1081 -12.14 24.24 -18.20
N LYS A 1082 -12.46 25.32 -17.46
CA LYS A 1082 -12.85 26.62 -18.04
C LYS A 1082 -11.71 27.24 -18.85
N ASP A 1083 -10.51 27.30 -18.27
CA ASP A 1083 -9.33 27.93 -18.89
C ASP A 1083 -8.91 27.17 -20.16
N TRP A 1084 -8.96 25.83 -20.14
CA TRP A 1084 -8.73 25.00 -21.33
C TRP A 1084 -9.78 25.23 -22.42
N LEU A 1085 -11.07 25.26 -22.07
CA LEU A 1085 -12.15 25.54 -23.03
C LEU A 1085 -11.99 26.93 -23.67
N ILE A 1086 -11.64 27.96 -22.89
CA ILE A 1086 -11.32 29.29 -23.40
C ILE A 1086 -10.15 29.26 -24.39
N GLY A 1087 -9.14 28.40 -24.14
CA GLY A 1087 -8.04 28.15 -25.08
C GLY A 1087 -8.47 27.57 -26.44
N THR A 1088 -9.68 27.02 -26.55
CA THR A 1088 -10.26 26.53 -27.82
C THR A 1088 -11.15 27.56 -28.54
N GLN A 1089 -11.29 28.79 -28.01
CA GLN A 1089 -12.07 29.86 -28.66
C GLN A 1089 -11.24 30.60 -29.72
N GLY A 1090 -11.77 30.64 -30.95
CA GLY A 1090 -11.24 31.41 -32.07
C GLY A 1090 -11.38 32.93 -31.92
N SER A 1091 -10.70 33.68 -32.80
CA SER A 1091 -10.70 35.14 -32.80
C SER A 1091 -12.08 35.76 -33.10
N ASP A 1092 -12.94 35.02 -33.79
CA ASP A 1092 -14.34 35.34 -34.10
C ASP A 1092 -15.31 35.06 -32.93
N GLY A 1093 -14.85 34.36 -31.88
CA GLY A 1093 -15.67 33.93 -30.74
C GLY A 1093 -16.23 32.51 -30.85
N CYS A 1094 -15.98 31.81 -31.96
CA CYS A 1094 -16.41 30.42 -32.17
C CYS A 1094 -15.53 29.44 -31.37
N PHE A 1095 -16.09 28.38 -30.81
CA PHE A 1095 -15.32 27.31 -30.17
C PHE A 1095 -15.02 26.17 -31.15
N VAL A 1096 -13.76 25.76 -31.22
CA VAL A 1096 -13.32 24.69 -32.12
C VAL A 1096 -13.60 23.32 -31.49
N GLN A 1097 -14.35 22.47 -32.21
CA GLN A 1097 -14.53 21.07 -31.84
C GLN A 1097 -13.19 20.31 -31.95
N GLN A 1098 -12.70 19.81 -30.81
CA GLN A 1098 -11.52 18.95 -30.70
C GLN A 1098 -11.85 17.65 -29.96
N GLY A 1099 -11.08 16.60 -30.25
CA GLY A 1099 -11.28 15.24 -29.75
C GLY A 1099 -12.39 14.48 -30.48
N THR A 1100 -12.18 13.18 -30.67
CA THR A 1100 -13.28 12.26 -30.96
C THR A 1100 -14.10 12.08 -29.70
N LEU A 1101 -15.38 12.45 -29.75
CA LEU A 1101 -16.36 11.92 -28.80
C LEU A 1101 -16.89 10.64 -29.43
N TYR A 1102 -16.83 9.53 -28.72
CA TYR A 1102 -17.32 8.28 -29.29
C TYR A 1102 -18.85 8.27 -29.23
N HIS A 1103 -19.41 8.80 -28.14
CA HIS A 1103 -20.84 9.01 -27.96
C HIS A 1103 -21.35 10.23 -28.73
N ASN A 1104 -21.54 10.10 -30.05
CA ASN A 1104 -22.17 11.16 -30.83
C ASN A 1104 -23.57 11.53 -30.30
N ASP A 1105 -24.35 10.57 -29.79
CA ASP A 1105 -25.65 10.86 -29.14
C ASP A 1105 -25.53 11.47 -27.70
N MET A 1106 -24.33 11.87 -27.26
CA MET A 1106 -24.09 12.66 -26.04
C MET A 1106 -23.93 14.14 -26.38
N LYS A 1107 -23.18 14.42 -27.45
CA LYS A 1107 -23.31 15.67 -28.20
C LYS A 1107 -24.77 15.91 -28.61
N GLY A 1108 -25.49 14.83 -28.93
CA GLY A 1108 -26.85 14.93 -29.44
C GLY A 1108 -26.81 15.51 -30.85
N GLY A 1109 -27.53 16.59 -31.08
CA GLY A 1109 -27.40 17.37 -32.32
C GLY A 1109 -26.19 18.32 -32.38
N VAL A 1110 -25.25 18.27 -31.42
CA VAL A 1110 -24.02 19.09 -31.43
C VAL A 1110 -22.94 18.46 -32.32
N ASP A 1111 -23.07 18.55 -33.64
CA ASP A 1111 -22.08 18.01 -34.59
C ASP A 1111 -21.07 19.03 -35.14
N ASP A 1112 -21.40 20.33 -35.10
CA ASP A 1112 -20.63 21.44 -35.69
C ASP A 1112 -20.12 22.48 -34.69
N ASN A 1113 -19.27 23.42 -35.14
CA ASN A 1113 -18.74 24.47 -34.27
C ASN A 1113 -19.81 25.48 -33.81
N VAL A 1114 -20.95 25.61 -34.51
CA VAL A 1114 -22.05 26.53 -34.15
C VAL A 1114 -22.80 26.01 -32.93
N THR A 1115 -23.24 24.76 -33.00
CA THR A 1115 -23.86 24.03 -31.90
C THR A 1115 -22.90 23.86 -30.73
N MET A 1116 -21.61 23.61 -30.99
CA MET A 1116 -20.58 23.56 -29.94
C MET A 1116 -20.49 24.88 -29.18
N THR A 1117 -20.44 26.00 -29.91
CA THR A 1117 -20.43 27.35 -29.34
C THR A 1117 -21.72 27.62 -28.54
N GLY A 1118 -22.89 27.22 -29.05
CA GLY A 1118 -24.16 27.33 -28.34
C GLY A 1118 -24.22 26.53 -27.04
N TYR A 1119 -23.70 25.29 -27.06
CA TYR A 1119 -23.65 24.38 -25.91
C TYR A 1119 -22.68 24.88 -24.83
N ILE A 1120 -21.49 25.34 -25.22
CA ILE A 1120 -20.49 25.88 -24.29
C ILE A 1120 -20.99 27.18 -23.64
N VAL A 1121 -21.64 28.08 -24.39
CA VAL A 1121 -22.24 29.30 -23.81
C VAL A 1121 -23.36 28.95 -22.83
N ALA A 1122 -24.26 28.03 -23.18
CA ALA A 1122 -25.30 27.57 -22.26
C ALA A 1122 -24.70 26.97 -20.97
N SER A 1123 -23.66 26.14 -21.12
CA SER A 1123 -22.92 25.53 -20.01
C SER A 1123 -22.26 26.56 -19.08
N LEU A 1124 -21.64 27.61 -19.63
CA LEU A 1124 -21.03 28.69 -18.87
C LEU A 1124 -22.08 29.54 -18.12
N LEU A 1125 -23.21 29.83 -18.77
CA LEU A 1125 -24.31 30.58 -18.16
C LEU A 1125 -24.97 29.82 -17.00
N GLU A 1126 -25.19 28.51 -17.14
CA GLU A 1126 -25.77 27.68 -16.07
C GLU A 1126 -24.93 27.64 -14.79
N ILE A 1127 -23.59 27.63 -14.92
CA ILE A 1127 -22.67 27.62 -13.76
C ILE A 1127 -22.42 29.03 -13.18
N GLY A 1128 -23.14 30.05 -13.67
CA GLY A 1128 -23.11 31.41 -13.12
C GLY A 1128 -22.02 32.32 -13.69
N VAL A 1129 -21.45 32.01 -14.86
CA VAL A 1129 -20.58 32.98 -15.56
C VAL A 1129 -21.47 34.12 -16.09
N PRO A 1130 -21.17 35.40 -15.76
CA PRO A 1130 -22.03 36.51 -16.14
C PRO A 1130 -22.02 36.75 -17.66
N VAL A 1131 -23.14 37.21 -18.20
CA VAL A 1131 -23.29 37.52 -19.65
C VAL A 1131 -22.26 38.56 -20.14
N THR A 1132 -21.73 39.38 -19.23
CA THR A 1132 -20.67 40.36 -19.45
C THR A 1132 -19.24 39.79 -19.49
N ASP A 1133 -19.04 38.48 -19.26
CA ASP A 1133 -17.74 37.83 -19.49
C ASP A 1133 -17.37 37.99 -20.98
N PRO A 1134 -16.15 38.47 -21.32
CA PRO A 1134 -15.72 38.65 -22.70
C PRO A 1134 -15.84 37.39 -23.57
N VAL A 1135 -15.69 36.20 -22.98
CA VAL A 1135 -15.80 34.90 -23.66
C VAL A 1135 -17.23 34.67 -24.16
N ILE A 1136 -18.22 34.92 -23.29
CA ILE A 1136 -19.65 34.82 -23.61
C ILE A 1136 -20.04 35.94 -24.58
N THR A 1137 -19.55 37.17 -24.36
CA THR A 1137 -19.85 38.33 -25.22
C THR A 1137 -19.42 38.07 -26.67
N LYS A 1138 -18.21 37.54 -26.88
CA LYS A 1138 -17.72 37.11 -28.20
C LYS A 1138 -18.57 35.99 -28.80
N ALA A 1139 -18.81 34.91 -28.05
CA ALA A 1139 -19.56 33.77 -28.55
C ALA A 1139 -21.02 34.13 -28.93
N LEU A 1140 -21.69 34.98 -28.15
CA LEU A 1140 -23.01 35.51 -28.52
C LEU A 1140 -22.94 36.42 -29.76
N SER A 1141 -21.84 37.16 -29.97
CA SER A 1141 -21.66 37.95 -31.20
C SER A 1141 -21.50 37.08 -32.45
N PHE A 1142 -20.88 35.90 -32.34
CA PHE A 1142 -20.82 34.88 -33.39
C PHE A 1142 -22.19 34.21 -33.66
N LEU A 1143 -22.98 33.93 -32.61
CA LEU A 1143 -24.25 33.22 -32.75
C LEU A 1143 -25.41 34.08 -33.26
N ARG A 1144 -25.48 35.38 -32.92
CA ARG A 1144 -26.62 36.25 -33.30
C ARG A 1144 -26.91 36.32 -34.81
N PRO A 1145 -25.92 36.44 -35.73
CA PRO A 1145 -26.18 36.48 -37.17
C PRO A 1145 -26.86 35.22 -37.73
N LEU A 1146 -26.65 34.06 -37.10
CA LEU A 1146 -27.10 32.77 -37.60
C LEU A 1146 -28.61 32.54 -37.38
N VAL A 1147 -29.19 33.22 -36.37
CA VAL A 1147 -30.60 33.07 -35.92
C VAL A 1147 -31.62 33.24 -37.06
N GLY A 1148 -31.31 34.01 -38.10
CA GLY A 1148 -32.20 34.25 -39.23
C GLY A 1148 -32.26 33.14 -40.29
N ASN A 1149 -31.35 32.16 -40.27
CA ASN A 1149 -31.16 31.22 -41.40
C ASN A 1149 -30.91 29.77 -40.96
N LEU A 1150 -31.60 29.33 -39.90
CA LEU A 1150 -31.43 27.99 -39.31
C LEU A 1150 -32.34 26.96 -40.00
N GLY A 1151 -31.84 26.31 -41.06
CA GLY A 1151 -32.49 25.15 -41.69
C GLY A 1151 -32.48 23.86 -40.84
N ASN A 1152 -32.12 23.95 -39.56
CA ASN A 1152 -31.97 22.82 -38.64
C ASN A 1152 -32.76 23.12 -37.34
N THR A 1153 -33.74 22.26 -37.04
CA THR A 1153 -34.64 22.37 -35.89
C THR A 1153 -33.88 22.22 -34.57
N TYR A 1154 -32.84 21.37 -34.53
CA TYR A 1154 -31.99 21.20 -33.35
C TYR A 1154 -31.24 22.48 -33.00
N VAL A 1155 -30.53 23.08 -33.97
CA VAL A 1155 -29.79 24.33 -33.77
C VAL A 1155 -30.73 25.43 -33.29
N THR A 1156 -31.94 25.49 -33.86
CA THR A 1156 -32.97 26.45 -33.47
C THR A 1156 -33.43 26.24 -32.01
N ALA A 1157 -33.59 24.99 -31.55
CA ALA A 1157 -33.98 24.67 -30.18
C ALA A 1157 -32.86 24.93 -29.17
N LEU A 1158 -31.62 24.51 -29.45
CA LEU A 1158 -30.45 24.76 -28.61
C LEU A 1158 -30.21 26.27 -28.46
N LEU A 1159 -30.25 27.04 -29.56
CA LEU A 1159 -30.09 28.49 -29.49
C LEU A 1159 -31.29 29.18 -28.81
N ALA A 1160 -32.53 28.67 -28.97
CA ALA A 1160 -33.67 29.19 -28.21
C ALA A 1160 -33.42 29.07 -26.69
N TYR A 1161 -32.76 28.00 -26.24
CA TYR A 1161 -32.35 27.84 -24.86
C TYR A 1161 -31.17 28.74 -24.48
N THR A 1162 -30.09 28.77 -25.27
CA THR A 1162 -28.90 29.62 -25.02
C THR A 1162 -29.27 31.11 -24.91
N PHE A 1163 -30.12 31.63 -25.82
CA PHE A 1163 -30.61 33.01 -25.74
C PHE A 1163 -31.65 33.24 -24.65
N SER A 1164 -32.33 32.19 -24.15
CA SER A 1164 -33.15 32.27 -22.93
C SER A 1164 -32.29 32.45 -21.67
N LEU A 1165 -31.19 31.70 -21.55
CA LEU A 1165 -30.22 31.83 -20.46
C LEU A 1165 -29.50 33.20 -20.49
N ALA A 1166 -29.18 33.71 -21.67
CA ALA A 1166 -28.57 35.03 -21.85
C ALA A 1166 -29.54 36.22 -21.65
N GLY A 1167 -30.84 35.96 -21.43
CA GLY A 1167 -31.86 37.00 -21.22
C GLY A 1167 -32.33 37.75 -22.49
N GLU A 1168 -31.92 37.32 -23.69
CA GLU A 1168 -32.29 37.99 -24.96
C GLU A 1168 -33.72 37.64 -25.39
N THR A 1169 -34.70 38.30 -24.76
CA THR A 1169 -36.14 38.09 -24.98
C THR A 1169 -36.57 38.17 -26.46
N ARG A 1170 -36.03 39.11 -27.23
CA ARG A 1170 -36.34 39.30 -28.66
C ARG A 1170 -35.83 38.13 -29.52
N THR A 1171 -34.54 37.80 -29.38
CA THR A 1171 -33.86 36.71 -30.10
C THR A 1171 -34.53 35.36 -29.79
N ARG A 1172 -34.79 35.10 -28.50
CA ARG A 1172 -35.58 33.96 -28.01
C ARG A 1172 -36.97 33.90 -28.64
N ALA A 1173 -37.70 35.02 -28.71
CA ALA A 1173 -39.06 35.04 -29.24
C ALA A 1173 -39.09 34.69 -30.75
N GLN A 1174 -38.12 35.14 -31.54
CA GLN A 1174 -38.00 34.75 -32.95
C GLN A 1174 -37.75 33.25 -33.10
N LEU A 1175 -36.79 32.69 -32.35
CA LEU A 1175 -36.46 31.26 -32.37
C LEU A 1175 -37.65 30.38 -31.94
N LEU A 1176 -38.30 30.71 -30.82
CA LEU A 1176 -39.49 29.98 -30.35
C LEU A 1176 -40.67 30.07 -31.31
N ASN A 1177 -40.85 31.18 -32.04
CA ASN A 1177 -41.91 31.29 -33.03
C ASN A 1177 -41.59 30.48 -34.30
N SER A 1178 -40.32 30.39 -34.70
CA SER A 1178 -39.87 29.48 -35.77
C SER A 1178 -40.15 28.02 -35.41
N LEU A 1179 -39.74 27.60 -34.20
CA LEU A 1179 -40.01 26.26 -33.67
C LEU A 1179 -41.52 25.97 -33.59
N ARG A 1180 -42.34 26.95 -33.24
CA ARG A 1180 -43.81 26.77 -33.19
C ARG A 1180 -44.40 26.45 -34.56
N ASN A 1181 -43.76 26.86 -35.66
CA ASN A 1181 -44.19 26.54 -37.03
C ASN A 1181 -43.73 25.14 -37.51
N THR A 1182 -42.70 24.56 -36.89
CA THR A 1182 -42.18 23.21 -37.21
C THR A 1182 -42.63 22.13 -36.21
N ALA A 1183 -43.50 22.48 -35.26
CA ALA A 1183 -43.97 21.59 -34.20
C ALA A 1183 -44.99 20.54 -34.70
N ILE A 1184 -44.73 19.26 -34.40
CA ILE A 1184 -45.63 18.14 -34.68
C ILE A 1184 -46.68 18.06 -33.56
N SER A 1185 -47.96 18.14 -33.92
CA SER A 1185 -49.09 18.36 -33.01
C SER A 1185 -50.12 17.23 -33.07
N GLU A 1186 -49.87 16.13 -32.35
CA GLU A 1186 -50.77 14.98 -32.28
C GLU A 1186 -51.68 15.06 -31.04
N GLY A 1187 -52.90 15.59 -31.23
CA GLY A 1187 -53.91 15.70 -30.17
C GLY A 1187 -53.42 16.51 -28.96
N THR A 1188 -53.40 15.88 -27.78
CA THR A 1188 -52.92 16.49 -26.52
C THR A 1188 -51.39 16.58 -26.41
N THR A 1189 -50.65 16.03 -27.36
CA THR A 1189 -49.18 16.02 -27.37
C THR A 1189 -48.61 17.09 -28.32
N LEU A 1190 -47.35 17.47 -28.13
CA LEU A 1190 -46.59 18.37 -29.00
C LEU A 1190 -45.11 17.96 -28.97
N HIS A 1191 -44.46 17.83 -30.12
CA HIS A 1191 -43.04 17.47 -30.20
C HIS A 1191 -42.37 18.01 -31.46
N TRP A 1192 -41.06 17.77 -31.60
CA TRP A 1192 -40.27 18.14 -32.77
C TRP A 1192 -39.40 16.98 -33.23
N SER A 1193 -38.97 17.01 -34.49
CA SER A 1193 -37.93 16.15 -35.05
C SER A 1193 -37.06 16.95 -36.03
N GLN A 1194 -35.92 16.39 -36.44
CA GLN A 1194 -35.11 16.96 -37.51
C GLN A 1194 -35.55 16.43 -38.89
N THR A 1195 -36.10 15.21 -38.94
CA THR A 1195 -36.67 14.58 -40.14
C THR A 1195 -38.07 14.00 -39.87
N SER A 1196 -38.89 13.89 -40.92
CA SER A 1196 -40.33 13.56 -40.82
C SER A 1196 -40.66 12.07 -40.69
N SER A 1197 -39.67 11.20 -40.47
CA SER A 1197 -39.83 9.73 -40.50
C SER A 1197 -39.51 9.01 -39.18
N GLY A 1198 -39.45 9.75 -38.07
CA GLY A 1198 -39.03 9.24 -36.76
C GLY A 1198 -37.53 9.36 -36.58
N ASP A 1199 -37.11 10.11 -35.56
CA ASP A 1199 -35.76 10.70 -35.48
C ASP A 1199 -35.19 10.56 -34.06
N THR A 1200 -33.91 10.18 -33.93
CA THR A 1200 -33.27 9.95 -32.63
C THR A 1200 -33.14 11.22 -31.79
N LEU A 1201 -33.09 12.40 -32.42
CA LEU A 1201 -32.97 13.69 -31.72
C LEU A 1201 -34.31 14.24 -31.18
N ALA A 1202 -35.46 13.63 -31.52
CA ALA A 1202 -36.78 14.20 -31.26
C ALA A 1202 -37.06 14.54 -29.78
N VAL A 1203 -36.56 13.71 -28.86
CA VAL A 1203 -36.68 13.91 -27.41
C VAL A 1203 -35.80 15.07 -26.92
N GLU A 1204 -34.56 15.14 -27.39
CA GLU A 1204 -33.60 16.19 -27.01
C GLU A 1204 -34.04 17.57 -27.52
N ILE A 1205 -34.47 17.67 -28.79
CA ILE A 1205 -35.03 18.90 -29.37
C ILE A 1205 -36.22 19.37 -28.52
N SER A 1206 -37.17 18.47 -28.26
CA SER A 1206 -38.38 18.78 -27.47
C SER A 1206 -38.05 19.21 -26.04
N ALA A 1207 -37.03 18.62 -25.42
CA ALA A 1207 -36.54 19.01 -24.10
C ALA A 1207 -35.86 20.39 -24.09
N TYR A 1208 -35.07 20.75 -25.11
CA TYR A 1208 -34.53 22.11 -25.23
C TYR A 1208 -35.61 23.17 -25.44
N VAL A 1209 -36.66 22.89 -26.23
CA VAL A 1209 -37.79 23.84 -26.35
C VAL A 1209 -38.53 23.98 -25.02
N LEU A 1210 -38.72 22.89 -24.27
CA LEU A 1210 -39.32 22.91 -22.93
C LEU A 1210 -38.48 23.76 -21.95
N LEU A 1211 -37.15 23.59 -21.93
CA LEU A 1211 -36.23 24.42 -21.15
C LEU A 1211 -36.30 25.90 -21.56
N ALA A 1212 -36.22 26.20 -22.86
CA ALA A 1212 -36.32 27.56 -23.39
C ALA A 1212 -37.65 28.26 -23.01
N VAL A 1213 -38.76 27.51 -22.97
CA VAL A 1213 -40.07 28.02 -22.52
C VAL A 1213 -40.10 28.33 -21.02
N LEU A 1214 -39.49 27.49 -20.18
CA LEU A 1214 -39.54 27.58 -18.70
C LEU A 1214 -38.45 28.44 -18.04
N THR A 1215 -37.39 28.78 -18.77
CA THR A 1215 -36.21 29.48 -18.20
C THR A 1215 -36.51 30.90 -17.73
N LEU A 1216 -37.34 31.65 -18.47
CA LEU A 1216 -37.69 33.02 -18.08
C LEU A 1216 -38.84 33.02 -17.06
N GLN A 1217 -38.57 33.65 -15.91
CA GLN A 1217 -39.51 33.84 -14.81
C GLN A 1217 -40.18 35.23 -14.86
N PRO A 1218 -41.45 35.35 -14.41
CA PRO A 1218 -42.35 34.28 -14.00
C PRO A 1218 -42.94 33.51 -15.19
N VAL A 1219 -43.14 32.19 -15.05
CA VAL A 1219 -43.76 31.37 -16.11
C VAL A 1219 -45.27 31.64 -16.18
N THR A 1220 -45.78 32.03 -17.35
CA THR A 1220 -47.21 32.31 -17.53
C THR A 1220 -48.04 31.02 -17.65
N THR A 1221 -49.33 31.08 -17.32
CA THR A 1221 -50.27 29.96 -17.47
C THR A 1221 -50.37 29.44 -18.90
N ALA A 1222 -50.20 30.33 -19.89
CA ALA A 1222 -50.13 29.96 -21.30
C ALA A 1222 -48.85 29.18 -21.65
N ASN A 1223 -47.70 29.57 -21.07
CA ASN A 1223 -46.45 28.83 -21.22
C ASN A 1223 -46.52 27.46 -20.53
N LEU A 1224 -47.15 27.36 -19.35
CA LEU A 1224 -47.40 26.07 -18.67
C LEU A 1224 -48.34 25.17 -19.48
N GLY A 1225 -49.42 25.71 -20.06
CA GLY A 1225 -50.32 24.96 -20.94
C GLY A 1225 -49.64 24.45 -22.21
N TYR A 1226 -48.71 25.23 -22.78
CA TYR A 1226 -47.89 24.83 -23.91
C TYR A 1226 -46.87 23.74 -23.51
N ALA A 1227 -46.15 23.95 -22.41
CA ALA A 1227 -45.19 23.01 -21.83
C ALA A 1227 -45.82 21.65 -21.50
N ASN A 1228 -47.05 21.63 -20.95
CA ASN A 1228 -47.76 20.39 -20.62
C ASN A 1228 -47.96 19.47 -21.84
N ARG A 1229 -48.17 20.02 -23.04
CA ARG A 1229 -48.29 19.21 -24.27
C ARG A 1229 -46.97 18.54 -24.67
N ILE A 1230 -45.85 19.19 -24.39
CA ILE A 1230 -44.50 18.64 -24.60
C ILE A 1230 -44.23 17.53 -23.57
N VAL A 1231 -44.55 17.79 -22.30
CA VAL A 1231 -44.36 16.83 -21.19
C VAL A 1231 -45.21 15.56 -21.37
N ASN A 1232 -46.46 15.70 -21.83
CA ASN A 1232 -47.30 14.54 -22.20
C ASN A 1232 -46.62 13.62 -23.21
N TRP A 1233 -45.93 14.19 -24.20
CA TRP A 1233 -45.19 13.41 -25.20
C TRP A 1233 -43.93 12.77 -24.60
N LEU A 1234 -43.13 13.54 -23.86
CA LEU A 1234 -41.90 13.04 -23.21
C LEU A 1234 -42.19 11.86 -22.28
N VAL A 1235 -43.22 11.92 -21.42
CA VAL A 1235 -43.57 10.81 -20.52
C VAL A 1235 -44.01 9.56 -21.31
N ALA A 1236 -44.56 9.70 -22.52
CA ALA A 1236 -44.90 8.57 -23.39
C ALA A 1236 -43.66 7.88 -24.00
N GLN A 1237 -42.51 8.57 -24.09
CA GLN A 1237 -41.24 8.01 -24.57
C GLN A 1237 -40.37 7.39 -23.46
N GLN A 1238 -40.73 7.54 -22.17
CA GLN A 1238 -39.96 6.96 -21.06
C GLN A 1238 -39.97 5.42 -21.09
N ASN A 1239 -38.77 4.85 -20.95
CA ASN A 1239 -38.52 3.41 -20.82
C ASN A 1239 -38.89 2.88 -19.41
N PRO A 1240 -38.84 1.56 -19.13
CA PRO A 1240 -39.20 0.98 -17.82
C PRO A 1240 -38.37 1.44 -16.61
N TYR A 1241 -37.25 2.12 -16.86
CA TYR A 1241 -36.28 2.59 -15.88
C TYR A 1241 -36.31 4.12 -15.72
N GLY A 1242 -37.25 4.81 -16.38
CA GLY A 1242 -37.43 6.27 -16.29
C GLY A 1242 -36.52 7.11 -17.19
N GLY A 1243 -35.52 6.49 -17.84
CA GLY A 1243 -34.73 7.12 -18.90
C GLY A 1243 -35.40 7.07 -20.27
N PHE A 1244 -34.67 7.50 -21.31
CA PHE A 1244 -35.16 7.60 -22.69
C PHE A 1244 -34.41 6.63 -23.61
N THR A 1245 -34.01 7.05 -24.83
CA THR A 1245 -33.46 6.16 -25.87
C THR A 1245 -31.94 6.19 -25.90
N SER A 1246 -31.36 7.37 -25.71
CA SER A 1246 -29.93 7.63 -25.69
C SER A 1246 -29.50 8.21 -24.32
N THR A 1247 -28.41 8.97 -24.31
CA THR A 1247 -27.90 9.68 -23.14
C THR A 1247 -28.37 11.12 -23.09
N GLN A 1248 -28.13 11.91 -24.13
CA GLN A 1248 -28.38 13.35 -24.05
C GLN A 1248 -29.88 13.65 -24.00
N ASP A 1249 -30.68 12.87 -24.73
CA ASP A 1249 -32.13 12.91 -24.58
C ASP A 1249 -32.56 12.61 -23.13
N THR A 1250 -31.95 11.63 -22.47
CA THR A 1250 -32.19 11.33 -21.06
C THR A 1250 -31.74 12.48 -20.14
N VAL A 1251 -30.51 12.99 -20.27
CA VAL A 1251 -29.94 14.05 -19.43
C VAL A 1251 -30.75 15.35 -19.57
N VAL A 1252 -31.03 15.80 -20.80
CA VAL A 1252 -31.73 17.06 -21.08
C VAL A 1252 -33.24 16.93 -20.83
N ALA A 1253 -33.87 15.79 -21.12
CA ALA A 1253 -35.28 15.59 -20.77
C ALA A 1253 -35.48 15.48 -19.26
N LEU A 1254 -34.58 14.83 -18.49
CA LEU A 1254 -34.67 14.83 -17.03
C LEU A 1254 -34.42 16.22 -16.43
N GLN A 1255 -33.52 17.03 -17.01
CA GLN A 1255 -33.38 18.45 -16.64
C GLN A 1255 -34.68 19.23 -16.89
N ALA A 1256 -35.29 19.05 -18.07
CA ALA A 1256 -36.50 19.75 -18.48
C ALA A 1256 -37.75 19.32 -17.68
N LEU A 1257 -37.87 18.01 -17.40
CA LEU A 1257 -38.93 17.45 -16.56
C LEU A 1257 -38.76 17.85 -15.10
N ALA A 1258 -37.54 17.91 -14.55
CA ALA A 1258 -37.28 18.39 -13.21
C ALA A 1258 -37.69 19.87 -13.05
N LEU A 1259 -37.32 20.71 -14.03
CA LEU A 1259 -37.70 22.13 -14.05
C LEU A 1259 -39.22 22.31 -14.19
N TYR A 1260 -39.87 21.54 -15.06
CA TYR A 1260 -41.33 21.57 -15.20
C TYR A 1260 -42.04 21.07 -13.93
N ALA A 1261 -41.59 19.96 -13.35
CA ALA A 1261 -42.17 19.36 -12.16
C ALA A 1261 -42.14 20.34 -10.98
N ALA A 1262 -41.03 21.06 -10.77
CA ALA A 1262 -40.94 22.11 -9.76
C ALA A 1262 -41.94 23.25 -10.00
N GLN A 1263 -42.13 23.66 -11.27
CA GLN A 1263 -43.06 24.75 -11.65
C GLN A 1263 -44.55 24.37 -11.57
N VAL A 1264 -44.90 23.08 -11.67
CA VAL A 1264 -46.29 22.60 -11.54
C VAL A 1264 -46.57 21.84 -10.24
N PHE A 1265 -45.64 21.88 -9.28
CA PHE A 1265 -45.78 21.19 -8.01
C PHE A 1265 -46.93 21.78 -7.17
N SER A 1266 -47.93 20.95 -6.87
CA SER A 1266 -48.93 21.21 -5.83
C SER A 1266 -48.65 20.31 -4.63
N PRO A 1267 -48.59 20.84 -3.39
CA PRO A 1267 -48.49 20.01 -2.18
C PRO A 1267 -49.80 19.28 -1.86
N GLY A 1268 -50.94 19.73 -2.40
CA GLY A 1268 -52.26 19.13 -2.20
C GLY A 1268 -52.77 18.37 -3.42
N GLY A 1269 -53.51 17.28 -3.17
CA GLY A 1269 -54.21 16.50 -4.19
C GLY A 1269 -54.05 14.98 -3.99
N SER A 1270 -55.08 14.22 -4.37
CA SER A 1270 -55.07 12.75 -4.33
C SER A 1270 -55.72 12.19 -5.59
N SER A 1271 -55.37 10.96 -5.96
CA SER A 1271 -56.00 10.22 -7.07
C SER A 1271 -55.95 8.72 -6.87
N LYS A 1272 -57.00 8.03 -7.32
CA LYS A 1272 -57.07 6.57 -7.42
C LYS A 1272 -56.80 6.17 -8.87
N VAL A 1273 -55.86 5.26 -9.09
CA VAL A 1273 -55.69 4.58 -10.38
C VAL A 1273 -56.26 3.17 -10.27
N THR A 1274 -57.08 2.78 -11.23
CA THR A 1274 -57.62 1.43 -11.38
C THR A 1274 -57.07 0.83 -12.67
N VAL A 1275 -56.49 -0.36 -12.56
CA VAL A 1275 -56.01 -1.13 -13.71
C VAL A 1275 -56.85 -2.39 -13.78
N GLN A 1276 -57.57 -2.59 -14.88
CA GLN A 1276 -58.55 -3.67 -15.03
C GLN A 1276 -58.33 -4.42 -16.34
N SER A 1277 -58.25 -5.75 -16.26
CA SER A 1277 -58.28 -6.62 -17.44
C SER A 1277 -59.63 -6.53 -18.16
N SER A 1278 -59.63 -6.65 -19.48
CA SER A 1278 -60.86 -6.75 -20.30
C SER A 1278 -61.60 -8.07 -20.11
N VAL A 1279 -61.06 -9.03 -19.35
CA VAL A 1279 -61.69 -10.31 -19.03
C VAL A 1279 -62.42 -10.17 -17.68
N PRO A 1280 -63.70 -10.58 -17.54
CA PRO A 1280 -64.47 -10.38 -16.30
C PRO A 1280 -63.88 -11.04 -15.04
N THR A 1281 -63.10 -12.12 -15.21
CA THR A 1281 -62.38 -12.83 -14.14
C THR A 1281 -60.88 -12.48 -14.09
N GLY A 1282 -60.44 -11.50 -14.88
CA GLY A 1282 -59.05 -11.07 -14.97
C GLY A 1282 -58.64 -10.10 -13.85
N ASP A 1283 -57.37 -9.68 -13.88
CA ASP A 1283 -56.80 -8.89 -12.79
C ASP A 1283 -57.45 -7.50 -12.66
N VAL A 1284 -57.72 -7.09 -11.41
CA VAL A 1284 -58.08 -5.72 -11.04
C VAL A 1284 -57.14 -5.24 -9.95
N PHE A 1285 -56.46 -4.12 -10.20
CA PHE A 1285 -55.56 -3.46 -9.25
C PHE A 1285 -56.08 -2.05 -8.93
N HIS A 1286 -55.86 -1.62 -7.68
CA HIS A 1286 -56.17 -0.28 -7.21
C HIS A 1286 -54.93 0.33 -6.55
N PHE A 1287 -54.49 1.46 -7.08
CA PHE A 1287 -53.37 2.24 -6.55
C PHE A 1287 -53.90 3.55 -5.98
N ALA A 1288 -53.47 3.91 -4.77
CA ALA A 1288 -53.86 5.14 -4.12
C ALA A 1288 -52.67 6.10 -4.08
N VAL A 1289 -52.82 7.25 -4.71
CA VAL A 1289 -51.82 8.32 -4.73
C VAL A 1289 -52.34 9.51 -3.92
N THR A 1290 -51.52 9.95 -2.99
CA THR A 1290 -51.79 10.97 -1.96
C THR A 1290 -50.53 11.83 -1.79
N PRO A 1291 -50.57 12.98 -1.10
CA PRO A 1291 -49.37 13.80 -0.88
C PRO A 1291 -48.23 12.99 -0.23
N ASN A 1292 -48.55 12.18 0.79
CA ASN A 1292 -47.60 11.42 1.58
C ASN A 1292 -46.90 10.28 0.82
N ASN A 1293 -47.45 9.83 -0.32
CA ASN A 1293 -46.88 8.73 -1.11
C ASN A 1293 -46.72 9.07 -2.60
N ARG A 1294 -46.66 10.36 -2.98
CA ARG A 1294 -46.51 10.77 -4.39
C ARG A 1294 -45.20 10.30 -5.03
N LEU A 1295 -44.12 10.25 -4.24
CA LEU A 1295 -42.80 9.74 -4.65
C LEU A 1295 -42.66 8.21 -4.48
N LEU A 1296 -43.65 7.54 -3.87
CA LEU A 1296 -43.62 6.09 -3.70
C LEU A 1296 -43.94 5.42 -5.03
N TYR A 1297 -42.97 4.67 -5.55
CA TYR A 1297 -43.16 3.87 -6.75
C TYR A 1297 -44.00 2.64 -6.41
N GLN A 1298 -45.25 2.60 -6.89
CA GLN A 1298 -46.17 1.49 -6.68
C GLN A 1298 -46.14 0.58 -7.91
N GLU A 1299 -45.95 -0.72 -7.71
CA GLU A 1299 -45.90 -1.71 -8.78
C GLU A 1299 -46.70 -2.96 -8.39
N SER A 1300 -47.29 -3.63 -9.38
CA SER A 1300 -47.87 -4.96 -9.20
C SER A 1300 -47.63 -5.83 -10.43
N PRO A 1301 -47.26 -7.12 -10.26
CA PRO A 1301 -47.16 -8.05 -11.36
C PRO A 1301 -48.57 -8.36 -11.90
N LEU A 1302 -48.73 -8.26 -13.22
CA LEU A 1302 -49.92 -8.76 -13.90
C LEU A 1302 -49.89 -10.30 -13.86
N LYS A 1303 -51.05 -10.96 -13.77
CA LYS A 1303 -51.13 -12.44 -13.77
C LYS A 1303 -51.72 -12.98 -15.08
N ASN A 1304 -52.71 -12.28 -15.63
CA ASN A 1304 -53.49 -12.72 -16.79
C ASN A 1304 -53.01 -12.09 -18.11
N PHE A 1305 -51.77 -12.36 -18.51
CA PHE A 1305 -51.19 -11.93 -19.80
C PHE A 1305 -50.90 -13.11 -20.76
N PRO A 1306 -50.92 -12.91 -22.10
CA PRO A 1306 -51.30 -11.71 -22.84
C PRO A 1306 -52.80 -11.40 -22.75
N GLY A 1307 -53.16 -10.13 -22.96
CA GLY A 1307 -54.53 -9.63 -22.79
C GLY A 1307 -54.65 -8.14 -23.05
N THR A 1308 -55.87 -7.59 -22.91
CA THR A 1308 -56.11 -6.14 -22.97
C THR A 1308 -56.40 -5.63 -21.57
N TYR A 1309 -55.84 -4.48 -21.21
CA TYR A 1309 -56.02 -3.83 -19.91
C TYR A 1309 -56.43 -2.36 -20.11
N SER A 1310 -57.38 -1.90 -19.30
CA SER A 1310 -57.72 -0.50 -19.12
C SER A 1310 -56.98 0.07 -17.90
N VAL A 1311 -56.50 1.31 -18.03
CA VAL A 1311 -55.84 2.09 -16.97
C VAL A 1311 -56.62 3.39 -16.80
N ALA A 1312 -57.39 3.49 -15.71
CA ALA A 1312 -58.25 4.63 -15.42
C ALA A 1312 -57.78 5.39 -14.17
N ALA A 1313 -57.77 6.72 -14.23
CA ALA A 1313 -57.41 7.61 -13.12
C ALA A 1313 -58.56 8.55 -12.76
N THR A 1314 -58.85 8.68 -11.46
CA THR A 1314 -59.85 9.60 -10.90
C THR A 1314 -59.26 10.38 -9.71
N GLY A 1315 -59.64 11.66 -9.58
CA GLY A 1315 -59.17 12.55 -8.50
C GLY A 1315 -58.59 13.86 -9.02
N SER A 1316 -57.76 14.53 -8.21
CA SER A 1316 -57.20 15.86 -8.51
C SER A 1316 -55.71 15.87 -8.83
N ALA A 1317 -54.93 14.93 -8.30
CA ALA A 1317 -53.49 14.81 -8.56
C ALA A 1317 -53.17 14.25 -9.94
N CYS A 1318 -52.09 14.72 -10.57
CA CYS A 1318 -51.51 14.02 -11.71
C CYS A 1318 -50.82 12.72 -11.28
N VAL A 1319 -50.93 11.69 -12.11
CA VAL A 1319 -50.34 10.36 -11.89
C VAL A 1319 -49.74 9.85 -13.20
N SER A 1320 -48.52 9.33 -13.14
CA SER A 1320 -47.93 8.63 -14.26
C SER A 1320 -48.17 7.12 -14.13
N ALA A 1321 -48.68 6.49 -15.18
CA ALA A 1321 -48.94 5.05 -15.24
C ALA A 1321 -48.10 4.40 -16.36
N GLN A 1322 -47.70 3.15 -16.20
CA GLN A 1322 -46.93 2.41 -17.20
C GLN A 1322 -47.17 0.91 -17.08
N VAL A 1323 -47.29 0.23 -18.21
CA VAL A 1323 -47.22 -1.23 -18.32
C VAL A 1323 -45.89 -1.60 -18.96
N ALA A 1324 -45.13 -2.48 -18.32
CA ALA A 1324 -43.85 -2.98 -18.81
C ALA A 1324 -43.85 -4.51 -18.81
N CYS A 1325 -43.31 -5.11 -19.88
CA CYS A 1325 -43.17 -6.55 -20.01
C CYS A 1325 -41.75 -6.92 -20.46
N PHE A 1326 -41.17 -7.94 -19.85
CA PHE A 1326 -39.90 -8.56 -20.25
C PHE A 1326 -40.15 -10.01 -20.65
N TYR A 1327 -39.49 -10.50 -21.69
CA TYR A 1327 -39.62 -11.87 -22.18
C TYR A 1327 -38.39 -12.27 -23.00
N ASN A 1328 -38.11 -13.57 -23.13
CA ASN A 1328 -37.07 -14.07 -24.02
C ASN A 1328 -37.65 -14.62 -25.32
N ILE A 1329 -36.89 -14.50 -26.41
CA ILE A 1329 -37.11 -15.19 -27.68
C ILE A 1329 -35.85 -15.99 -28.08
N PRO A 1330 -35.96 -17.11 -28.81
CA PRO A 1330 -34.81 -17.78 -29.40
C PRO A 1330 -33.94 -16.80 -30.20
N THR A 1331 -32.61 -16.93 -30.08
CA THR A 1331 -31.65 -16.10 -30.81
C THR A 1331 -31.96 -16.16 -32.32
N PRO A 1332 -32.26 -15.03 -32.98
CA PRO A 1332 -32.79 -15.06 -34.33
C PRO A 1332 -31.77 -15.66 -35.32
N PRO A 1333 -32.19 -16.56 -36.24
CA PRO A 1333 -31.30 -17.04 -37.28
C PRO A 1333 -30.92 -15.86 -38.19
N VAL A 1334 -29.62 -15.70 -38.46
CA VAL A 1334 -28.95 -14.61 -39.21
C VAL A 1334 -29.81 -14.05 -40.37
N ARG A 1335 -30.62 -13.01 -40.08
CA ARG A 1335 -31.54 -12.39 -41.06
C ARG A 1335 -31.82 -10.89 -40.88
N PHE A 1336 -31.52 -10.30 -39.72
CA PHE A 1336 -31.81 -8.89 -39.46
C PHE A 1336 -30.62 -8.17 -38.82
N SER A 1337 -29.74 -7.72 -39.70
CA SER A 1337 -28.95 -6.50 -39.51
C SER A 1337 -29.14 -5.66 -40.77
N LYS A 1338 -29.07 -4.34 -40.64
CA LYS A 1338 -28.96 -3.44 -41.80
C LYS A 1338 -27.50 -3.10 -42.13
N THR A 1339 -26.60 -3.22 -41.15
CA THR A 1339 -25.34 -2.45 -41.13
C THR A 1339 -24.22 -3.06 -40.27
N LEU A 1340 -24.46 -3.56 -39.05
CA LEU A 1340 -23.44 -4.22 -38.20
C LEU A 1340 -23.53 -5.76 -38.18
N SER A 1341 -22.41 -6.49 -38.05
CA SER A 1341 -22.44 -7.95 -37.89
C SER A 1341 -21.20 -8.52 -37.17
N VAL A 1342 -21.35 -9.70 -36.55
CA VAL A 1342 -20.22 -10.45 -35.96
C VAL A 1342 -20.34 -11.95 -36.25
N GLY A 1343 -19.25 -12.55 -36.73
CA GLY A 1343 -19.08 -14.00 -36.83
C GLY A 1343 -18.28 -14.54 -35.63
N ALA A 1344 -18.59 -15.73 -35.14
CA ALA A 1344 -17.91 -16.36 -34.02
C ALA A 1344 -17.48 -17.79 -34.37
N LYS A 1345 -16.28 -18.18 -33.92
CA LYS A 1345 -15.71 -19.52 -34.09
C LYS A 1345 -15.00 -19.94 -32.81
N VAL A 1346 -15.27 -21.16 -32.35
CA VAL A 1346 -14.56 -21.77 -31.20
C VAL A 1346 -13.65 -22.87 -31.70
N THR A 1347 -12.43 -22.91 -31.17
CA THR A 1347 -11.43 -23.95 -31.41
C THR A 1347 -10.64 -24.20 -30.13
N GLY A 1348 -10.49 -25.46 -29.71
CA GLY A 1348 -9.71 -25.82 -28.53
C GLY A 1348 -9.58 -27.33 -28.39
N ASP A 1349 -8.72 -27.77 -27.48
CA ASP A 1349 -8.58 -29.18 -27.15
C ASP A 1349 -9.63 -29.59 -26.11
N CYS A 1350 -10.40 -30.62 -26.45
CA CYS A 1350 -11.47 -31.18 -25.63
C CYS A 1350 -10.99 -32.31 -24.69
N GLN A 1351 -9.72 -32.73 -24.79
CA GLN A 1351 -9.12 -33.71 -23.87
C GLN A 1351 -8.16 -33.07 -22.85
N ALA A 1352 -7.83 -31.79 -23.02
CA ALA A 1352 -7.12 -31.02 -21.99
C ALA A 1352 -7.96 -30.87 -20.71
N VAL A 1353 -7.31 -30.98 -19.55
CA VAL A 1353 -7.94 -30.80 -18.24
C VAL A 1353 -7.14 -29.75 -17.45
N PRO A 1354 -7.71 -28.57 -17.12
CA PRO A 1354 -9.03 -28.09 -17.51
C PRO A 1354 -9.15 -27.83 -19.02
N VAL A 1355 -10.39 -27.93 -19.55
CA VAL A 1355 -10.68 -27.70 -20.97
C VAL A 1355 -10.41 -26.23 -21.30
N ASN A 1356 -9.59 -26.00 -22.32
CA ASN A 1356 -9.21 -24.68 -22.81
C ASN A 1356 -9.74 -24.47 -24.23
N LEU A 1357 -10.62 -23.48 -24.41
CA LEU A 1357 -11.23 -23.13 -25.69
C LEU A 1357 -10.79 -21.72 -26.12
N MET A 1358 -10.40 -21.54 -27.37
CA MET A 1358 -10.17 -20.22 -27.96
C MET A 1358 -11.44 -19.75 -28.67
N LEU A 1359 -12.07 -18.69 -28.18
CA LEU A 1359 -13.17 -18.02 -28.85
C LEU A 1359 -12.61 -16.90 -29.72
N THR A 1360 -12.76 -17.04 -31.04
CA THR A 1360 -12.37 -16.01 -32.01
C THR A 1360 -13.63 -15.40 -32.62
N PHE A 1361 -13.72 -14.07 -32.62
CA PHE A 1361 -14.85 -13.32 -33.16
C PHE A 1361 -14.39 -12.25 -34.16
N THR A 1362 -15.14 -12.12 -35.27
CA THR A 1362 -14.84 -11.21 -36.38
C THR A 1362 -16.01 -10.27 -36.60
N VAL A 1363 -15.78 -8.99 -36.34
CA VAL A 1363 -16.73 -7.88 -36.50
C VAL A 1363 -16.64 -7.31 -37.92
N ARG A 1364 -17.77 -6.90 -38.51
CA ARG A 1364 -17.85 -6.25 -39.83
C ARG A 1364 -18.94 -5.17 -39.85
N TYR A 1365 -18.64 -4.04 -40.48
CA TYR A 1365 -19.59 -2.97 -40.77
C TYR A 1365 -19.82 -2.81 -42.28
N THR A 1366 -21.07 -2.60 -42.69
CA THR A 1366 -21.49 -2.41 -44.09
C THR A 1366 -22.40 -1.20 -44.29
N GLY A 1367 -22.51 -0.30 -43.30
CA GLY A 1367 -23.47 0.79 -43.31
C GLY A 1367 -23.14 2.00 -44.19
N PRO A 1368 -23.94 3.07 -44.12
CA PRO A 1368 -23.79 4.23 -45.00
C PRO A 1368 -22.56 5.07 -44.66
N LYS A 1369 -22.23 5.24 -43.37
CA LYS A 1369 -21.05 5.97 -42.88
C LYS A 1369 -19.73 5.25 -43.28
N PRO A 1370 -18.57 5.94 -43.32
CA PRO A 1370 -17.27 5.29 -43.55
C PRO A 1370 -16.82 4.40 -42.38
N THR A 1371 -17.19 4.75 -41.15
CA THR A 1371 -16.94 3.98 -39.92
C THR A 1371 -18.19 4.04 -39.02
N THR A 1372 -18.27 3.18 -38.00
CA THR A 1372 -19.33 3.22 -36.96
C THR A 1372 -19.06 4.32 -35.92
N ASN A 1373 -19.96 4.50 -34.94
CA ASN A 1373 -19.54 5.05 -33.66
C ASN A 1373 -18.82 3.94 -32.84
N MET A 1374 -18.69 4.10 -31.52
CA MET A 1374 -18.26 2.99 -30.65
C MET A 1374 -19.19 1.79 -30.77
N VAL A 1375 -18.61 0.60 -30.92
CA VAL A 1375 -19.35 -0.66 -31.00
C VAL A 1375 -19.04 -1.48 -29.76
N LEU A 1376 -20.08 -1.92 -29.06
CA LEU A 1376 -19.92 -2.85 -27.95
C LEU A 1376 -20.10 -4.28 -28.46
N VAL A 1377 -19.15 -5.14 -28.13
CA VAL A 1377 -19.28 -6.58 -28.25
C VAL A 1377 -19.56 -7.15 -26.85
N ASP A 1378 -20.83 -7.44 -26.59
CA ASP A 1378 -21.33 -8.06 -25.37
C ASP A 1378 -21.27 -9.59 -25.55
N ILE A 1379 -20.24 -10.20 -24.97
CA ILE A 1379 -19.94 -11.64 -25.05
C ILE A 1379 -20.46 -12.31 -23.78
N LYS A 1380 -21.62 -12.95 -23.85
CA LYS A 1380 -22.04 -13.88 -22.79
C LYS A 1380 -21.14 -15.11 -22.82
N LEU A 1381 -20.63 -15.53 -21.66
CA LEU A 1381 -19.81 -16.74 -21.53
C LEU A 1381 -20.66 -18.02 -21.58
N LEU A 1382 -20.00 -19.17 -21.80
CA LEU A 1382 -20.61 -20.48 -21.61
C LEU A 1382 -20.69 -20.80 -20.11
N SER A 1383 -21.79 -21.41 -19.66
CA SER A 1383 -22.00 -21.77 -18.26
C SER A 1383 -20.82 -22.60 -17.71
N GLY A 1384 -20.24 -22.18 -16.59
CA GLY A 1384 -19.09 -22.83 -15.96
C GLY A 1384 -17.71 -22.49 -16.57
N PHE A 1385 -17.62 -21.62 -17.58
CA PHE A 1385 -16.35 -21.10 -18.10
C PHE A 1385 -16.02 -19.72 -17.52
N THR A 1386 -14.74 -19.48 -17.26
CA THR A 1386 -14.16 -18.14 -17.09
C THR A 1386 -13.48 -17.71 -18.39
N ALA A 1387 -13.12 -16.44 -18.51
CA ALA A 1387 -12.41 -15.89 -19.66
C ALA A 1387 -11.10 -15.21 -19.25
N ASP A 1388 -10.00 -15.57 -19.90
CA ASP A 1388 -8.81 -14.72 -19.95
C ASP A 1388 -8.92 -13.77 -21.15
N THR A 1389 -8.71 -12.49 -20.83
CA THR A 1389 -8.79 -11.35 -21.77
C THR A 1389 -7.42 -10.78 -22.12
N SER A 1390 -6.32 -11.38 -21.61
CA SER A 1390 -4.93 -10.97 -21.86
C SER A 1390 -4.60 -10.73 -23.34
N LEU A 1391 -5.16 -11.55 -24.24
CA LEU A 1391 -5.00 -11.45 -25.70
C LEU A 1391 -5.59 -10.18 -26.32
N LEU A 1392 -6.52 -9.49 -25.63
CA LEU A 1392 -7.05 -8.19 -26.04
C LEU A 1392 -6.16 -7.03 -25.59
N GLY A 1393 -5.18 -7.29 -24.71
CA GLY A 1393 -4.31 -6.30 -24.08
C GLY A 1393 -4.89 -5.72 -22.78
N SER A 1394 -4.17 -4.75 -22.20
CA SER A 1394 -4.54 -4.09 -20.93
C SER A 1394 -4.10 -2.63 -20.94
N PRO A 1395 -4.73 -1.72 -20.17
CA PRO A 1395 -4.48 -0.28 -20.29
C PRO A 1395 -3.01 0.10 -20.07
N PRO A 1396 -2.37 0.90 -20.94
CA PRO A 1396 -2.92 1.55 -22.14
C PRO A 1396 -2.74 0.74 -23.44
N ASN A 1397 -2.07 -0.41 -23.40
CA ASN A 1397 -1.69 -1.21 -24.58
C ASN A 1397 -2.74 -2.27 -24.90
N PHE A 1398 -3.88 -1.84 -25.43
CA PHE A 1398 -4.89 -2.72 -26.02
C PHE A 1398 -4.54 -3.11 -27.48
N THR A 1399 -5.17 -4.18 -27.96
CA THR A 1399 -5.17 -4.54 -29.40
C THR A 1399 -5.84 -3.46 -30.26
N PRO A 1400 -5.49 -3.32 -31.55
CA PRO A 1400 -6.06 -2.29 -32.42
C PRO A 1400 -7.59 -2.26 -32.40
N PHE A 1401 -8.15 -1.05 -32.43
CA PHE A 1401 -9.57 -0.74 -32.25
C PHE A 1401 -10.18 -1.02 -30.87
N VAL A 1402 -9.58 -1.86 -30.00
CA VAL A 1402 -10.07 -2.04 -28.62
C VAL A 1402 -9.65 -0.84 -27.77
N GLN A 1403 -10.61 -0.25 -27.05
CA GLN A 1403 -10.38 0.86 -26.13
C GLN A 1403 -10.54 0.45 -24.66
N ARG A 1404 -11.44 -0.50 -24.36
CA ARG A 1404 -11.66 -1.02 -23.00
C ARG A 1404 -12.17 -2.46 -23.07
N VAL A 1405 -11.86 -3.23 -22.04
CA VAL A 1405 -12.42 -4.57 -21.80
C VAL A 1405 -12.85 -4.64 -20.35
N ASP A 1406 -14.13 -4.90 -20.11
CA ASP A 1406 -14.68 -5.21 -18.80
C ASP A 1406 -15.11 -6.68 -18.74
N ALA A 1407 -15.03 -7.29 -17.56
CA ALA A 1407 -15.54 -8.63 -17.29
C ALA A 1407 -16.34 -8.59 -15.99
N GLU A 1408 -17.62 -8.97 -16.06
CA GLU A 1408 -18.56 -8.89 -14.94
C GLU A 1408 -19.52 -10.09 -14.98
N GLY A 1409 -19.56 -10.87 -13.89
CA GLY A 1409 -20.37 -12.08 -13.81
C GLY A 1409 -20.04 -13.09 -14.91
N ASP A 1410 -21.03 -13.42 -15.75
CA ASP A 1410 -20.91 -14.29 -16.91
C ASP A 1410 -20.90 -13.54 -18.26
N HIS A 1411 -20.44 -12.28 -18.27
CA HIS A 1411 -20.28 -11.44 -19.46
C HIS A 1411 -18.87 -10.81 -19.57
N VAL A 1412 -18.37 -10.69 -20.80
CA VAL A 1412 -17.20 -9.89 -21.18
C VAL A 1412 -17.66 -8.83 -22.17
N LEU A 1413 -17.37 -7.57 -21.87
CA LEU A 1413 -17.75 -6.40 -22.66
C LEU A 1413 -16.50 -5.82 -23.33
N VAL A 1414 -16.42 -5.92 -24.67
CA VAL A 1414 -15.31 -5.36 -25.45
C VAL A 1414 -15.77 -4.09 -26.15
N TYR A 1415 -15.10 -2.98 -25.85
CA TYR A 1415 -15.39 -1.65 -26.39
C TYR A 1415 -14.50 -1.39 -27.60
N LEU A 1416 -15.10 -1.33 -28.79
CA LEU A 1416 -14.40 -1.02 -30.04
C LEU A 1416 -14.61 0.44 -30.39
N GLN A 1417 -13.51 1.18 -30.57
CA GLN A 1417 -13.48 2.61 -30.93
C GLN A 1417 -14.38 2.93 -32.12
N GLU A 1418 -14.19 2.17 -33.20
CA GLU A 1418 -14.96 2.19 -34.43
C GLU A 1418 -14.71 0.88 -35.20
N VAL A 1419 -15.58 0.60 -36.17
CA VAL A 1419 -15.45 -0.51 -37.13
C VAL A 1419 -15.45 0.10 -38.55
N PRO A 1420 -14.33 0.04 -39.29
CA PRO A 1420 -14.30 0.58 -40.65
C PRO A 1420 -15.17 -0.20 -41.62
N LYS A 1421 -15.86 0.52 -42.51
CA LYS A 1421 -16.75 -0.08 -43.52
C LYS A 1421 -16.00 -1.04 -44.44
N GLY A 1422 -16.49 -2.26 -44.56
CA GLY A 1422 -15.92 -3.31 -45.41
C GLY A 1422 -14.67 -4.01 -44.84
N VAL A 1423 -14.07 -3.51 -43.75
CA VAL A 1423 -12.89 -4.11 -43.12
C VAL A 1423 -13.34 -5.07 -42.01
N PRO A 1424 -13.01 -6.37 -42.08
CA PRO A 1424 -13.26 -7.29 -40.98
C PRO A 1424 -12.21 -7.11 -39.87
N VAL A 1425 -12.65 -6.83 -38.64
CA VAL A 1425 -11.76 -6.73 -37.48
C VAL A 1425 -11.94 -8.00 -36.63
N THR A 1426 -10.85 -8.68 -36.28
CA THR A 1426 -10.90 -10.01 -35.63
C THR A 1426 -10.12 -10.02 -34.32
N PHE A 1427 -10.72 -10.65 -33.31
CA PHE A 1427 -10.25 -10.70 -31.93
C PHE A 1427 -10.38 -12.13 -31.38
N SER A 1428 -9.60 -12.45 -30.35
CA SER A 1428 -9.65 -13.75 -29.67
C SER A 1428 -9.59 -13.59 -28.15
N ILE A 1429 -10.33 -14.42 -27.42
CA ILE A 1429 -10.22 -14.59 -25.96
C ILE A 1429 -10.12 -16.08 -25.62
N GLN A 1430 -9.41 -16.41 -24.55
CA GLN A 1430 -9.31 -17.78 -24.06
C GLN A 1430 -10.39 -18.04 -23.01
N LEU A 1431 -11.13 -19.14 -23.16
CA LEU A 1431 -12.18 -19.58 -22.25
C LEU A 1431 -11.70 -20.85 -21.53
N THR A 1432 -11.63 -20.79 -20.21
CA THR A 1432 -11.13 -21.88 -19.36
C THR A 1432 -12.29 -22.48 -18.59
N GLN A 1433 -12.46 -23.80 -18.62
CA GLN A 1433 -13.54 -24.47 -17.90
C GLN A 1433 -13.21 -24.56 -16.39
N ALA A 1434 -13.90 -23.74 -15.59
CA ALA A 1434 -13.80 -23.78 -14.12
C ALA A 1434 -14.77 -24.82 -13.51
N VAL A 1435 -15.96 -24.99 -14.11
CA VAL A 1435 -16.95 -26.00 -13.69
C VAL A 1435 -17.47 -26.75 -14.92
N ALA A 1436 -17.52 -28.08 -14.83
CA ALA A 1436 -18.03 -28.92 -15.90
C ALA A 1436 -19.57 -28.88 -15.96
N VAL A 1437 -20.11 -28.28 -17.03
CA VAL A 1437 -21.55 -28.20 -17.31
C VAL A 1437 -21.87 -29.08 -18.53
N LYS A 1438 -22.91 -29.91 -18.41
CA LYS A 1438 -23.40 -30.84 -19.42
C LYS A 1438 -24.64 -30.26 -20.12
N ASN A 1439 -24.88 -30.70 -21.36
CA ASN A 1439 -25.99 -30.22 -22.20
C ASN A 1439 -25.98 -28.68 -22.39
N LEU A 1440 -24.77 -28.09 -22.52
CA LEU A 1440 -24.56 -26.66 -22.71
C LEU A 1440 -25.42 -26.08 -23.83
N LYS A 1441 -26.11 -24.98 -23.54
CA LYS A 1441 -26.87 -24.22 -24.53
C LYS A 1441 -25.93 -23.24 -25.27
N PRO A 1442 -26.31 -22.75 -26.46
CA PRO A 1442 -25.52 -21.75 -27.15
C PRO A 1442 -25.47 -20.44 -26.35
N ALA A 1443 -24.26 -19.98 -26.04
CA ALA A 1443 -24.03 -18.63 -25.55
C ALA A 1443 -24.22 -17.61 -26.69
N VAL A 1444 -24.49 -16.36 -26.34
CA VAL A 1444 -24.84 -15.29 -27.29
C VAL A 1444 -23.76 -14.22 -27.29
N ILE A 1445 -23.32 -13.82 -28.48
CA ILE A 1445 -22.58 -12.58 -28.68
C ILE A 1445 -23.53 -11.58 -29.30
N ASN A 1446 -23.78 -10.50 -28.57
CA ASN A 1446 -24.64 -9.39 -28.93
C ASN A 1446 -23.73 -8.21 -29.29
N ILE A 1447 -23.72 -7.82 -30.57
CA ILE A 1447 -22.95 -6.66 -31.04
C ILE A 1447 -23.90 -5.53 -31.39
N TYR A 1448 -23.59 -4.32 -30.95
CA TYR A 1448 -24.41 -3.15 -31.24
C TYR A 1448 -23.57 -1.88 -31.28
N ASP A 1449 -23.99 -0.90 -32.08
CA ASP A 1449 -23.54 0.48 -31.86
C ASP A 1449 -23.99 0.87 -30.45
N TYR A 1450 -23.05 1.23 -29.58
CA TYR A 1450 -23.32 1.40 -28.14
C TYR A 1450 -24.44 2.41 -27.91
N TYR A 1451 -24.51 3.42 -28.78
CA TYR A 1451 -25.38 4.58 -28.72
C TYR A 1451 -26.65 4.31 -29.54
N GLN A 1452 -26.53 3.96 -30.82
CA GLN A 1452 -27.66 3.47 -31.61
C GLN A 1452 -27.94 1.98 -31.40
N ARG A 1453 -28.41 1.63 -30.19
CA ARG A 1453 -28.79 0.26 -29.77
C ARG A 1453 -29.90 -0.41 -30.62
N SER A 1454 -30.43 0.29 -31.62
CA SER A 1454 -31.31 -0.19 -32.67
C SER A 1454 -30.55 -0.87 -33.82
N ASP A 1455 -29.33 -0.41 -34.15
CA ASP A 1455 -28.39 -1.17 -34.99
C ASP A 1455 -27.64 -2.18 -34.12
N ARG A 1456 -28.15 -3.41 -34.15
CA ARG A 1456 -27.58 -4.55 -33.45
C ARG A 1456 -27.57 -5.78 -34.33
N PHE A 1457 -26.74 -6.74 -33.94
CA PHE A 1457 -26.73 -8.08 -34.48
C PHE A 1457 -26.45 -9.07 -33.35
N GLU A 1458 -27.17 -10.17 -33.34
CA GLU A 1458 -27.10 -11.20 -32.29
C GLU A 1458 -26.70 -12.51 -32.95
N THR A 1459 -25.54 -13.06 -32.56
CA THR A 1459 -25.08 -14.37 -33.00
C THR A 1459 -24.95 -15.32 -31.81
N LYS A 1460 -24.84 -16.61 -32.09
CA LYS A 1460 -24.65 -17.64 -31.07
C LYS A 1460 -23.37 -18.43 -31.33
N TYR A 1461 -22.73 -18.86 -30.25
CA TYR A 1461 -21.62 -19.80 -30.30
C TYR A 1461 -21.86 -20.96 -29.33
N THR A 1462 -21.14 -22.06 -29.53
CA THR A 1462 -21.19 -23.24 -28.67
C THR A 1462 -19.77 -23.71 -28.37
N SER A 1463 -19.62 -24.51 -27.32
CA SER A 1463 -18.45 -25.38 -27.18
C SER A 1463 -18.22 -26.18 -28.47
N SER A 1464 -16.94 -26.39 -28.82
CA SER A 1464 -16.54 -27.38 -29.84
C SER A 1464 -16.58 -28.82 -29.30
N CYS A 1465 -16.50 -28.98 -27.99
CA CYS A 1465 -16.65 -30.23 -27.26
C CYS A 1465 -18.15 -30.51 -27.05
N ARG A 1466 -18.58 -31.75 -27.35
CA ARG A 1466 -19.95 -32.24 -27.23
C ARG A 1466 -20.04 -33.38 -26.23
#